data_AF-Q6A051-F1
#
_entry.id   AF-Q6A051-F1
#
_cell.length_a   1.000
_cell.length_b   1.000
_cell.length_c   1.000
_cell.angle_alpha   90.00
_cell.angle_beta   90.00
_cell.angle_gamma   90.00
#
_symmetry.space_group_name_H-M   'P 1'
#
loop_
_entity.id
_entity.type
_entity.pdbx_description
1 polymer ?
#
loop_
_entity_poly.entity_id
_entity_poly.type
_entity_poly.pdbx_seq_one_letter_code
_entity_poly.pdbx_strand_id
1 'polypeptide(L)'
;MEPGVRARSGAPQPASPVLWRARPAGGGGASSWLLLDGNSWLLCYGFLYLALYAQVSQSKPCERTGSCFSGRCVNSTCLCDPGWVGDQCQHCQGRFKLTEPSGYLTDGPINYKYKTKCTWLIEGYPNAVLRLRFNHFATECSWDHMYVYDGDSIYAPLVAVLSGLIVPEVRGNETVPEVVTTSGYALLHFFSDAAYNLTGFNIFYSINSCPNNCSGHGKCTTSVSVASQVYCECDKYWKGEACDIPYCKANCGSPDHGYCDLTGEKLCVCNDSWQGPDCSLNVPSTESYWILPNVKPFSPSVGRASHKAVLHGKFMWVIGGYTFNYSSFQMVLNYNLESSIWNVGAVSRGPLQRYGHSLALYQENIFMYGGRMETSDGNVTDELWVFNVRSQSWSTKTPTVLGHSQQYAVEGHSAHIMELDSRDVVMIVIFGYSAIYGYTSSIQEYHISSNTWLVPETKGAIVQGGYGHTSVYDEVTKSIYVHGGYKALPGNKYGLVDDLYKYEVNTRTWTILKESGFARYLHSAVLINGAMLIFGGNTHNDTSLSNGAKCFSADFLAYDIACDEWKTLPKPNLHRDVNRFGHSAVVINGSMYIFGGFSSVLLNDILVYKPPNCKAFRDEELCRNAGPGIKCVWNKNHCESWESGNTNNILRAKCPPKTAATDDRCYRYADCASCTANTNGCQWCDDKKCISASSNCSTSVRNYTKCHIRNEQICNKLTSCKSCSLNLNCQWDQRQQECQALPAHLCGEGWNHVGDACLRINSSRESYDNAKLYCYNLSGNLASLTTSKEVEFVLDEIQKFTQQKVSPWVGLRKINISYWGWEDMSPFTNTSLQWLPGEPNDSGFCAYLERAAVAGLKANPCTSMADGLVCEKPVVSPNQNARPCKKPCSLRTSCANCTSSGMECMWCSSTKRCVDSNAYIISFPYGQCLEWQTATCSPQNCSGLRTCGQCLEQPGCGWCNDPSNTGRGYCIEGSSRGPMKLAGVHNSDVVLDTSLCPKEKNYEWSFIQCPACQCNGHSTCINNNVCEQCKNLTTGRQCQECMPGYYGDPTNGGQCTACTCGGHANVCHLHTGKCFCTTKGIKGDQCQLCDSENRYVGNPLRGTCYYSLLIDYQFTFSLLQEDDRHHTAINFIANPEQSNKNLDISINASNNFNLNITWSVGSTGGTISGEETPIVSKTNIKEYRDSFSYEKFNFRSNPNITFYVYVSNFSWPIKIQIAFSQHNTIMDLVQFFVTFFSCFLSLLLVAAVVWKIKQTCWASRRREQLLRERQQMASRPFASVDVALEVGAEQTDFLRGPLEGAPKPIAIEPCAGNRAAVLTVFLCLPRGSSGAPPPGQSGLAIASALIDISQQKPSDNKDKTSGVRNRKHLSTRQGTCV
;
A
#
# COMPACT_ATOMS: atom_id res chain seq x y z
N MET A 1 -28.88 -1.92 60.06
CA MET A 1 -29.71 -0.70 60.22
C MET A 1 -30.73 -0.69 59.09
N GLU A 2 -31.94 -0.17 59.35
CA GLU A 2 -33.15 -0.38 58.55
C GLU A 2 -33.67 0.93 57.91
N PRO A 3 -34.73 0.92 57.05
CA PRO A 3 -35.42 -0.22 56.42
C PRO A 3 -35.46 -0.13 54.86
N GLY A 4 -36.04 -1.15 54.19
CA GLY A 4 -36.22 -1.13 52.71
C GLY A 4 -37.04 -2.26 52.07
N VAL A 5 -37.24 -3.39 52.78
CA VAL A 5 -38.34 -4.38 52.64
C VAL A 5 -38.59 -5.07 51.26
N ARG A 6 -38.16 -6.34 51.20
CA ARG A 6 -38.81 -7.56 50.63
C ARG A 6 -40.03 -7.37 49.68
N ALA A 7 -40.07 -7.88 48.45
CA ALA A 7 -39.83 -9.24 47.92
C ALA A 7 -40.90 -10.32 48.25
N ARG A 8 -41.57 -10.87 47.22
CA ARG A 8 -41.94 -12.30 47.08
C ARG A 8 -42.38 -12.68 45.65
N SER A 9 -42.47 -13.98 45.38
CA SER A 9 -42.63 -14.59 44.04
C SER A 9 -43.94 -15.36 43.88
N GLY A 10 -44.38 -15.57 42.64
CA GLY A 10 -45.51 -16.46 42.29
C GLY A 10 -46.01 -16.30 40.85
N ALA A 11 -46.06 -17.40 40.10
CA ALA A 11 -46.70 -17.56 38.78
C ALA A 11 -47.93 -18.51 38.92
N PRO A 12 -48.81 -18.76 37.92
CA PRO A 12 -48.69 -18.46 36.47
C PRO A 12 -49.97 -17.85 35.80
N GLN A 13 -50.01 -17.91 34.46
CA GLN A 13 -51.07 -17.48 33.51
C GLN A 13 -52.32 -18.44 33.52
N PRO A 14 -53.41 -18.24 32.72
CA PRO A 14 -53.68 -17.24 31.66
C PRO A 14 -55.12 -16.61 31.59
N ALA A 15 -55.30 -15.76 30.57
CA ALA A 15 -56.55 -15.37 29.86
C ALA A 15 -57.47 -14.24 30.41
N SER A 16 -57.88 -13.34 29.49
CA SER A 16 -58.73 -12.15 29.70
C SER A 16 -60.19 -12.36 29.23
N PRO A 17 -61.17 -11.57 29.72
CA PRO A 17 -61.96 -10.68 28.84
C PRO A 17 -62.48 -9.38 29.54
N VAL A 18 -63.40 -8.59 28.96
CA VAL A 18 -63.16 -7.57 27.90
C VAL A 18 -64.32 -6.53 27.80
N LEU A 19 -63.97 -5.25 27.62
CA LEU A 19 -64.76 -4.09 27.12
C LEU A 19 -65.91 -3.42 27.93
N TRP A 20 -65.94 -2.09 27.81
CA TRP A 20 -66.99 -1.28 27.14
C TRP A 20 -66.26 -0.22 26.28
N ARG A 21 -66.76 0.45 25.23
CA ARG A 21 -68.02 0.49 24.42
C ARG A 21 -67.60 1.02 23.01
N ALA A 22 -68.38 1.06 21.92
CA ALA A 22 -69.80 0.80 21.67
C ALA A 22 -69.99 0.00 20.34
N ARG A 23 -70.95 0.37 19.48
CA ARG A 23 -71.47 -0.37 18.28
C ARG A 23 -72.49 0.51 17.49
N PRO A 24 -73.17 0.07 16.41
CA PRO A 24 -73.09 -1.18 15.59
C PRO A 24 -72.56 -0.86 14.15
N ALA A 25 -72.88 -1.45 12.98
CA ALA A 25 -73.70 -2.58 12.44
C ALA A 25 -73.10 -2.99 11.05
N GLY A 26 -73.48 -4.07 10.36
CA GLY A 26 -74.28 -5.26 10.70
C GLY A 26 -74.60 -6.15 9.47
N GLY A 27 -74.54 -7.49 9.63
CA GLY A 27 -74.93 -8.52 8.62
C GLY A 27 -73.87 -8.86 7.55
N GLY A 28 -73.76 -10.08 7.02
CA GLY A 28 -74.36 -11.37 7.42
C GLY A 28 -74.56 -12.36 6.26
N GLY A 29 -73.78 -13.46 6.20
CA GLY A 29 -73.89 -14.53 5.18
C GLY A 29 -72.63 -15.42 5.13
N ALA A 30 -72.73 -16.68 4.66
CA ALA A 30 -71.63 -17.66 4.78
C ALA A 30 -71.63 -18.76 3.69
N SER A 31 -70.52 -19.52 3.62
CA SER A 31 -70.26 -20.75 2.81
C SER A 31 -70.08 -20.54 1.29
N SER A 32 -69.24 -21.29 0.55
CA SER A 32 -68.10 -22.19 0.87
C SER A 32 -67.29 -22.53 -0.42
N TRP A 33 -66.11 -23.15 -0.24
CA TRP A 33 -65.31 -23.93 -1.22
C TRP A 33 -64.27 -23.24 -2.13
N LEU A 34 -63.26 -24.08 -2.50
CA LEU A 34 -62.20 -23.95 -3.52
C LEU A 34 -61.00 -23.02 -3.28
N LEU A 35 -59.94 -23.63 -2.72
CA LEU A 35 -58.58 -23.72 -3.27
C LEU A 35 -58.18 -22.76 -4.42
N LEU A 36 -57.11 -21.98 -4.24
CA LEU A 36 -55.82 -22.15 -4.97
C LEU A 36 -54.70 -21.21 -4.49
N ASP A 37 -53.48 -21.77 -4.41
CA ASP A 37 -52.13 -21.21 -4.51
C ASP A 37 -51.78 -19.83 -3.93
N GLY A 38 -51.27 -19.85 -2.69
CA GLY A 38 -50.38 -18.81 -2.18
C GLY A 38 -48.93 -19.01 -2.64
N ASN A 39 -48.41 -18.14 -3.52
CA ASN A 39 -46.95 -17.92 -3.65
C ASN A 39 -46.57 -16.55 -4.26
N SER A 40 -47.44 -15.89 -5.01
CA SER A 40 -47.09 -14.61 -5.69
C SER A 40 -46.97 -13.39 -4.76
N TRP A 41 -47.59 -13.41 -3.58
CA TRP A 41 -47.62 -12.24 -2.66
C TRP A 41 -46.31 -12.03 -1.88
N LEU A 42 -45.58 -13.11 -1.55
CA LEU A 42 -44.32 -13.03 -0.82
C LEU A 42 -43.20 -12.38 -1.65
N LEU A 43 -43.23 -12.52 -2.98
CA LEU A 43 -42.27 -11.86 -3.87
C LEU A 43 -42.54 -10.35 -3.99
N CYS A 44 -43.82 -9.93 -4.05
CA CYS A 44 -44.17 -8.50 -4.03
C CYS A 44 -43.79 -7.84 -2.69
N TYR A 45 -44.03 -8.52 -1.56
CA TYR A 45 -43.54 -8.04 -0.25
C TYR A 45 -42.01 -8.04 -0.17
N GLY A 46 -41.32 -9.06 -0.71
CA GLY A 46 -39.86 -9.10 -0.76
C GLY A 46 -39.23 -7.94 -1.53
N PHE A 47 -39.81 -7.57 -2.68
CA PHE A 47 -39.35 -6.41 -3.45
C PHE A 47 -39.71 -5.07 -2.79
N LEU A 48 -40.88 -4.94 -2.16
CA LEU A 48 -41.21 -3.76 -1.35
C LEU A 48 -40.29 -3.62 -0.13
N TYR A 49 -39.94 -4.72 0.53
CA TYR A 49 -39.01 -4.72 1.66
C TYR A 49 -37.60 -4.35 1.20
N LEU A 50 -37.12 -4.86 0.06
CA LEU A 50 -35.83 -4.46 -0.52
C LEU A 50 -35.80 -3.02 -1.04
N ALA A 51 -36.92 -2.48 -1.55
CA ALA A 51 -37.04 -1.07 -1.90
C ALA A 51 -37.05 -0.15 -0.67
N LEU A 52 -37.61 -0.62 0.45
CA LEU A 52 -37.59 0.09 1.75
C LEU A 52 -36.28 -0.11 2.54
N TYR A 53 -35.47 -1.13 2.21
CA TYR A 53 -34.14 -1.39 2.77
C TYR A 53 -32.98 -1.04 1.82
N ALA A 54 -33.26 -0.38 0.69
CA ALA A 54 -32.24 0.40 -0.01
C ALA A 54 -31.75 1.48 0.96
N GLN A 55 -30.46 1.45 1.32
CA GLN A 55 -29.91 2.23 2.43
C GLN A 55 -29.80 3.73 2.13
N VAL A 56 -30.93 4.42 2.14
CA VAL A 56 -31.00 5.74 2.75
C VAL A 56 -30.65 5.55 4.22
N SER A 57 -29.58 6.19 4.70
CA SER A 57 -29.31 6.29 6.14
C SER A 57 -30.53 6.97 6.77
N GLN A 58 -31.33 6.22 7.53
CA GLN A 58 -32.31 6.82 8.42
C GLN A 58 -31.53 7.45 9.58
N SER A 59 -31.10 8.69 9.38
CA SER A 59 -30.49 9.51 10.41
C SER A 59 -31.41 9.48 11.64
N LYS A 60 -30.83 9.18 12.80
CA LYS A 60 -31.60 9.14 14.05
C LYS A 60 -32.21 10.52 14.27
N PRO A 61 -33.55 10.66 14.34
CA PRO A 61 -34.17 11.97 14.45
C PRO A 61 -33.67 12.66 15.73
N CYS A 62 -33.21 13.90 15.60
CA CYS A 62 -32.82 14.66 16.78
C CYS A 62 -34.08 15.07 17.55
N GLU A 63 -34.24 14.57 18.78
CA GLU A 63 -35.46 14.78 19.58
C GLU A 63 -35.30 15.90 20.63
N ARG A 64 -34.07 16.23 21.02
CA ARG A 64 -33.75 17.28 22.01
C ARG A 64 -32.44 17.99 21.72
N THR A 65 -32.32 19.23 22.20
CA THR A 65 -31.08 19.98 22.32
C THR A 65 -30.03 19.17 23.08
N GLY A 66 -28.93 18.80 22.42
CA GLY A 66 -27.90 17.89 22.94
C GLY A 66 -27.77 16.54 22.22
N SER A 67 -28.62 16.25 21.21
CA SER A 67 -28.48 15.07 20.33
C SER A 67 -27.62 15.31 19.07
N CYS A 68 -27.21 16.56 18.86
CA CYS A 68 -26.18 16.98 17.90
C CYS A 68 -24.95 17.42 18.70
N PHE A 69 -23.74 17.10 18.26
CA PHE A 69 -22.51 17.42 18.99
C PHE A 69 -22.06 18.86 18.72
N SER A 70 -21.72 19.18 17.47
CA SER A 70 -21.28 20.51 17.02
C SER A 70 -22.32 21.15 16.10
N GLY A 71 -23.52 21.35 16.63
CA GLY A 71 -24.65 21.89 15.87
C GLY A 71 -25.96 21.94 16.65
N ARG A 72 -27.03 22.36 15.96
CA ARG A 72 -28.35 22.60 16.52
C ARG A 72 -29.39 21.68 15.90
N CYS A 73 -30.21 21.05 16.74
CA CYS A 73 -31.33 20.25 16.28
C CYS A 73 -32.46 21.15 15.73
N VAL A 74 -32.83 20.97 14.46
CA VAL A 74 -33.91 21.69 13.79
C VAL A 74 -34.69 20.70 12.91
N ASN A 75 -36.01 20.64 13.09
CA ASN A 75 -36.92 19.75 12.32
C ASN A 75 -36.44 18.28 12.29
N SER A 76 -36.00 17.77 13.45
CA SER A 76 -35.42 16.43 13.62
C SER A 76 -34.14 16.13 12.84
N THR A 77 -33.51 17.13 12.24
CA THR A 77 -32.17 17.06 11.62
C THR A 77 -31.16 17.96 12.35
N CYS A 78 -29.90 17.54 12.40
CA CYS A 78 -28.84 18.39 12.95
C CYS A 78 -28.34 19.39 11.89
N LEU A 79 -28.49 20.69 12.15
CA LEU A 79 -27.80 21.75 11.40
C LEU A 79 -26.45 22.01 12.07
N CYS A 80 -25.37 21.71 11.36
CA CYS A 80 -24.02 21.79 11.90
C CYS A 80 -23.48 23.22 11.92
N ASP A 81 -22.69 23.53 12.94
CA ASP A 81 -21.93 24.79 12.99
C ASP A 81 -20.81 24.75 11.92
N PRO A 82 -20.35 25.90 11.39
CA PRO A 82 -19.39 25.93 10.28
C PRO A 82 -18.12 25.11 10.52
N GLY A 83 -17.79 24.24 9.56
CA GLY A 83 -16.67 23.29 9.64
C GLY A 83 -17.02 21.91 10.21
N TRP A 84 -18.26 21.67 10.67
CA TRP A 84 -18.73 20.37 11.16
C TRP A 84 -19.71 19.70 10.20
N VAL A 85 -19.67 18.36 10.14
CA VAL A 85 -20.49 17.53 9.24
C VAL A 85 -20.89 16.19 9.87
N GLY A 86 -21.78 15.46 9.18
CA GLY A 86 -22.33 14.16 9.58
C GLY A 86 -23.71 14.28 10.23
N ASP A 87 -24.43 13.17 10.29
CA ASP A 87 -25.84 13.10 10.74
C ASP A 87 -26.09 13.69 12.14
N GLN A 88 -25.07 13.74 13.00
CA GLN A 88 -25.09 14.34 14.34
C GLN A 88 -24.08 15.49 14.51
N CYS A 89 -23.49 15.99 13.41
CA CYS A 89 -22.42 16.99 13.41
C CYS A 89 -21.19 16.55 14.22
N GLN A 90 -20.78 15.30 14.03
CA GLN A 90 -19.77 14.60 14.84
C GLN A 90 -18.38 14.49 14.20
N HIS A 91 -18.17 15.02 12.99
CA HIS A 91 -16.86 15.05 12.35
C HIS A 91 -16.53 16.44 11.84
N CYS A 92 -15.27 16.86 11.94
CA CYS A 92 -14.79 18.04 11.24
C CYS A 92 -14.70 17.78 9.71
N GLN A 93 -15.01 18.81 8.91
CA GLN A 93 -14.70 18.91 7.48
C GLN A 93 -14.80 20.39 7.07
N GLY A 94 -13.67 21.08 6.87
CA GLY A 94 -13.63 22.52 6.54
C GLY A 94 -12.55 23.30 7.30
N ARG A 95 -12.77 24.60 7.53
CA ARG A 95 -11.81 25.49 8.21
C ARG A 95 -12.41 26.14 9.47
N PHE A 96 -11.56 26.33 10.47
CA PHE A 96 -11.88 26.96 11.75
C PHE A 96 -10.92 28.12 12.03
N LYS A 97 -11.39 29.10 12.81
CA LYS A 97 -10.55 30.17 13.35
C LYS A 97 -10.72 30.22 14.87
N LEU A 98 -9.60 30.32 15.59
CA LEU A 98 -9.52 30.32 17.04
C LEU A 98 -8.74 31.57 17.50
N THR A 99 -9.37 32.39 18.33
CA THR A 99 -8.84 33.71 18.79
C THR A 99 -8.77 33.83 20.31
N GLU A 100 -9.30 32.86 21.05
CA GLU A 100 -9.21 32.83 22.51
C GLU A 100 -7.75 32.57 22.95
N PRO A 101 -7.29 33.10 24.09
CA PRO A 101 -5.90 32.98 24.53
C PRO A 101 -5.47 31.54 24.85
N SER A 102 -6.44 30.64 25.05
CA SER A 102 -6.22 29.20 25.15
C SER A 102 -7.49 28.44 24.79
N GLY A 103 -7.37 27.21 24.27
CA GLY A 103 -8.51 26.39 23.90
C GLY A 103 -8.13 24.99 23.42
N TYR A 104 -9.05 24.30 22.77
CA TYR A 104 -8.87 22.91 22.31
C TYR A 104 -9.21 22.76 20.83
N LEU A 105 -8.54 21.81 20.16
CA LEU A 105 -8.75 21.39 18.78
C LEU A 105 -8.96 19.87 18.74
N THR A 106 -9.96 19.42 17.98
CA THR A 106 -10.31 18.00 17.85
C THR A 106 -11.08 17.73 16.56
N ASP A 107 -10.96 16.51 16.03
CA ASP A 107 -11.69 16.00 14.87
C ASP A 107 -13.14 15.58 15.16
N GLY A 108 -13.44 15.20 16.42
CA GLY A 108 -14.76 14.76 16.84
C GLY A 108 -14.81 14.03 18.19
N PRO A 109 -16.00 13.65 18.67
CA PRO A 109 -16.20 12.87 19.90
C PRO A 109 -16.14 11.35 19.68
N ILE A 110 -15.85 10.92 18.45
CA ILE A 110 -15.70 9.53 17.99
C ILE A 110 -14.55 9.48 16.97
N ASN A 111 -14.14 8.30 16.51
CA ASN A 111 -13.13 8.16 15.44
C ASN A 111 -13.37 9.13 14.27
N TYR A 112 -12.30 9.71 13.73
CA TYR A 112 -12.36 10.53 12.52
C TYR A 112 -12.95 9.76 11.34
N LYS A 113 -13.47 10.51 10.38
CA LYS A 113 -14.00 9.98 9.12
C LYS A 113 -12.86 9.87 8.09
N TYR A 114 -12.89 8.85 7.24
CA TYR A 114 -11.99 8.73 6.10
C TYR A 114 -12.22 9.89 5.10
N LYS A 115 -11.15 10.32 4.42
CA LYS A 115 -11.12 11.50 3.51
C LYS A 115 -11.53 12.81 4.19
N THR A 116 -11.29 12.92 5.49
CA THR A 116 -11.45 14.17 6.23
C THR A 116 -10.34 15.15 5.87
N LYS A 117 -10.73 16.43 5.70
CA LYS A 117 -9.84 17.58 5.55
C LYS A 117 -10.29 18.67 6.52
N CYS A 118 -9.42 19.03 7.47
CA CYS A 118 -9.73 20.03 8.48
C CYS A 118 -8.55 20.98 8.68
N THR A 119 -8.81 22.28 8.72
CA THR A 119 -7.77 23.29 8.94
C THR A 119 -8.16 24.21 10.09
N TRP A 120 -7.28 24.42 11.05
CA TRP A 120 -7.48 25.38 12.14
C TRP A 120 -6.45 26.48 12.05
N LEU A 121 -6.91 27.73 11.99
CA LEU A 121 -6.06 28.91 12.19
C LEU A 121 -6.21 29.38 13.63
N ILE A 122 -5.11 29.36 14.38
CA ILE A 122 -5.00 30.02 15.67
C ILE A 122 -4.37 31.40 15.42
N GLU A 123 -5.06 32.47 15.83
CA GLU A 123 -4.60 33.85 15.76
C GLU A 123 -4.36 34.39 17.17
N GLY A 124 -3.11 34.72 17.46
CA GLY A 124 -2.70 35.46 18.66
C GLY A 124 -2.18 36.85 18.32
N TYR A 125 -1.28 37.35 19.17
CA TYR A 125 -0.63 38.65 18.96
C TYR A 125 0.67 38.48 18.15
N PRO A 126 1.09 39.43 17.30
CA PRO A 126 2.34 39.34 16.56
C PRO A 126 3.55 39.06 17.46
N ASN A 127 4.36 38.06 17.09
CA ASN A 127 5.50 37.54 17.87
C ASN A 127 5.11 36.93 19.24
N ALA A 128 3.86 36.48 19.43
CA ALA A 128 3.47 35.68 20.58
C ALA A 128 3.87 34.22 20.40
N VAL A 129 4.20 33.56 21.51
CA VAL A 129 4.60 32.14 21.53
C VAL A 129 3.38 31.27 21.81
N LEU A 130 2.93 30.54 20.79
CA LEU A 130 1.87 29.55 20.90
C LEU A 130 2.48 28.19 21.27
N ARG A 131 1.97 27.55 22.32
CA ARG A 131 2.29 26.14 22.64
C ARG A 131 1.09 25.25 22.34
N LEU A 132 1.35 24.10 21.70
CA LEU A 132 0.38 23.10 21.25
C LEU A 132 0.68 21.76 21.96
N ARG A 133 -0.20 21.34 22.86
CA ARG A 133 -0.09 20.11 23.66
C ARG A 133 -0.93 18.99 23.06
N PHE A 134 -0.28 17.91 22.65
CA PHE A 134 -0.94 16.75 22.07
C PHE A 134 -1.41 15.79 23.17
N ASN A 135 -2.47 16.19 23.90
CA ASN A 135 -3.01 15.44 25.05
C ASN A 135 -3.51 14.04 24.66
N HIS A 136 -3.99 13.89 23.42
CA HIS A 136 -4.29 12.61 22.78
C HIS A 136 -4.10 12.75 21.27
N PHE A 137 -3.47 11.78 20.63
CA PHE A 137 -3.30 11.74 19.17
C PHE A 137 -3.10 10.30 18.70
N ALA A 138 -3.99 9.83 17.84
CA ALA A 138 -3.97 8.49 17.25
C ALA A 138 -4.57 8.51 15.83
N THR A 139 -3.70 8.54 14.82
CA THR A 139 -4.04 8.49 13.38
C THR A 139 -3.34 7.31 12.69
N GLU A 140 -3.71 6.96 11.45
CA GLU A 140 -2.98 5.92 10.73
C GLU A 140 -1.55 6.36 10.40
N CYS A 141 -0.56 5.54 10.78
CA CYS A 141 0.84 5.88 10.64
C CYS A 141 1.28 5.95 9.17
N SER A 142 1.95 7.04 8.79
CA SER A 142 2.48 7.29 7.44
C SER A 142 1.42 7.44 6.33
N TRP A 143 0.13 7.48 6.69
CA TRP A 143 -0.99 7.72 5.77
C TRP A 143 -1.77 8.98 6.19
N ASP A 144 -2.24 9.02 7.43
CA ASP A 144 -2.95 10.17 8.01
C ASP A 144 -1.98 11.15 8.69
N HIS A 145 -2.08 12.44 8.37
CA HIS A 145 -1.09 13.44 8.75
C HIS A 145 -1.72 14.74 9.27
N MET A 146 -1.19 15.24 10.38
CA MET A 146 -1.44 16.58 10.91
C MET A 146 -0.20 17.47 10.70
N TYR A 147 -0.33 18.50 9.90
CA TYR A 147 0.69 19.51 9.62
C TYR A 147 0.55 20.69 10.56
N VAL A 148 1.65 21.24 11.06
CA VAL A 148 1.68 22.45 11.89
C VAL A 148 2.65 23.46 11.28
N TYR A 149 2.13 24.64 10.93
CA TYR A 149 2.90 25.74 10.34
C TYR A 149 2.97 26.93 11.31
N ASP A 150 4.14 27.55 11.45
CA ASP A 150 4.36 28.78 12.22
C ASP A 150 3.97 30.02 11.39
N GLY A 151 2.67 30.22 11.22
CA GLY A 151 2.10 31.35 10.49
C GLY A 151 0.63 31.15 10.15
N ASP A 152 0.14 31.92 9.17
CA ASP A 152 -1.28 32.04 8.85
C ASP A 152 -1.71 31.38 7.52
N SER A 153 -0.85 30.51 6.97
CA SER A 153 -1.06 29.76 5.73
C SER A 153 -0.07 28.60 5.61
N ILE A 154 -0.29 27.68 4.65
CA ILE A 154 0.66 26.60 4.31
C ILE A 154 1.98 27.11 3.68
N TYR A 155 2.06 28.41 3.37
CA TYR A 155 3.27 29.06 2.84
C TYR A 155 4.20 29.57 3.96
N ALA A 156 3.77 29.47 5.22
CA ALA A 156 4.60 29.75 6.38
C ALA A 156 5.55 28.56 6.69
N PRO A 157 6.57 28.71 7.56
CA PRO A 157 7.45 27.60 7.93
C PRO A 157 6.70 26.43 8.56
N LEU A 158 6.80 25.25 7.95
CA LEU A 158 6.34 23.99 8.53
C LEU A 158 7.26 23.62 9.72
N VAL A 159 6.67 23.35 10.89
CA VAL A 159 7.42 23.05 12.14
C VAL A 159 7.18 21.65 12.68
N ALA A 160 6.04 21.00 12.37
CA ALA A 160 5.78 19.61 12.73
C ALA A 160 4.86 18.92 11.70
N VAL A 161 5.04 17.60 11.56
CA VAL A 161 4.17 16.70 10.79
C VAL A 161 3.92 15.45 11.64
N LEU A 162 2.74 15.37 12.25
CA LEU A 162 2.37 14.33 13.21
C LEU A 162 1.55 13.22 12.52
N SER A 163 1.85 11.96 12.84
CA SER A 163 1.18 10.76 12.31
C SER A 163 1.37 9.58 13.26
N GLY A 164 0.45 8.62 13.25
CA GLY A 164 0.49 7.44 14.13
C GLY A 164 -0.08 7.71 15.53
N LEU A 165 0.29 6.86 16.49
CA LEU A 165 0.03 7.08 17.92
C LEU A 165 1.12 7.97 18.53
N ILE A 166 0.71 9.09 19.12
CA ILE A 166 1.56 9.98 19.91
C ILE A 166 0.95 10.10 21.30
N VAL A 167 1.23 9.08 22.12
CA VAL A 167 0.78 8.92 23.51
C VAL A 167 1.96 8.34 24.31
N PRO A 168 2.27 8.86 25.51
CA PRO A 168 3.38 8.36 26.33
C PRO A 168 3.30 6.85 26.60
N GLU A 169 4.44 6.16 26.64
CA GLU A 169 4.49 4.71 26.86
C GLU A 169 4.20 4.36 28.33
N VAL A 170 4.61 5.22 29.26
CA VAL A 170 4.51 4.98 30.71
C VAL A 170 3.58 5.99 31.37
N ARG A 171 2.45 5.51 31.89
CA ARG A 171 1.53 6.32 32.72
C ARG A 171 2.21 6.76 34.02
N GLY A 172 2.64 8.02 34.09
CA GLY A 172 2.95 8.68 35.36
C GLY A 172 3.96 9.83 35.29
N ASN A 173 5.02 9.69 34.50
CA ASN A 173 6.21 10.56 34.58
C ASN A 173 6.66 11.18 33.24
N GLU A 174 5.98 10.89 32.13
CA GLU A 174 6.45 11.29 30.79
C GLU A 174 5.76 12.56 30.27
N THR A 175 6.54 13.41 29.59
CA THR A 175 6.09 14.70 29.04
C THR A 175 5.13 14.52 27.87
N VAL A 176 3.93 15.10 27.96
CA VAL A 176 3.03 15.29 26.80
C VAL A 176 3.78 16.08 25.72
N PRO A 177 3.86 15.61 24.46
CA PRO A 177 4.57 16.34 23.41
C PRO A 177 4.01 17.74 23.16
N GLU A 178 4.92 18.71 23.07
CA GLU A 178 4.61 20.11 22.75
C GLU A 178 5.23 20.51 21.41
N VAL A 179 4.44 21.16 20.56
CA VAL A 179 4.92 21.91 19.39
C VAL A 179 4.77 23.40 19.67
N VAL A 180 5.75 24.21 19.27
CA VAL A 180 5.80 25.65 19.56
C VAL A 180 5.84 26.45 18.26
N THR A 181 5.04 27.51 18.16
CA THR A 181 5.11 28.50 17.08
C THR A 181 5.36 29.90 17.66
N THR A 182 5.94 30.80 16.85
CA THR A 182 6.59 32.03 17.32
C THR A 182 6.17 33.29 16.57
N SER A 183 5.53 33.17 15.41
CA SER A 183 5.01 34.29 14.61
C SER A 183 3.83 35.04 15.27
N GLY A 184 3.20 34.44 16.28
CA GLY A 184 1.88 34.84 16.79
C GLY A 184 0.70 34.08 16.16
N TYR A 185 0.95 33.21 15.19
CA TYR A 185 -0.06 32.42 14.49
C TYR A 185 0.34 30.94 14.46
N ALA A 186 -0.65 30.05 14.31
CA ALA A 186 -0.42 28.67 13.93
C ALA A 186 -1.51 28.20 12.97
N LEU A 187 -1.11 27.60 11.84
CA LEU A 187 -2.03 26.87 10.97
C LEU A 187 -1.82 25.37 11.20
N LEU A 188 -2.86 24.68 11.65
CA LEU A 188 -2.90 23.23 11.72
C LEU A 188 -3.75 22.69 10.57
N HIS A 189 -3.29 21.68 9.85
CA HIS A 189 -4.05 21.03 8.78
C HIS A 189 -4.01 19.51 8.94
N PHE A 190 -5.17 18.87 9.05
CA PHE A 190 -5.34 17.42 9.08
C PHE A 190 -5.88 16.91 7.75
N PHE A 191 -5.20 15.92 7.19
CA PHE A 191 -5.62 15.13 6.04
C PHE A 191 -5.68 13.64 6.44
N SER A 192 -6.75 12.96 6.04
CA SER A 192 -6.86 11.50 6.16
C SER A 192 -7.12 10.80 4.81
N ASP A 193 -6.67 9.55 4.74
CA ASP A 193 -6.71 8.66 3.58
C ASP A 193 -8.13 8.10 3.28
N ALA A 194 -8.27 7.22 2.28
CA ALA A 194 -9.51 6.57 1.86
C ALA A 194 -9.95 5.36 2.70
N ALA A 195 -9.17 4.89 3.66
CA ALA A 195 -9.33 3.65 4.42
C ALA A 195 -9.00 3.85 5.93
N TYR A 196 -9.40 2.86 6.72
CA TYR A 196 -9.23 2.82 8.20
C TYR A 196 -9.72 4.08 8.95
N ASN A 197 -9.71 4.01 10.29
CA ASN A 197 -9.73 5.16 11.18
C ASN A 197 -9.36 4.74 12.61
N LEU A 198 -8.84 5.69 13.37
CA LEU A 198 -8.53 5.55 14.79
C LEU A 198 -9.22 6.65 15.60
N THR A 199 -8.94 6.74 16.89
CA THR A 199 -9.62 7.61 17.86
C THR A 199 -9.32 9.11 17.76
N GLY A 200 -8.72 9.57 16.66
CA GLY A 200 -8.51 11.00 16.40
C GLY A 200 -7.54 11.68 17.38
N PHE A 201 -7.76 12.95 17.66
CA PHE A 201 -6.89 13.79 18.47
C PHE A 201 -7.64 14.81 19.34
N ASN A 202 -6.98 15.18 20.43
CA ASN A 202 -7.36 16.29 21.30
C ASN A 202 -6.10 17.09 21.62
N ILE A 203 -5.99 18.28 21.02
CA ILE A 203 -4.86 19.18 21.14
C ILE A 203 -5.30 20.37 21.98
N PHE A 204 -4.56 20.71 23.03
CA PHE A 204 -4.75 21.99 23.75
C PHE A 204 -3.77 23.03 23.22
N TYR A 205 -4.20 24.28 23.12
CA TYR A 205 -3.32 25.40 22.75
C TYR A 205 -3.37 26.52 23.79
N SER A 206 -2.25 27.22 23.96
CA SER A 206 -2.17 28.39 24.85
C SER A 206 -1.11 29.41 24.44
N ILE A 207 -1.52 30.68 24.32
CA ILE A 207 -0.66 31.83 24.02
C ILE A 207 0.18 32.20 25.24
N ASN A 208 1.48 32.46 25.04
CA ASN A 208 2.42 32.99 26.03
C ASN A 208 2.37 32.23 27.38
N SER A 209 2.27 30.90 27.27
CA SER A 209 2.22 29.97 28.40
C SER A 209 3.59 29.30 28.58
N CYS A 210 4.01 29.05 29.82
CA CYS A 210 5.25 28.33 30.09
C CYS A 210 5.08 26.81 29.96
N PRO A 211 6.10 26.08 29.46
CA PRO A 211 6.02 24.62 29.28
C PRO A 211 5.87 23.91 30.64
N ASN A 212 4.97 22.93 30.68
CA ASN A 212 4.44 22.23 31.87
C ASN A 212 4.13 23.13 33.08
N ASN A 213 3.81 24.42 32.87
CA ASN A 213 3.68 25.40 33.95
C ASN A 213 4.90 25.36 34.92
N CYS A 214 6.10 25.23 34.36
CA CYS A 214 7.36 25.10 35.08
C CYS A 214 7.44 23.88 36.03
N SER A 215 6.65 22.84 35.75
CA SER A 215 6.62 21.52 36.43
C SER A 215 6.43 21.57 37.94
N GLY A 216 5.98 22.70 38.50
CA GLY A 216 5.93 22.93 39.96
C GLY A 216 7.29 23.19 40.61
N HIS A 217 8.34 23.43 39.82
CA HIS A 217 9.73 23.66 40.24
C HIS A 217 10.31 24.96 39.66
N GLY A 218 9.46 25.97 39.54
CA GLY A 218 9.82 27.29 39.06
C GLY A 218 8.61 28.20 38.85
N LYS A 219 8.89 29.43 38.48
CA LYS A 219 7.89 30.47 38.21
C LYS A 219 7.87 30.81 36.73
N CYS A 220 6.67 30.93 36.15
CA CYS A 220 6.53 31.47 34.80
C CYS A 220 6.73 33.00 34.83
N THR A 221 7.74 33.49 34.11
CA THR A 221 8.17 34.90 34.11
C THR A 221 8.21 35.44 32.67
N THR A 222 7.79 36.69 32.48
CA THR A 222 7.87 37.40 31.19
C THR A 222 9.26 37.95 30.93
N SER A 223 9.76 37.83 29.70
CA SER A 223 11.04 38.39 29.27
C SER A 223 11.02 39.92 29.28
N VAL A 224 12.10 40.51 29.81
CA VAL A 224 12.29 41.97 29.84
C VAL A 224 12.69 42.52 28.45
N SER A 225 13.28 41.68 27.58
CA SER A 225 13.71 42.09 26.23
C SER A 225 12.63 41.97 25.16
N VAL A 226 11.66 41.06 25.34
CA VAL A 226 10.56 40.80 24.41
C VAL A 226 9.29 40.55 25.21
N ALA A 227 8.40 41.55 25.29
CA ALA A 227 7.24 41.52 26.18
C ALA A 227 6.22 40.39 25.91
N SER A 228 6.28 39.75 24.74
CA SER A 228 5.46 38.59 24.38
C SER A 228 6.10 37.23 24.73
N GLN A 229 7.38 37.18 25.11
CA GLN A 229 8.08 35.92 25.36
C GLN A 229 8.05 35.57 26.85
N VAL A 230 7.59 34.36 27.20
CA VAL A 230 7.65 33.80 28.55
C VAL A 230 8.67 32.68 28.66
N TYR A 231 9.23 32.51 29.86
CA TYR A 231 10.18 31.45 30.20
C TYR A 231 9.97 31.01 31.65
N CYS A 232 10.46 29.83 31.99
CA CYS A 232 10.49 29.39 33.38
C CYS A 232 11.75 29.88 34.10
N GLU A 233 11.54 30.62 35.18
CA GLU A 233 12.55 30.94 36.18
C GLU A 233 12.56 29.80 37.22
N CYS A 234 13.47 28.84 37.03
CA CYS A 234 13.48 27.62 37.82
C CYS A 234 13.95 27.81 39.27
N ASP A 235 13.36 27.02 40.17
CA ASP A 235 13.79 26.91 41.56
C ASP A 235 15.23 26.42 41.66
N LYS A 236 15.87 26.70 42.81
CA LYS A 236 17.23 26.25 43.06
C LYS A 236 17.32 24.72 42.90
N TYR A 237 18.34 24.28 42.18
CA TYR A 237 18.61 22.89 41.78
C TYR A 237 17.75 22.31 40.63
N TRP A 238 16.91 23.12 39.95
CA TRP A 238 16.13 22.68 38.78
C TRP A 238 16.49 23.46 37.49
N LYS A 239 16.58 22.75 36.37
CA LYS A 239 16.90 23.25 35.01
C LYS A 239 15.98 22.60 33.97
N GLY A 240 16.22 22.93 32.69
CA GLY A 240 15.32 22.59 31.59
C GLY A 240 14.35 23.73 31.30
N GLU A 241 13.78 23.77 30.09
CA GLU A 241 12.84 24.84 29.69
C GLU A 241 11.58 24.85 30.58
N ALA A 242 11.21 23.69 31.12
CA ALA A 242 10.04 23.48 31.98
C ALA A 242 10.40 23.22 33.45
N CYS A 243 11.66 23.44 33.86
CA CYS A 243 12.18 23.06 35.18
C CYS A 243 11.99 21.57 35.53
N ASP A 244 11.93 20.73 34.48
CA ASP A 244 11.69 19.30 34.49
C ASP A 244 12.93 18.47 34.88
N ILE A 245 14.12 19.09 34.89
CA ILE A 245 15.40 18.40 35.00
C ILE A 245 16.09 18.83 36.31
N PRO A 246 16.34 17.95 37.28
CA PRO A 246 17.19 18.30 38.41
C PRO A 246 18.63 18.55 37.91
N TYR A 247 19.35 19.51 38.48
CA TYR A 247 20.77 19.75 38.15
C TYR A 247 21.58 18.45 38.28
N CYS A 248 21.33 17.71 39.36
CA CYS A 248 22.14 16.59 39.83
C CYS A 248 21.23 15.52 40.44
N LYS A 249 21.05 14.40 39.72
CA LYS A 249 20.33 13.23 40.22
C LYS A 249 21.16 12.56 41.34
N ALA A 250 20.48 12.06 42.37
CA ALA A 250 21.08 11.46 43.58
C ALA A 250 22.18 12.30 44.26
N ASN A 251 22.18 13.63 44.05
CA ASN A 251 23.26 14.54 44.47
C ASN A 251 24.67 14.05 44.09
N CYS A 252 24.81 13.36 42.95
CA CYS A 252 26.09 12.85 42.43
C CYS A 252 26.84 11.88 43.37
N GLY A 253 26.13 11.20 44.29
CA GLY A 253 26.75 10.37 45.33
C GLY A 253 27.70 11.17 46.25
N SER A 254 27.45 12.47 46.43
CA SER A 254 28.33 13.36 47.21
C SER A 254 28.21 13.10 48.72
N PRO A 255 29.33 13.09 49.48
CA PRO A 255 30.67 13.53 49.09
C PRO A 255 31.54 12.49 48.37
N ASP A 256 31.22 11.20 48.49
CA ASP A 256 32.19 10.12 48.24
C ASP A 256 32.45 9.85 46.75
N HIS A 257 31.41 9.95 45.91
CA HIS A 257 31.51 9.60 44.48
C HIS A 257 31.75 10.80 43.57
N GLY A 258 31.42 12.01 44.02
CA GLY A 258 31.48 13.23 43.23
C GLY A 258 30.82 14.41 43.94
N TYR A 259 30.53 15.47 43.18
CA TYR A 259 29.79 16.62 43.67
C TYR A 259 28.89 17.22 42.59
N CYS A 260 27.86 17.93 43.05
CA CYS A 260 26.99 18.70 42.17
C CYS A 260 27.60 20.06 41.89
N ASP A 261 28.11 20.28 40.66
CA ASP A 261 28.50 21.62 40.25
C ASP A 261 27.24 22.45 39.97
N LEU A 262 27.08 23.53 40.74
CA LEU A 262 25.98 24.49 40.59
C LEU A 262 26.35 25.63 39.64
N THR A 263 27.62 25.71 39.24
CA THR A 263 28.17 26.66 38.27
C THR A 263 28.16 26.04 36.87
N GLY A 264 28.64 26.78 35.87
CA GLY A 264 28.77 26.30 34.49
C GLY A 264 27.48 25.68 33.94
N GLU A 265 27.53 24.38 33.67
CA GLU A 265 26.47 23.60 33.02
C GLU A 265 25.53 22.84 33.99
N LYS A 266 25.70 23.09 35.29
CA LYS A 266 24.78 22.67 36.37
C LYS A 266 24.59 21.14 36.39
N LEU A 267 25.66 20.39 36.54
CA LEU A 267 25.71 18.93 36.33
C LEU A 267 26.60 18.21 37.35
N CYS A 268 26.53 16.88 37.38
CA CYS A 268 27.38 16.07 38.24
C CYS A 268 28.83 16.02 37.74
N VAL A 269 29.76 16.32 38.63
CA VAL A 269 31.20 16.11 38.43
C VAL A 269 31.60 14.92 39.30
N CYS A 270 32.02 13.83 38.67
CA CYS A 270 32.42 12.60 39.37
C CYS A 270 33.90 12.63 39.73
N ASN A 271 34.25 12.01 40.86
CA ASN A 271 35.64 11.74 41.23
C ASN A 271 36.23 10.69 40.27
N ASP A 272 37.55 10.64 40.05
CA ASP A 272 38.21 9.84 38.99
C ASP A 272 37.86 8.34 38.95
N SER A 273 37.36 7.77 40.06
CA SER A 273 36.93 6.37 40.17
C SER A 273 35.45 6.14 39.83
N TRP A 274 34.70 7.17 39.48
CA TRP A 274 33.24 7.16 39.29
C TRP A 274 32.80 7.84 37.99
N GLN A 275 31.66 7.40 37.45
CA GLN A 275 31.07 7.87 36.20
C GLN A 275 29.55 7.64 36.17
N GLY A 276 28.92 7.97 35.05
CA GLY A 276 27.46 7.93 34.88
C GLY A 276 26.78 9.27 35.19
N PRO A 277 25.49 9.45 34.87
CA PRO A 277 24.81 10.74 34.99
C PRO A 277 24.64 11.27 36.43
N ASP A 278 24.80 10.38 37.41
CA ASP A 278 24.66 10.61 38.85
C ASP A 278 25.86 10.06 39.66
N CYS A 279 26.99 9.78 38.99
CA CYS A 279 28.21 9.22 39.59
C CYS A 279 28.01 7.88 40.36
N SER A 280 26.99 7.09 39.96
CA SER A 280 26.67 5.81 40.58
C SER A 280 27.54 4.63 40.10
N LEU A 281 28.26 4.77 38.98
CA LEU A 281 28.98 3.68 38.33
C LEU A 281 30.50 3.78 38.53
N ASN A 282 31.18 2.67 38.78
CA ASN A 282 32.63 2.62 38.94
C ASN A 282 33.39 2.87 37.61
N VAL A 283 34.65 3.27 37.69
CA VAL A 283 35.59 3.35 36.55
C VAL A 283 36.69 2.29 36.73
N PRO A 284 36.79 1.27 35.86
CA PRO A 284 35.86 0.89 34.78
C PRO A 284 34.55 0.24 35.29
N SER A 285 33.47 0.35 34.50
CA SER A 285 32.14 -0.20 34.84
C SER A 285 31.83 -1.49 34.08
N THR A 286 31.11 -2.41 34.72
CA THR A 286 30.41 -3.55 34.10
C THR A 286 29.03 -3.17 33.54
N GLU A 287 28.54 -1.97 33.84
CA GLU A 287 27.22 -1.46 33.42
C GLU A 287 27.35 -0.37 32.35
N SER A 288 26.35 -0.30 31.47
CA SER A 288 26.24 0.68 30.39
C SER A 288 25.27 1.82 30.73
N TYR A 289 25.49 3.01 30.20
CA TYR A 289 24.61 4.17 30.44
C TYR A 289 24.41 5.05 29.21
N TRP A 290 23.37 5.89 29.27
CA TRP A 290 23.02 6.87 28.25
C TRP A 290 23.26 8.30 28.75
N ILE A 291 23.59 9.20 27.83
CA ILE A 291 23.78 10.64 28.07
C ILE A 291 23.07 11.44 26.97
N LEU A 292 22.42 12.55 27.35
CA LEU A 292 22.03 13.64 26.46
C LEU A 292 22.95 14.84 26.75
N PRO A 293 24.01 15.09 25.97
CA PRO A 293 24.94 16.20 26.24
C PRO A 293 24.28 17.56 26.00
N ASN A 294 24.70 18.58 26.76
CA ASN A 294 24.33 19.98 26.52
C ASN A 294 25.01 20.51 25.25
N VAL A 295 24.41 20.26 24.09
CA VAL A 295 24.85 20.87 22.83
C VAL A 295 24.49 22.36 22.85
N LYS A 296 25.49 23.23 22.84
CA LYS A 296 25.27 24.70 22.75
C LYS A 296 24.70 25.04 21.37
N PRO A 297 23.47 25.59 21.27
CA PRO A 297 22.79 25.72 19.99
C PRO A 297 23.40 26.83 19.13
N PHE A 298 23.70 26.50 17.86
CA PHE A 298 24.04 27.46 16.83
C PHE A 298 22.95 27.46 15.76
N SER A 299 21.99 28.40 15.87
CA SER A 299 20.80 28.52 15.01
C SER A 299 19.77 27.37 15.12
N PRO A 300 18.46 27.62 14.97
CA PRO A 300 17.44 26.56 14.88
C PRO A 300 17.55 25.68 13.61
N SER A 301 18.31 26.09 12.58
CA SER A 301 18.35 25.41 11.26
C SER A 301 19.21 24.12 11.19
N VAL A 302 19.59 23.55 12.33
CA VAL A 302 20.44 22.34 12.40
C VAL A 302 19.66 21.04 12.21
N GLY A 303 18.39 20.98 12.64
CA GLY A 303 17.58 19.75 12.71
C GLY A 303 17.34 19.08 11.35
N ARG A 304 17.53 17.76 11.27
CA ARG A 304 17.53 17.03 9.99
C ARG A 304 17.40 15.50 10.11
N ALA A 305 16.77 14.89 9.11
CA ALA A 305 16.61 13.43 8.98
C ALA A 305 17.14 12.87 7.63
N SER A 306 17.41 11.58 7.51
CA SER A 306 18.07 10.93 6.34
C SER A 306 19.33 11.65 5.82
N HIS A 307 20.04 12.30 6.75
CA HIS A 307 21.42 12.74 6.59
C HIS A 307 22.37 11.56 6.84
N LYS A 308 23.67 11.75 6.62
CA LYS A 308 24.71 10.80 7.04
C LYS A 308 25.80 11.52 7.81
N ALA A 309 26.48 10.79 8.70
CA ALA A 309 27.58 11.27 9.50
C ALA A 309 28.81 10.37 9.36
N VAL A 310 30.01 10.96 9.42
CA VAL A 310 31.29 10.25 9.46
C VAL A 310 32.25 10.92 10.45
N LEU A 311 33.07 10.13 11.14
CA LEU A 311 34.11 10.64 12.03
C LEU A 311 35.41 10.86 11.24
N HIS A 312 35.99 12.06 11.31
CA HIS A 312 37.34 12.30 10.81
C HIS A 312 38.11 13.21 11.79
N GLY A 313 39.21 12.70 12.34
CA GLY A 313 39.92 13.35 13.45
C GLY A 313 38.99 13.58 14.64
N LYS A 314 38.97 14.81 15.16
CA LYS A 314 38.09 15.22 16.27
C LYS A 314 36.72 15.77 15.86
N PHE A 315 36.34 15.59 14.60
CA PHE A 315 35.11 16.14 14.03
C PHE A 315 34.17 15.04 13.56
N MET A 316 32.94 15.06 14.08
CA MET A 316 31.82 14.35 13.46
C MET A 316 31.29 15.24 12.33
N TRP A 317 31.57 14.87 11.09
CA TRP A 317 31.05 15.55 9.90
C TRP A 317 29.65 15.04 9.59
N VAL A 318 28.72 15.94 9.33
CA VAL A 318 27.34 15.61 8.93
C VAL A 318 27.02 16.28 7.60
N ILE A 319 26.58 15.49 6.62
CA ILE A 319 26.33 15.96 5.26
C ILE A 319 24.88 15.65 4.86
N GLY A 320 24.29 16.61 4.14
CA GLY A 320 22.93 16.55 3.61
C GLY A 320 21.84 16.38 4.67
N GLY A 321 20.71 15.83 4.24
CA GLY A 321 19.53 15.59 5.07
C GLY A 321 18.26 16.27 4.54
N TYR A 322 17.12 15.76 5.02
CA TYR A 322 15.80 16.34 4.89
C TYR A 322 15.59 17.42 5.94
N THR A 323 15.02 18.55 5.52
CA THR A 323 14.51 19.61 6.40
C THR A 323 13.19 20.15 5.86
N PHE A 324 12.36 20.73 6.73
CA PHE A 324 11.13 21.41 6.35
C PHE A 324 11.37 22.72 5.59
N ASN A 325 12.52 23.38 5.80
CA ASN A 325 12.86 24.63 5.11
C ASN A 325 14.32 24.61 4.60
N TYR A 326 14.48 24.71 3.28
CA TYR A 326 15.77 24.69 2.61
C TYR A 326 16.44 26.06 2.42
N SER A 327 15.76 27.19 2.67
CA SER A 327 16.32 28.53 2.38
C SER A 327 17.54 28.88 3.26
N SER A 328 17.67 28.27 4.44
CA SER A 328 18.83 28.39 5.33
C SER A 328 19.66 27.10 5.47
N PHE A 329 19.41 26.09 4.63
CA PHE A 329 19.98 24.75 4.81
C PHE A 329 21.48 24.68 4.54
N GLN A 330 22.22 24.19 5.53
CA GLN A 330 23.65 23.94 5.43
C GLN A 330 23.91 22.49 5.00
N MET A 331 24.52 22.31 3.83
CA MET A 331 24.82 21.00 3.23
C MET A 331 25.94 20.24 3.96
N VAL A 332 26.89 20.96 4.57
CA VAL A 332 28.00 20.38 5.34
C VAL A 332 28.09 21.05 6.71
N LEU A 333 28.00 20.24 7.77
CA LEU A 333 28.23 20.62 9.16
C LEU A 333 29.39 19.80 9.73
N ASN A 334 30.05 20.30 10.77
CA ASN A 334 30.88 19.49 11.65
C ASN A 334 30.62 19.82 13.12
N TYR A 335 30.68 18.80 13.97
CA TYR A 335 30.63 18.92 15.42
C TYR A 335 32.02 18.61 15.99
N ASN A 336 32.62 19.58 16.68
CA ASN A 336 33.90 19.40 17.37
C ASN A 336 33.68 18.69 18.71
N LEU A 337 34.25 17.50 18.84
CA LEU A 337 34.04 16.61 19.97
C LEU A 337 34.72 17.08 21.26
N GLU A 338 35.79 17.89 21.15
CA GLU A 338 36.49 18.46 22.31
C GLU A 338 35.71 19.64 22.91
N SER A 339 35.22 20.55 22.06
CA SER A 339 34.58 21.80 22.51
C SER A 339 33.06 21.72 22.60
N SER A 340 32.44 20.64 22.11
CA SER A 340 30.99 20.47 21.99
C SER A 340 30.29 21.60 21.21
N ILE A 341 30.89 22.05 20.11
CA ILE A 341 30.41 23.15 19.26
C ILE A 341 30.20 22.67 17.81
N TRP A 342 29.10 23.12 17.20
CA TRP A 342 28.82 22.97 15.78
C TRP A 342 29.43 24.10 14.95
N ASN A 343 30.01 23.75 13.80
CA ASN A 343 30.46 24.70 12.78
C ASN A 343 29.82 24.35 11.42
N VAL A 344 29.65 25.37 10.58
CA VAL A 344 29.23 25.22 9.17
C VAL A 344 30.47 25.09 8.28
N GLY A 345 30.46 24.16 7.32
CA GLY A 345 31.52 24.05 6.32
C GLY A 345 31.42 25.18 5.28
N ALA A 346 32.52 25.89 5.03
CA ALA A 346 32.54 27.09 4.18
C ALA A 346 32.57 26.76 2.67
N VAL A 347 31.50 26.12 2.18
CA VAL A 347 31.42 25.58 0.82
C VAL A 347 30.93 26.64 -0.18
N SER A 348 31.76 26.98 -1.17
CA SER A 348 31.42 27.96 -2.23
C SER A 348 30.68 27.38 -3.43
N ARG A 349 30.95 26.11 -3.78
CA ARG A 349 30.24 25.31 -4.82
C ARG A 349 30.26 23.83 -4.43
N GLY A 350 29.20 23.10 -4.76
CA GLY A 350 29.04 21.70 -4.37
C GLY A 350 27.72 21.08 -4.87
N PRO A 351 27.36 19.87 -4.39
CA PRO A 351 26.12 19.18 -4.76
C PRO A 351 24.86 19.92 -4.30
N LEU A 352 23.77 19.76 -5.06
CA LEU A 352 22.43 20.16 -4.64
C LEU A 352 21.98 19.40 -3.38
N GLN A 353 21.14 20.06 -2.59
CA GLN A 353 20.59 19.58 -1.31
C GLN A 353 19.88 18.24 -1.48
N ARG A 354 20.21 17.25 -0.64
CA ARG A 354 19.71 15.87 -0.77
C ARG A 354 19.71 15.06 0.52
N TYR A 355 18.85 14.05 0.58
CA TYR A 355 18.78 13.04 1.63
C TYR A 355 18.78 11.62 1.06
N GLY A 356 18.89 10.61 1.92
CA GLY A 356 18.88 9.20 1.52
C GLY A 356 20.11 8.79 0.69
N HIS A 357 21.15 9.62 0.65
CA HIS A 357 22.46 9.33 0.08
C HIS A 357 23.28 8.46 1.04
N SER A 358 24.40 7.93 0.56
CA SER A 358 25.45 7.34 1.41
C SER A 358 26.68 8.24 1.49
N LEU A 359 27.45 8.09 2.56
CA LEU A 359 28.81 8.62 2.69
C LEU A 359 29.77 7.47 3.00
N ALA A 360 30.97 7.54 2.47
CA ALA A 360 32.10 6.72 2.90
C ALA A 360 33.38 7.57 2.97
N LEU A 361 34.12 7.45 4.06
CA LEU A 361 35.40 8.16 4.27
C LEU A 361 36.56 7.30 3.77
N TYR A 362 37.47 7.90 3.00
CA TYR A 362 38.77 7.30 2.69
C TYR A 362 39.85 8.38 2.70
N GLN A 363 40.85 8.20 3.57
CA GLN A 363 41.92 9.17 3.84
C GLN A 363 41.34 10.56 4.22
N GLU A 364 41.61 11.59 3.41
CA GLU A 364 41.17 12.98 3.57
C GLU A 364 39.86 13.28 2.81
N ASN A 365 39.23 12.27 2.20
CA ASN A 365 38.14 12.44 1.25
C ASN A 365 36.87 11.72 1.70
N ILE A 366 35.75 12.44 1.77
CA ILE A 366 34.42 11.88 1.99
C ILE A 366 33.73 11.73 0.63
N PHE A 367 33.50 10.48 0.21
CA PHE A 367 32.73 10.14 -0.98
C PHE A 367 31.24 10.16 -0.62
N MET A 368 30.43 10.87 -1.41
CA MET A 368 28.97 10.92 -1.31
C MET A 368 28.36 10.37 -2.59
N TYR A 369 27.47 9.38 -2.48
CA TYR A 369 26.82 8.77 -3.63
C TYR A 369 25.29 8.92 -3.58
N GLY A 370 24.72 9.28 -4.74
CA GLY A 370 23.30 9.21 -5.04
C GLY A 370 22.39 9.97 -4.06
N GLY A 371 21.32 9.31 -3.63
CA GLY A 371 20.25 9.90 -2.83
C GLY A 371 19.23 10.65 -3.67
N ARG A 372 18.36 11.40 -2.99
CA ARG A 372 17.28 12.16 -3.60
C ARG A 372 17.48 13.65 -3.38
N MET A 373 17.51 14.39 -4.47
CA MET A 373 17.63 15.85 -4.47
C MET A 373 16.28 16.50 -4.12
N GLU A 374 16.29 17.63 -3.43
CA GLU A 374 15.09 18.47 -3.31
C GLU A 374 15.11 19.58 -4.37
N THR A 375 14.31 19.32 -5.40
CA THR A 375 13.97 20.22 -6.52
C THR A 375 12.50 19.99 -6.86
N SER A 376 11.92 20.78 -7.78
CA SER A 376 10.53 20.58 -8.25
C SER A 376 10.20 19.16 -8.68
N ASP A 377 11.19 18.49 -9.27
CA ASP A 377 11.08 17.14 -9.81
C ASP A 377 11.55 16.12 -8.75
N GLY A 378 12.53 16.54 -7.94
CA GLY A 378 13.07 15.83 -6.78
C GLY A 378 13.61 14.44 -7.10
N ASN A 379 14.35 14.35 -8.20
CA ASN A 379 14.85 13.09 -8.74
C ASN A 379 15.84 12.38 -7.79
N VAL A 380 15.77 11.06 -7.81
CA VAL A 380 16.85 10.19 -7.32
C VAL A 380 18.02 10.27 -8.30
N THR A 381 19.23 10.41 -7.79
CA THR A 381 20.45 10.63 -8.61
C THR A 381 21.45 9.48 -8.44
N ASP A 382 22.34 9.36 -9.42
CA ASP A 382 23.51 8.48 -9.48
C ASP A 382 24.83 9.25 -9.34
N GLU A 383 24.80 10.56 -9.10
CA GLU A 383 25.98 11.40 -8.92
C GLU A 383 26.93 10.87 -7.82
N LEU A 384 28.21 10.75 -8.16
CA LEU A 384 29.30 10.54 -7.21
C LEU A 384 30.06 11.85 -6.97
N TRP A 385 30.05 12.32 -5.72
CA TRP A 385 30.76 13.52 -5.28
C TRP A 385 31.84 13.17 -4.26
N VAL A 386 32.90 13.98 -4.22
CA VAL A 386 34.01 13.82 -3.28
C VAL A 386 34.30 15.15 -2.61
N PHE A 387 34.11 15.22 -1.29
CA PHE A 387 34.47 16.36 -0.44
C PHE A 387 35.84 16.11 0.16
N ASN A 388 36.82 16.98 -0.13
CA ASN A 388 38.11 16.93 0.56
C ASN A 388 38.00 17.71 1.88
N VAL A 389 38.27 17.02 3.00
CA VAL A 389 38.12 17.57 4.36
C VAL A 389 39.09 18.72 4.61
N ARG A 390 40.31 18.65 4.06
CA ARG A 390 41.39 19.61 4.29
C ARG A 390 41.21 20.94 3.55
N SER A 391 40.74 20.89 2.30
CA SER A 391 40.44 22.09 1.50
C SER A 391 38.98 22.54 1.58
N GLN A 392 38.12 21.78 2.27
CA GLN A 392 36.66 21.97 2.35
C GLN A 392 35.97 22.18 0.99
N SER A 393 36.49 21.52 -0.06
CA SER A 393 36.03 21.68 -1.44
C SER A 393 35.44 20.39 -2.00
N TRP A 394 34.41 20.53 -2.83
CA TRP A 394 33.79 19.44 -3.56
C TRP A 394 34.38 19.26 -4.95
N SER A 395 34.45 18.02 -5.39
CA SER A 395 34.67 17.63 -6.79
C SER A 395 33.65 16.57 -7.18
N THR A 396 33.23 16.55 -8.45
CA THR A 396 32.39 15.47 -9.00
C THR A 396 33.26 14.41 -9.65
N LYS A 397 32.77 13.16 -9.70
CA LYS A 397 33.43 12.01 -10.33
C LYS A 397 32.47 11.36 -11.31
N THR A 398 32.87 11.32 -12.57
CA THR A 398 32.23 10.53 -13.62
C THR A 398 33.02 9.23 -13.80
N PRO A 399 32.55 8.09 -13.29
CA PRO A 399 33.25 6.82 -13.42
C PRO A 399 33.04 6.20 -14.81
N THR A 400 33.98 5.37 -15.25
CA THR A 400 33.80 4.56 -16.46
C THR A 400 33.06 3.27 -16.09
N VAL A 401 31.82 3.12 -16.57
CA VAL A 401 31.02 1.90 -16.36
C VAL A 401 31.58 0.77 -17.24
N LEU A 402 31.84 -0.41 -16.64
CA LEU A 402 32.50 -1.54 -17.33
C LEU A 402 31.50 -2.58 -17.83
N GLY A 403 31.72 -3.07 -19.06
CA GLY A 403 30.90 -4.10 -19.69
C GLY A 403 29.45 -3.69 -19.92
N HIS A 404 28.54 -4.66 -19.93
CA HIS A 404 27.08 -4.42 -20.02
C HIS A 404 26.44 -4.04 -18.66
N SER A 405 27.21 -3.50 -17.71
CA SER A 405 26.68 -3.09 -16.40
C SER A 405 26.06 -1.69 -16.44
N GLN A 406 25.29 -1.35 -15.42
CA GLN A 406 24.52 -0.10 -15.31
C GLN A 406 24.78 0.51 -13.92
N GLN A 407 25.14 1.79 -13.88
CA GLN A 407 25.14 2.56 -12.65
C GLN A 407 23.70 2.90 -12.26
N TYR A 408 23.27 2.55 -11.05
CA TYR A 408 21.89 2.69 -10.59
C TYR A 408 21.72 3.91 -9.69
N ALA A 409 20.96 4.92 -10.14
CA ALA A 409 20.46 5.99 -9.28
C ALA A 409 19.59 5.42 -8.16
N VAL A 410 20.03 5.54 -6.90
CA VAL A 410 19.35 4.97 -5.71
C VAL A 410 19.30 5.92 -4.51
N GLU A 411 18.20 5.88 -3.78
CA GLU A 411 18.03 6.49 -2.45
C GLU A 411 17.77 5.44 -1.35
N GLY A 412 18.02 5.80 -0.09
CA GLY A 412 17.86 4.91 1.07
C GLY A 412 18.84 3.73 1.10
N HIS A 413 19.98 3.87 0.45
CA HIS A 413 21.03 2.85 0.38
C HIS A 413 22.11 3.07 1.46
N SER A 414 23.05 2.13 1.57
CA SER A 414 24.28 2.29 2.37
C SER A 414 25.53 2.10 1.52
N ALA A 415 26.67 2.60 1.97
CA ALA A 415 27.97 2.33 1.34
C ALA A 415 29.12 2.29 2.35
N HIS A 416 30.18 1.58 1.99
CA HIS A 416 31.44 1.45 2.74
C HIS A 416 32.62 1.55 1.77
N ILE A 417 33.82 1.90 2.25
CA ILE A 417 35.08 1.79 1.49
C ILE A 417 36.02 0.82 2.21
N MET A 418 36.66 -0.06 1.45
CA MET A 418 37.61 -1.04 1.97
C MET A 418 38.71 -1.37 0.96
N GLU A 419 39.85 -1.86 1.46
CA GLU A 419 40.93 -2.45 0.67
C GLU A 419 40.66 -3.95 0.51
N LEU A 420 40.64 -4.42 -0.75
CA LEU A 420 40.53 -5.83 -1.12
C LEU A 420 41.86 -6.57 -0.94
N ASP A 421 41.83 -7.90 -0.92
CA ASP A 421 43.06 -8.73 -0.88
C ASP A 421 43.99 -8.47 -2.09
N SER A 422 43.48 -7.88 -3.19
CA SER A 422 44.27 -7.45 -4.36
C SER A 422 45.06 -6.14 -4.16
N ARG A 423 44.88 -5.44 -3.02
CA ARG A 423 45.26 -4.03 -2.77
C ARG A 423 44.41 -2.97 -3.46
N ASP A 424 43.38 -3.36 -4.23
CA ASP A 424 42.44 -2.38 -4.78
C ASP A 424 41.53 -1.82 -3.69
N VAL A 425 41.31 -0.50 -3.73
CA VAL A 425 40.37 0.17 -2.83
C VAL A 425 39.04 0.38 -3.55
N VAL A 426 37.99 -0.20 -2.99
CA VAL A 426 36.65 -0.22 -3.58
C VAL A 426 35.64 0.46 -2.63
N MET A 427 34.76 1.28 -3.19
CA MET A 427 33.51 1.69 -2.54
C MET A 427 32.41 0.71 -2.95
N ILE A 428 31.82 0.03 -1.97
CA ILE A 428 30.66 -0.85 -2.18
C ILE A 428 29.39 -0.09 -1.79
N VAL A 429 28.45 -0.01 -2.72
CA VAL A 429 27.08 0.50 -2.51
C VAL A 429 26.13 -0.68 -2.43
N ILE A 430 25.22 -0.66 -1.44
CA ILE A 430 24.33 -1.78 -1.11
C ILE A 430 22.87 -1.33 -1.27
N PHE A 431 22.14 -2.04 -2.15
CA PHE A 431 20.69 -1.94 -2.33
C PHE A 431 20.18 -0.50 -2.55
N GLY A 432 19.03 -0.15 -1.95
CA GLY A 432 18.31 1.11 -2.12
C GLY A 432 17.00 0.97 -2.90
N TYR A 433 16.38 2.11 -3.16
CA TYR A 433 15.24 2.25 -4.07
C TYR A 433 15.62 3.16 -5.24
N SER A 434 15.24 2.75 -6.45
CA SER A 434 15.42 3.52 -7.68
C SER A 434 14.06 3.83 -8.30
N ALA A 435 13.86 5.09 -8.65
CA ALA A 435 12.62 5.57 -9.27
C ALA A 435 12.33 4.97 -10.68
N ILE A 436 13.28 4.21 -11.26
CA ILE A 436 13.15 3.52 -12.55
C ILE A 436 13.17 2.00 -12.37
N TYR A 437 14.00 1.48 -11.46
CA TYR A 437 14.29 0.05 -11.30
C TYR A 437 13.55 -0.61 -10.12
N GLY A 438 12.89 0.17 -9.26
CA GLY A 438 12.22 -0.32 -8.05
C GLY A 438 13.19 -0.55 -6.90
N TYR A 439 12.88 -1.51 -6.04
CA TYR A 439 13.75 -1.94 -4.94
C TYR A 439 14.90 -2.76 -5.50
N THR A 440 16.15 -2.31 -5.31
CA THR A 440 17.34 -2.97 -5.86
C THR A 440 17.89 -3.99 -4.86
N SER A 441 18.32 -5.15 -5.38
CA SER A 441 19.00 -6.21 -4.60
C SER A 441 20.48 -6.36 -4.99
N SER A 442 20.98 -5.48 -5.84
CA SER A 442 22.35 -5.53 -6.37
C SER A 442 23.35 -4.82 -5.46
N ILE A 443 24.59 -5.31 -5.47
CA ILE A 443 25.79 -4.56 -5.07
C ILE A 443 26.22 -3.68 -6.26
N GLN A 444 26.79 -2.51 -5.97
CA GLN A 444 27.58 -1.75 -6.94
C GLN A 444 28.99 -1.54 -6.40
N GLU A 445 30.02 -1.71 -7.23
CA GLU A 445 31.42 -1.54 -6.88
C GLU A 445 32.05 -0.40 -7.68
N TYR A 446 32.62 0.58 -6.98
CA TYR A 446 33.41 1.67 -7.56
C TYR A 446 34.87 1.54 -7.15
N HIS A 447 35.75 1.27 -8.11
CA HIS A 447 37.18 1.16 -7.88
C HIS A 447 37.81 2.55 -7.89
N ILE A 448 38.31 2.99 -6.72
CA ILE A 448 38.78 4.36 -6.51
C ILE A 448 40.09 4.63 -7.28
N SER A 449 40.94 3.61 -7.41
CA SER A 449 42.22 3.66 -8.13
C SER A 449 42.06 3.88 -9.63
N SER A 450 41.12 3.18 -10.27
CA SER A 450 40.90 3.20 -11.72
C SER A 450 39.75 4.10 -12.17
N ASN A 451 38.96 4.65 -11.23
CA ASN A 451 37.74 5.41 -11.51
C ASN A 451 36.73 4.62 -12.39
N THR A 452 36.54 3.34 -12.09
CA THR A 452 35.61 2.45 -12.80
C THR A 452 34.44 2.01 -11.93
N TRP A 453 33.28 1.76 -12.56
CA TRP A 453 32.05 1.31 -11.91
C TRP A 453 31.59 -0.01 -12.50
N LEU A 454 31.17 -0.95 -11.66
CA LEU A 454 30.60 -2.23 -12.09
C LEU A 454 29.54 -2.76 -11.12
N VAL A 455 28.71 -3.68 -11.62
CA VAL A 455 27.71 -4.41 -10.84
C VAL A 455 28.11 -5.89 -10.90
N PRO A 456 28.66 -6.47 -9.82
CA PRO A 456 29.21 -7.81 -9.86
C PRO A 456 28.12 -8.89 -9.71
N GLU A 457 28.36 -10.07 -10.31
CA GLU A 457 27.64 -11.28 -9.89
C GLU A 457 28.05 -11.65 -8.44
N THR A 458 27.09 -12.12 -7.66
CA THR A 458 27.28 -12.52 -6.25
C THR A 458 26.88 -13.98 -6.03
N LYS A 459 27.40 -14.59 -4.96
CA LYS A 459 27.29 -16.02 -4.66
C LYS A 459 26.58 -16.25 -3.32
N GLY A 460 26.23 -17.49 -3.01
CA GLY A 460 25.53 -17.82 -1.76
C GLY A 460 24.03 -17.52 -1.85
N ALA A 461 23.47 -16.90 -0.81
CA ALA A 461 22.03 -16.69 -0.69
C ALA A 461 21.45 -15.67 -1.70
N ILE A 462 20.22 -15.91 -2.17
CA ILE A 462 19.51 -15.02 -3.10
C ILE A 462 18.80 -13.92 -2.30
N VAL A 463 19.61 -12.97 -1.79
CA VAL A 463 19.15 -11.86 -0.96
C VAL A 463 18.14 -10.97 -1.69
N GLN A 464 17.23 -10.40 -0.92
CA GLN A 464 16.33 -9.33 -1.37
C GLN A 464 16.67 -8.03 -0.63
N GLY A 465 17.00 -7.01 -1.39
CA GLY A 465 17.37 -5.67 -0.91
C GLY A 465 16.18 -4.73 -0.80
N GLY A 466 16.45 -3.49 -0.39
CA GLY A 466 15.45 -2.43 -0.32
C GLY A 466 15.92 -1.14 0.35
N TYR A 467 14.96 -0.31 0.73
CA TYR A 467 15.15 1.07 1.19
C TYR A 467 15.31 1.16 2.71
N GLY A 468 16.19 2.04 3.19
CA GLY A 468 16.27 2.42 4.62
C GLY A 468 16.73 1.29 5.54
N HIS A 469 17.47 0.32 5.01
CA HIS A 469 18.22 -0.66 5.79
C HIS A 469 19.43 0.02 6.47
N THR A 470 20.06 -0.66 7.42
CA THR A 470 21.40 -0.28 7.92
C THR A 470 22.45 -1.29 7.53
N SER A 471 23.72 -0.89 7.58
CA SER A 471 24.82 -1.82 7.44
C SER A 471 26.07 -1.37 8.19
N VAL A 472 26.87 -2.33 8.64
CA VAL A 472 28.16 -2.11 9.32
C VAL A 472 29.21 -3.01 8.71
N TYR A 473 30.42 -2.49 8.52
CA TYR A 473 31.57 -3.26 8.04
C TYR A 473 32.43 -3.71 9.22
N ASP A 474 32.73 -5.00 9.28
CA ASP A 474 33.74 -5.56 10.17
C ASP A 474 35.04 -5.79 9.39
N GLU A 475 36.09 -5.08 9.79
CA GLU A 475 37.41 -5.22 9.21
C GLU A 475 38.07 -6.56 9.55
N VAL A 476 37.74 -7.19 10.69
CA VAL A 476 38.33 -8.46 11.12
C VAL A 476 37.85 -9.63 10.25
N THR A 477 36.56 -9.68 9.94
CA THR A 477 35.97 -10.70 9.03
C THR A 477 35.85 -10.25 7.58
N LYS A 478 36.34 -9.05 7.21
CA LYS A 478 36.22 -8.43 5.87
C LYS A 478 34.80 -8.56 5.30
N SER A 479 33.81 -8.31 6.16
CA SER A 479 32.40 -8.61 5.90
C SER A 479 31.51 -7.42 6.24
N ILE A 480 30.45 -7.22 5.44
CA ILE A 480 29.43 -6.21 5.70
C ILE A 480 28.16 -6.90 6.17
N TYR A 481 27.67 -6.50 7.34
CA TYR A 481 26.41 -6.97 7.92
C TYR A 481 25.31 -5.97 7.56
N VAL A 482 24.15 -6.44 7.11
CA VAL A 482 23.04 -5.62 6.60
C VAL A 482 21.74 -6.01 7.27
N HIS A 483 21.06 -5.07 7.94
CA HIS A 483 19.85 -5.33 8.72
C HIS A 483 18.61 -4.55 8.24
N GLY A 484 17.48 -5.26 8.19
CA GLY A 484 16.13 -4.70 8.05
C GLY A 484 15.87 -3.94 6.75
N GLY A 485 15.13 -2.85 6.87
CA GLY A 485 14.69 -1.99 5.76
C GLY A 485 13.25 -2.26 5.33
N TYR A 486 12.80 -1.49 4.34
CA TYR A 486 11.51 -1.64 3.66
C TYR A 486 11.76 -2.27 2.27
N LYS A 487 11.10 -3.39 1.98
CA LYS A 487 11.38 -4.25 0.82
C LYS A 487 10.12 -4.64 0.07
N ALA A 488 10.29 -5.04 -1.19
CA ALA A 488 9.30 -5.84 -1.90
C ALA A 488 9.42 -7.32 -1.49
N LEU A 489 8.27 -7.99 -1.44
CA LEU A 489 8.06 -9.37 -1.04
C LEU A 489 7.21 -10.09 -2.11
N PRO A 490 7.30 -11.43 -2.25
CA PRO A 490 6.53 -12.18 -3.25
C PRO A 490 5.01 -11.95 -3.15
N GLY A 491 4.33 -11.95 -4.30
CA GLY A 491 2.89 -11.65 -4.39
C GLY A 491 2.58 -10.16 -4.36
N ASN A 492 3.50 -9.31 -4.84
CA ASN A 492 3.44 -7.84 -4.78
C ASN A 492 3.05 -7.27 -3.42
N LYS A 493 3.65 -7.83 -2.38
CA LYS A 493 3.58 -7.29 -1.02
C LYS A 493 4.80 -6.43 -0.78
N TYR A 494 4.63 -5.41 0.05
CA TYR A 494 5.70 -4.50 0.42
C TYR A 494 5.60 -4.24 1.92
N GLY A 495 6.73 -4.03 2.59
CA GLY A 495 6.72 -3.84 4.04
C GLY A 495 8.09 -3.86 4.69
N LEU A 496 8.08 -3.74 6.02
CA LEU A 496 9.25 -3.86 6.88
C LEU A 496 9.70 -5.33 7.00
N VAL A 497 11.00 -5.53 7.17
CA VAL A 497 11.59 -6.82 7.51
C VAL A 497 12.58 -6.72 8.66
N ASP A 498 12.85 -7.86 9.29
CA ASP A 498 13.81 -8.11 10.37
C ASP A 498 15.02 -8.95 9.91
N ASP A 499 15.17 -9.14 8.60
CA ASP A 499 16.29 -9.84 7.96
C ASP A 499 17.66 -9.32 8.44
N LEU A 500 18.60 -10.26 8.65
CA LEU A 500 20.02 -9.96 8.76
C LEU A 500 20.80 -10.75 7.70
N TYR A 501 21.65 -10.06 6.94
CA TYR A 501 22.54 -10.67 5.94
C TYR A 501 24.01 -10.35 6.26
N LYS A 502 24.91 -11.26 5.87
CA LYS A 502 26.36 -11.05 5.79
C LYS A 502 26.79 -11.08 4.33
N TYR A 503 27.55 -10.08 3.88
CA TYR A 503 28.27 -10.06 2.61
C TYR A 503 29.77 -10.18 2.86
N GLU A 504 30.37 -11.29 2.43
CA GLU A 504 31.83 -11.43 2.40
C GLU A 504 32.39 -10.75 1.15
N VAL A 505 33.22 -9.73 1.36
CA VAL A 505 33.61 -8.80 0.29
C VAL A 505 34.48 -9.48 -0.76
N ASN A 506 35.59 -10.10 -0.34
CA ASN A 506 36.56 -10.71 -1.26
C ASN A 506 36.00 -11.91 -2.04
N THR A 507 35.04 -12.65 -1.47
CA THR A 507 34.41 -13.82 -2.12
C THR A 507 33.13 -13.46 -2.89
N ARG A 508 32.60 -12.24 -2.68
CA ARG A 508 31.28 -11.76 -3.11
C ARG A 508 30.13 -12.68 -2.70
N THR A 509 30.20 -13.25 -1.49
CA THR A 509 29.25 -14.27 -1.00
C THR A 509 28.28 -13.72 0.03
N TRP A 510 26.99 -13.91 -0.21
CA TRP A 510 25.91 -13.63 0.74
C TRP A 510 25.59 -14.84 1.63
N THR A 511 25.39 -14.59 2.92
CA THR A 511 24.87 -15.56 3.89
C THR A 511 23.71 -14.92 4.66
N ILE A 512 22.61 -15.66 4.84
CA ILE A 512 21.49 -15.23 5.70
C ILE A 512 21.81 -15.59 7.15
N LEU A 513 21.69 -14.62 8.04
CA LEU A 513 21.92 -14.76 9.48
C LEU A 513 20.58 -14.86 10.22
N LYS A 514 20.63 -15.07 11.54
CA LYS A 514 19.43 -15.11 12.38
C LYS A 514 18.68 -13.77 12.31
N GLU A 515 17.40 -13.82 11.97
CA GLU A 515 16.51 -12.66 11.91
C GLU A 515 16.26 -12.07 13.33
N SER A 516 16.04 -10.76 13.44
CA SER A 516 15.97 -10.06 14.73
C SER A 516 14.62 -10.17 15.45
N GLY A 517 13.53 -10.47 14.74
CA GLY A 517 12.16 -10.40 15.24
C GLY A 517 11.57 -8.99 15.32
N PHE A 518 12.34 -7.94 14.98
CA PHE A 518 11.98 -6.54 15.22
C PHE A 518 12.05 -5.69 13.94
N ALA A 519 11.15 -5.98 12.99
CA ALA A 519 11.15 -5.39 11.65
C ALA A 519 11.14 -3.84 11.64
N ARG A 520 12.06 -3.21 10.91
CA ARG A 520 12.27 -1.75 10.96
C ARG A 520 13.05 -1.16 9.78
N TYR A 521 12.76 0.11 9.45
CA TYR A 521 13.52 0.90 8.47
C TYR A 521 13.89 2.29 9.03
N LEU A 522 14.85 2.95 8.39
CA LEU A 522 15.43 4.25 8.81
C LEU A 522 15.91 4.27 10.27
N HIS A 523 16.38 3.11 10.77
CA HIS A 523 17.12 2.98 12.02
C HIS A 523 18.60 3.37 11.81
N SER A 524 19.38 3.40 12.88
CA SER A 524 20.85 3.41 12.79
C SER A 524 21.46 2.12 13.33
N ALA A 525 22.68 1.82 12.88
CA ALA A 525 23.48 0.73 13.41
C ALA A 525 24.95 1.14 13.50
N VAL A 526 25.66 0.60 14.49
CA VAL A 526 27.12 0.70 14.63
C VAL A 526 27.71 -0.63 15.08
N LEU A 527 29.01 -0.85 14.84
CA LEU A 527 29.75 -2.00 15.36
C LEU A 527 30.68 -1.53 16.47
N ILE A 528 30.57 -2.13 17.67
CA ILE A 528 31.48 -1.90 18.79
C ILE A 528 31.89 -3.25 19.38
N ASN A 529 33.17 -3.59 19.32
CA ASN A 529 33.77 -4.77 19.94
C ASN A 529 32.99 -6.07 19.67
N GLY A 530 32.76 -6.36 18.38
CA GLY A 530 32.06 -7.59 17.94
C GLY A 530 30.54 -7.60 18.17
N ALA A 531 29.97 -6.55 18.75
CA ALA A 531 28.52 -6.36 18.88
C ALA A 531 28.03 -5.30 17.87
N MET A 532 27.08 -5.68 17.01
CA MET A 532 26.33 -4.73 16.18
C MET A 532 25.17 -4.17 17.03
N LEU A 533 25.22 -2.87 17.32
CA LEU A 533 24.19 -2.15 18.06
C LEU A 533 23.23 -1.48 17.08
N ILE A 534 21.92 -1.56 17.34
CA ILE A 534 20.86 -0.97 16.52
C ILE A 534 19.95 -0.13 17.39
N PHE A 535 19.67 1.11 16.96
CA PHE A 535 18.79 2.03 17.68
C PHE A 535 17.62 2.54 16.81
N GLY A 536 16.42 2.52 17.40
CA GLY A 536 15.22 3.18 16.89
C GLY A 536 14.80 2.74 15.49
N GLY A 537 14.28 3.69 14.70
CA GLY A 537 13.68 3.45 13.38
C GLY A 537 12.15 3.51 13.39
N ASN A 538 11.55 3.38 12.21
CA ASN A 538 10.10 3.21 12.06
C ASN A 538 9.78 1.71 12.01
N THR A 539 8.77 1.31 12.77
CA THR A 539 8.38 -0.08 13.09
C THR A 539 6.94 -0.41 12.68
N HIS A 540 6.25 0.49 11.98
CA HIS A 540 4.85 0.28 11.60
C HIS A 540 4.68 -0.83 10.55
N ASN A 541 3.85 -1.83 10.86
CA ASN A 541 3.48 -2.89 9.94
C ASN A 541 1.96 -3.13 9.99
N ASP A 542 1.31 -2.66 8.92
CA ASP A 542 -0.14 -2.65 8.67
C ASP A 542 -0.80 -4.04 8.71
N THR A 543 -0.01 -5.13 8.66
CA THR A 543 -0.51 -6.52 8.60
C THR A 543 -0.51 -7.26 9.94
N SER A 544 0.11 -6.69 10.97
CA SER A 544 0.18 -7.25 12.32
C SER A 544 -0.73 -6.50 13.28
N LEU A 545 -1.15 -7.11 14.40
CA LEU A 545 -1.77 -6.37 15.50
C LEU A 545 -0.72 -5.46 16.16
N SER A 546 -0.50 -4.30 15.56
CA SER A 546 0.36 -3.25 16.07
C SER A 546 -0.13 -2.82 17.46
N ASN A 547 0.79 -2.72 18.42
CA ASN A 547 0.51 -2.22 19.78
C ASN A 547 0.34 -0.69 19.77
N GLY A 548 -0.69 -0.23 19.04
CA GLY A 548 -1.08 1.16 18.87
C GLY A 548 -0.25 1.94 17.87
N ALA A 549 -0.28 1.61 16.57
CA ALA A 549 0.07 2.50 15.45
C ALA A 549 1.37 3.36 15.56
N LYS A 550 2.42 2.88 16.20
CA LYS A 550 3.64 3.68 16.47
C LYS A 550 4.55 3.81 15.24
N CYS A 551 4.72 5.04 14.74
CA CYS A 551 5.68 5.35 13.68
C CYS A 551 7.13 5.45 14.15
N PHE A 552 7.36 5.69 15.45
CA PHE A 552 8.67 6.04 16.00
C PHE A 552 9.06 5.06 17.10
N SER A 553 10.33 4.68 17.17
CA SER A 553 10.87 3.74 18.16
C SER A 553 12.19 4.23 18.75
N ALA A 554 12.42 3.89 20.02
CA ALA A 554 13.67 3.99 20.78
C ALA A 554 14.13 2.61 21.26
N ASP A 555 13.62 1.52 20.65
CA ASP A 555 14.12 0.18 20.95
C ASP A 555 15.61 0.12 20.62
N PHE A 556 16.34 -0.59 21.47
CA PHE A 556 17.77 -0.76 21.37
C PHE A 556 18.08 -2.25 21.33
N LEU A 557 18.82 -2.70 20.33
CA LEU A 557 19.11 -4.11 20.07
C LEU A 557 20.62 -4.32 19.93
N ALA A 558 21.11 -5.47 20.37
CA ALA A 558 22.47 -5.94 20.12
C ALA A 558 22.44 -7.28 19.38
N TYR A 559 23.30 -7.42 18.37
CA TYR A 559 23.60 -8.68 17.70
C TYR A 559 25.07 -9.05 17.92
N ASP A 560 25.31 -10.25 18.46
CA ASP A 560 26.65 -10.80 18.66
C ASP A 560 27.15 -11.46 17.36
N ILE A 561 28.14 -10.85 16.70
CA ILE A 561 28.62 -11.31 15.38
C ILE A 561 29.24 -12.72 15.45
N ALA A 562 29.88 -13.07 16.57
CA ALA A 562 30.56 -14.35 16.70
C ALA A 562 29.61 -15.50 17.07
N CYS A 563 28.51 -15.22 17.79
CA CYS A 563 27.54 -16.23 18.21
C CYS A 563 26.25 -16.26 17.37
N ASP A 564 25.98 -15.22 16.57
CA ASP A 564 24.76 -15.09 15.75
C ASP A 564 23.50 -15.16 16.62
N GLU A 565 23.46 -14.23 17.58
CA GLU A 565 22.47 -14.13 18.65
C GLU A 565 22.04 -12.67 18.86
N TRP A 566 20.72 -12.44 18.89
CA TRP A 566 20.12 -11.14 19.20
C TRP A 566 19.73 -11.03 20.66
N LYS A 567 19.93 -9.85 21.25
CA LYS A 567 19.43 -9.47 22.59
C LYS A 567 18.85 -8.06 22.55
N THR A 568 17.65 -7.89 23.09
CA THR A 568 17.07 -6.56 23.35
C THR A 568 17.81 -5.91 24.51
N LEU A 569 18.20 -4.65 24.34
CA LEU A 569 18.85 -3.82 25.36
C LEU A 569 17.80 -2.92 26.04
N PRO A 570 18.07 -2.43 27.27
CA PRO A 570 17.22 -1.41 27.90
C PRO A 570 17.10 -0.15 27.04
N LYS A 571 15.87 0.38 26.92
CA LYS A 571 15.63 1.70 26.31
C LYS A 571 16.36 2.81 27.08
N PRO A 572 16.68 3.96 26.47
CA PRO A 572 17.37 5.06 27.16
C PRO A 572 16.55 5.61 28.34
N ASN A 573 17.05 5.46 29.56
CA ASN A 573 16.43 6.01 30.76
C ASN A 573 16.81 7.49 30.92
N LEU A 574 16.16 8.34 30.13
CA LEU A 574 16.37 9.79 30.04
C LEU A 574 15.10 10.54 30.46
N HIS A 575 15.23 11.86 30.69
CA HIS A 575 14.14 12.70 31.21
C HIS A 575 13.06 13.09 30.17
N ARG A 576 13.22 12.65 28.91
CA ARG A 576 12.34 12.92 27.76
C ARG A 576 12.32 11.69 26.86
N ASP A 577 11.22 11.53 26.11
CA ASP A 577 11.16 10.53 25.03
C ASP A 577 12.20 10.84 23.95
N VAL A 578 12.78 9.79 23.38
CA VAL A 578 13.80 9.82 22.33
C VAL A 578 13.46 8.93 21.13
N ASN A 579 12.24 8.37 21.07
CA ASN A 579 11.68 7.63 19.92
C ASN A 579 11.93 8.39 18.61
N ARG A 580 12.55 7.78 17.60
CA ARG A 580 12.92 8.48 16.34
C ARG A 580 13.32 7.56 15.18
N PHE A 581 13.22 8.07 13.96
CA PHE A 581 13.85 7.46 12.76
C PHE A 581 14.60 8.49 11.90
N GLY A 582 15.33 8.03 10.88
CA GLY A 582 16.08 8.88 9.96
C GLY A 582 17.28 9.60 10.59
N HIS A 583 17.71 9.19 11.78
CA HIS A 583 18.92 9.68 12.43
C HIS A 583 20.17 9.00 11.85
N SER A 584 21.36 9.56 12.12
CA SER A 584 22.63 8.86 11.87
C SER A 584 23.34 8.52 13.17
N ALA A 585 24.26 7.55 13.12
CA ALA A 585 25.09 7.17 14.25
C ALA A 585 26.53 6.90 13.82
N VAL A 586 27.48 7.16 14.72
CA VAL A 586 28.91 6.92 14.55
C VAL A 586 29.53 6.37 15.85
N VAL A 587 30.66 5.68 15.74
CA VAL A 587 31.44 5.24 16.91
C VAL A 587 32.54 6.25 17.20
N ILE A 588 32.64 6.66 18.46
CA ILE A 588 33.65 7.62 18.94
C ILE A 588 34.18 7.11 20.28
N ASN A 589 35.47 6.81 20.36
CA ASN A 589 36.14 6.28 21.55
C ASN A 589 35.34 5.12 22.21
N GLY A 590 35.01 4.09 21.43
CA GLY A 590 34.24 2.92 21.86
C GLY A 590 32.79 3.21 22.31
N SER A 591 32.24 4.38 21.97
CA SER A 591 30.91 4.84 22.37
C SER A 591 30.05 5.12 21.14
N MET A 592 28.75 4.84 21.18
CA MET A 592 27.83 5.16 20.08
C MET A 592 27.32 6.59 20.27
N TYR A 593 27.54 7.45 19.27
CA TYR A 593 26.96 8.80 19.19
C TYR A 593 25.88 8.79 18.11
N ILE A 594 24.70 9.32 18.41
CA ILE A 594 23.54 9.42 17.52
C ILE A 594 23.18 10.89 17.36
N PHE A 595 22.89 11.34 16.14
CA PHE A 595 22.50 12.73 15.88
C PHE A 595 21.18 12.83 15.11
N GLY A 596 20.33 13.76 15.56
CA GLY A 596 19.13 14.22 14.86
C GLY A 596 18.09 13.14 14.59
N GLY A 597 17.51 13.16 13.39
CA GLY A 597 16.39 12.31 12.98
C GLY A 597 15.05 13.03 13.01
N PHE A 598 13.97 12.24 13.08
CA PHE A 598 12.59 12.69 13.01
C PHE A 598 11.73 11.96 14.04
N SER A 599 10.89 12.73 14.74
CA SER A 599 9.87 12.26 15.68
C SER A 599 8.70 13.24 15.67
N SER A 600 7.98 13.27 14.55
CA SER A 600 7.04 14.33 14.12
C SER A 600 7.63 15.74 13.94
N VAL A 601 8.66 16.10 14.71
CA VAL A 601 9.55 17.24 14.50
C VAL A 601 10.92 16.77 14.03
N LEU A 602 11.68 17.66 13.39
CA LEU A 602 13.07 17.40 12.99
C LEU A 602 14.02 17.65 14.16
N LEU A 603 14.79 16.64 14.51
CA LEU A 603 15.63 16.63 15.71
C LEU A 603 17.05 17.13 15.40
N ASN A 604 17.65 17.80 16.38
CA ASN A 604 19.00 18.41 16.33
C ASN A 604 19.88 18.05 17.55
N ASP A 605 19.40 17.15 18.42
CA ASP A 605 20.08 16.69 19.62
C ASP A 605 21.12 15.59 19.30
N ILE A 606 21.97 15.31 20.29
CA ILE A 606 22.92 14.21 20.28
C ILE A 606 22.59 13.27 21.44
N LEU A 607 22.44 11.98 21.16
CA LEU A 607 22.39 10.92 22.19
C LEU A 607 23.73 10.19 22.22
N VAL A 608 24.20 9.82 23.41
CA VAL A 608 25.43 9.05 23.58
C VAL A 608 25.17 7.81 24.41
N TYR A 609 25.49 6.64 23.88
CA TYR A 609 25.53 5.38 24.62
C TYR A 609 26.98 4.99 24.96
N LYS A 610 27.19 4.69 26.24
CA LYS A 610 28.46 4.23 26.81
C LYS A 610 28.30 2.74 27.17
N PRO A 611 28.90 1.80 26.41
CA PRO A 611 28.86 0.37 26.72
C PRO A 611 29.67 0.05 27.99
N PRO A 612 29.55 -1.18 28.53
CA PRO A 612 30.43 -1.67 29.59
C PRO A 612 31.90 -1.67 29.14
N ASN A 613 32.83 -1.64 30.08
CA ASN A 613 34.25 -1.72 29.79
C ASN A 613 34.79 -3.11 30.16
N CYS A 614 35.34 -3.84 29.20
CA CYS A 614 35.87 -5.19 29.41
C CYS A 614 36.84 -5.29 30.60
N LYS A 615 37.64 -4.24 30.88
CA LYS A 615 38.60 -4.23 32.00
C LYS A 615 37.94 -4.22 33.39
N ALA A 616 36.62 -4.04 33.49
CA ALA A 616 35.87 -4.17 34.74
C ALA A 616 35.64 -5.64 35.15
N PHE A 617 35.56 -6.56 34.19
CA PHE A 617 35.32 -7.98 34.45
C PHE A 617 36.63 -8.65 34.91
N ARG A 618 36.76 -8.87 36.23
CA ARG A 618 37.97 -9.41 36.88
C ARG A 618 38.07 -10.94 36.90
N ASP A 619 37.06 -11.62 36.37
CA ASP A 619 36.92 -13.07 36.34
C ASP A 619 36.74 -13.58 34.90
N GLU A 620 37.17 -14.81 34.62
CA GLU A 620 37.12 -15.40 33.28
C GLU A 620 35.70 -15.69 32.81
N GLU A 621 34.82 -16.18 33.67
CA GLU A 621 33.44 -16.49 33.31
C GLU A 621 32.63 -15.20 33.12
N LEU A 622 32.76 -14.24 34.04
CA LEU A 622 32.15 -12.91 33.90
C LEU A 622 32.66 -12.17 32.65
N CYS A 623 33.94 -12.31 32.29
CA CYS A 623 34.50 -11.74 31.07
C CYS A 623 33.96 -12.40 29.79
N ARG A 624 33.88 -13.73 29.76
CA ARG A 624 33.37 -14.49 28.61
C ARG A 624 31.87 -14.29 28.38
N ASN A 625 31.13 -14.03 29.46
CA ASN A 625 29.71 -13.73 29.45
C ASN A 625 29.40 -12.22 29.41
N ALA A 626 30.42 -11.35 29.27
CA ALA A 626 30.26 -9.91 29.26
C ALA A 626 29.39 -9.44 28.09
N GLY A 627 28.38 -8.62 28.40
CA GLY A 627 27.34 -8.17 27.48
C GLY A 627 25.97 -8.16 28.17
N PRO A 628 24.87 -7.96 27.44
CA PRO A 628 24.81 -7.68 26.00
C PRO A 628 25.34 -6.29 25.63
N GLY A 629 25.64 -6.07 24.33
CA GLY A 629 26.05 -4.76 23.79
C GLY A 629 27.57 -4.51 23.73
N ILE A 630 28.38 -5.46 24.19
CA ILE A 630 29.83 -5.54 23.97
C ILE A 630 30.22 -7.02 23.94
N LYS A 631 31.33 -7.38 23.29
CA LYS A 631 32.00 -8.68 23.46
C LYS A 631 33.41 -8.49 24.00
N CYS A 632 33.78 -9.32 24.98
CA CYS A 632 35.09 -9.31 25.62
C CYS A 632 35.79 -10.67 25.48
N VAL A 633 37.10 -10.67 25.70
CA VAL A 633 37.94 -11.87 25.61
C VAL A 633 38.80 -11.97 26.86
N TRP A 634 38.89 -13.17 27.44
CA TRP A 634 39.82 -13.43 28.54
C TRP A 634 41.21 -13.78 27.98
N ASN A 635 42.23 -13.00 28.37
CA ASN A 635 43.60 -13.17 27.92
C ASN A 635 44.53 -13.31 29.13
N LYS A 636 45.02 -14.53 29.36
CA LYS A 636 45.85 -14.94 30.52
C LYS A 636 45.09 -14.73 31.85
N ASN A 637 45.21 -13.54 32.44
CA ASN A 637 44.69 -13.19 33.76
C ASN A 637 43.90 -11.87 33.76
N HIS A 638 43.46 -11.39 32.58
CA HIS A 638 42.66 -10.16 32.48
C HIS A 638 41.70 -10.19 31.29
N CYS A 639 40.65 -9.38 31.38
CA CYS A 639 39.64 -9.22 30.35
C CYS A 639 39.99 -8.06 29.40
N GLU A 640 40.08 -8.35 28.11
CA GLU A 640 40.36 -7.38 27.04
C GLU A 640 39.14 -7.26 26.09
N SER A 641 39.14 -6.21 25.27
CA SER A 641 38.06 -5.99 24.30
C SER A 641 38.27 -6.82 23.03
N TRP A 642 37.19 -7.20 22.35
CA TRP A 642 37.24 -8.07 21.16
C TRP A 642 38.25 -7.60 20.10
N GLU A 643 38.28 -6.29 19.82
CA GLU A 643 39.17 -5.65 18.84
C GLU A 643 40.66 -5.64 19.27
N SER A 644 40.95 -5.81 20.56
CA SER A 644 42.34 -5.87 21.07
C SER A 644 43.03 -7.21 20.81
N GLY A 645 42.27 -8.25 20.47
CA GLY A 645 42.75 -9.62 20.43
C GLY A 645 42.96 -10.17 19.01
N ASN A 646 43.88 -11.11 18.89
CA ASN A 646 44.35 -11.62 17.59
C ASN A 646 43.28 -12.47 16.86
N THR A 647 43.39 -12.61 15.53
CA THR A 647 42.38 -13.22 14.62
C THR A 647 41.89 -14.61 15.02
N ASN A 648 42.70 -15.38 15.73
CA ASN A 648 42.34 -16.67 16.34
C ASN A 648 41.17 -16.59 17.37
N ASN A 649 40.74 -15.40 17.79
CA ASN A 649 39.67 -15.22 18.79
C ASN A 649 38.28 -15.66 18.32
N ILE A 650 37.99 -15.68 17.01
CA ILE A 650 36.73 -16.24 16.48
C ILE A 650 36.59 -17.71 16.89
N LEU A 651 37.68 -18.48 16.84
CA LEU A 651 37.74 -19.89 17.30
C LEU A 651 37.72 -20.05 18.83
N ARG A 652 37.73 -18.96 19.61
CA ARG A 652 37.70 -18.95 21.08
C ARG A 652 36.38 -18.47 21.67
N ALA A 653 35.44 -17.99 20.83
CA ALA A 653 34.12 -17.55 21.26
C ALA A 653 33.31 -18.74 21.79
N LYS A 654 33.03 -18.75 23.10
CA LYS A 654 32.29 -19.82 23.79
C LYS A 654 30.77 -19.58 23.65
N CYS A 655 30.25 -19.79 22.45
CA CYS A 655 28.84 -19.54 22.13
C CYS A 655 27.89 -20.66 22.64
N PRO A 656 26.60 -20.36 22.86
CA PRO A 656 25.59 -21.38 23.12
C PRO A 656 25.51 -22.41 21.97
N PRO A 657 25.19 -23.69 22.27
CA PRO A 657 25.03 -24.71 21.23
C PRO A 657 23.84 -24.36 20.31
N LYS A 658 24.12 -24.10 19.03
CA LYS A 658 23.07 -23.76 18.05
C LYS A 658 22.17 -24.98 17.80
N THR A 659 20.91 -24.88 18.23
CA THR A 659 19.83 -25.75 17.77
C THR A 659 19.47 -25.41 16.32
N ALA A 660 19.30 -26.42 15.46
CA ALA A 660 18.73 -26.20 14.13
C ALA A 660 17.30 -25.64 14.24
N ALA A 661 16.91 -24.77 13.31
CA ALA A 661 15.58 -24.21 13.28
C ALA A 661 14.51 -25.28 12.98
N THR A 662 13.25 -24.96 13.27
CA THR A 662 12.09 -25.77 12.88
C THR A 662 11.90 -25.74 11.37
N ASP A 663 11.25 -26.78 10.82
CA ASP A 663 10.93 -26.86 9.39
C ASP A 663 10.17 -25.62 8.90
N ASP A 664 9.26 -25.06 9.70
CA ASP A 664 8.50 -23.83 9.38
C ASP A 664 9.35 -22.57 9.16
N ARG A 665 10.54 -22.49 9.78
CA ARG A 665 11.49 -21.41 9.48
C ARG A 665 12.24 -21.70 8.18
N CYS A 666 12.66 -22.94 7.98
CA CYS A 666 13.34 -23.37 6.76
C CYS A 666 12.45 -23.29 5.50
N TYR A 667 11.14 -23.61 5.60
CA TYR A 667 10.18 -23.50 4.50
C TYR A 667 10.03 -22.08 3.92
N ARG A 668 10.52 -21.04 4.62
CA ARG A 668 10.60 -19.66 4.09
C ARG A 668 11.60 -19.54 2.93
N TYR A 669 12.61 -20.41 2.86
CA TYR A 669 13.62 -20.40 1.80
C TYR A 669 13.17 -21.25 0.60
N ALA A 670 12.60 -20.59 -0.41
CA ALA A 670 12.08 -21.20 -1.63
C ALA A 670 13.16 -21.69 -2.63
N ASP A 671 14.45 -21.55 -2.30
CA ASP A 671 15.57 -21.91 -3.17
C ASP A 671 16.72 -22.58 -2.40
N CYS A 672 17.44 -23.46 -3.10
CA CYS A 672 18.55 -24.25 -2.55
C CYS A 672 19.70 -23.37 -2.03
N ALA A 673 20.00 -22.26 -2.71
CA ALA A 673 21.15 -21.44 -2.38
C ALA A 673 20.93 -20.67 -1.07
N SER A 674 19.79 -19.99 -0.91
CA SER A 674 19.35 -19.36 0.34
C SER A 674 19.10 -20.40 1.45
N CYS A 675 18.61 -21.60 1.11
CA CYS A 675 18.40 -22.69 2.06
C CYS A 675 19.72 -23.26 2.66
N THR A 676 20.84 -23.12 1.96
CA THR A 676 22.13 -23.71 2.37
C THR A 676 23.20 -22.67 2.71
N ALA A 677 23.06 -21.43 2.25
CA ALA A 677 23.84 -20.27 2.70
C ALA A 677 23.09 -19.50 3.80
N ASN A 678 22.68 -20.20 4.87
CA ASN A 678 22.14 -19.59 6.09
C ASN A 678 22.67 -20.24 7.37
N THR A 679 22.58 -19.52 8.49
CA THR A 679 22.99 -20.03 9.82
C THR A 679 21.86 -20.68 10.62
N ASN A 680 20.62 -20.66 10.13
CA ASN A 680 19.45 -21.26 10.78
C ASN A 680 19.48 -22.81 10.78
N GLY A 681 20.47 -23.44 10.13
CA GLY A 681 20.68 -24.88 10.21
C GLY A 681 19.69 -25.69 9.37
N CYS A 682 19.38 -25.21 8.16
CA CYS A 682 18.53 -25.89 7.21
C CYS A 682 19.31 -26.80 6.23
N GLN A 683 18.60 -27.63 5.47
CA GLN A 683 19.12 -28.44 4.38
C GLN A 683 18.08 -28.50 3.23
N TRP A 684 18.56 -28.64 2.00
CA TRP A 684 17.71 -28.76 0.81
C TRP A 684 17.60 -30.23 0.36
N CYS A 685 16.39 -30.66 -0.02
CA CYS A 685 16.08 -32.04 -0.39
C CYS A 685 15.55 -32.17 -1.85
N ASP A 686 15.66 -33.36 -2.43
CA ASP A 686 15.26 -33.67 -3.83
C ASP A 686 13.80 -33.31 -4.15
N ASP A 687 12.89 -33.35 -3.17
CA ASP A 687 11.50 -32.92 -3.32
C ASP A 687 11.33 -31.38 -3.35
N LYS A 688 12.44 -30.66 -3.58
CA LYS A 688 12.57 -29.21 -3.77
C LYS A 688 12.07 -28.38 -2.59
N LYS A 689 12.38 -28.83 -1.38
CA LYS A 689 12.06 -28.13 -0.13
C LYS A 689 13.31 -27.86 0.68
N CYS A 690 13.24 -26.76 1.41
CA CYS A 690 14.14 -26.47 2.50
C CYS A 690 13.50 -26.95 3.82
N ILE A 691 14.21 -27.78 4.59
CA ILE A 691 13.78 -28.31 5.89
C ILE A 691 14.91 -28.19 6.92
N SER A 692 14.63 -28.46 8.19
CA SER A 692 15.64 -28.51 9.25
C SER A 692 16.73 -29.54 8.92
N ALA A 693 17.99 -29.25 9.24
CA ALA A 693 19.08 -30.22 9.19
C ALA A 693 18.93 -31.39 10.20
N SER A 694 17.95 -31.29 11.11
CA SER A 694 17.53 -32.35 12.03
C SER A 694 16.41 -33.26 11.48
N SER A 695 15.72 -32.85 10.41
CA SER A 695 14.63 -33.59 9.77
C SER A 695 15.17 -34.62 8.76
N ASN A 696 14.38 -35.66 8.47
CA ASN A 696 14.75 -36.70 7.50
C ASN A 696 14.71 -36.14 6.07
N CYS A 697 15.79 -36.38 5.31
CA CYS A 697 15.97 -35.89 3.94
C CYS A 697 16.54 -37.01 3.07
N SER A 698 15.95 -37.27 1.89
CA SER A 698 16.37 -38.36 0.99
C SER A 698 17.79 -38.19 0.47
N THR A 699 18.06 -36.99 -0.06
CA THR A 699 19.37 -36.54 -0.55
C THR A 699 19.58 -35.13 -0.03
N SER A 700 20.51 -34.96 0.89
CA SER A 700 20.70 -33.70 1.63
C SER A 700 21.77 -32.82 1.00
N VAL A 701 21.37 -31.70 0.40
CA VAL A 701 22.29 -30.62 0.02
C VAL A 701 22.42 -29.63 1.17
N ARG A 702 23.65 -29.40 1.64
CA ARG A 702 23.99 -28.52 2.78
C ARG A 702 25.07 -27.47 2.45
N ASN A 703 25.48 -27.36 1.18
CA ASN A 703 26.47 -26.39 0.73
C ASN A 703 25.99 -25.78 -0.59
N TYR A 704 25.88 -24.45 -0.64
CA TYR A 704 25.34 -23.70 -1.76
C TYR A 704 26.13 -23.91 -3.07
N THR A 705 27.40 -24.31 -3.00
CA THR A 705 28.22 -24.63 -4.18
C THR A 705 27.71 -25.84 -4.97
N LYS A 706 26.77 -26.63 -4.41
CA LYS A 706 26.06 -27.71 -5.10
C LYS A 706 24.64 -27.32 -5.56
N CYS A 707 24.24 -26.07 -5.38
CA CYS A 707 22.93 -25.57 -5.78
C CYS A 707 22.99 -24.89 -7.14
N HIS A 708 22.36 -25.48 -8.16
CA HIS A 708 22.12 -24.79 -9.43
C HIS A 708 21.04 -23.72 -9.22
N ILE A 709 21.43 -22.44 -9.31
CA ILE A 709 20.49 -21.30 -9.25
C ILE A 709 19.63 -21.33 -10.53
N ARG A 710 18.31 -21.25 -10.35
CA ARG A 710 17.34 -21.25 -11.47
C ARG A 710 16.98 -19.82 -11.86
N ASN A 711 16.80 -19.57 -13.16
CA ASN A 711 16.26 -18.30 -13.65
C ASN A 711 14.94 -17.92 -12.94
N GLU A 712 14.09 -18.91 -12.66
CA GLU A 712 12.85 -18.80 -11.85
C GLU A 712 13.08 -18.03 -10.54
N GLN A 713 14.17 -18.32 -9.83
CA GLN A 713 14.49 -17.76 -8.52
C GLN A 713 15.08 -16.35 -8.63
N ILE A 714 15.76 -16.04 -9.74
CA ILE A 714 16.32 -14.71 -10.03
C ILE A 714 15.20 -13.76 -10.48
N CYS A 715 14.37 -14.17 -11.45
CA CYS A 715 13.33 -13.33 -12.02
C CYS A 715 12.31 -12.89 -10.95
N ASN A 716 11.89 -13.80 -10.06
CA ASN A 716 10.97 -13.51 -8.96
C ASN A 716 11.50 -12.46 -7.94
N LYS A 717 12.77 -12.05 -8.02
CA LYS A 717 13.39 -10.98 -7.20
C LYS A 717 13.44 -9.63 -7.92
N LEU A 718 13.12 -9.56 -9.22
CA LEU A 718 13.17 -8.34 -10.03
C LEU A 718 11.85 -7.56 -9.91
N THR A 719 11.84 -6.59 -9.00
CA THR A 719 10.63 -5.92 -8.47
C THR A 719 9.94 -4.92 -9.43
N SER A 720 10.37 -4.83 -10.69
CA SER A 720 9.79 -3.90 -11.68
C SER A 720 9.97 -4.41 -13.11
N CYS A 721 9.08 -3.98 -14.02
CA CYS A 721 9.19 -4.30 -15.45
C CYS A 721 10.56 -3.92 -16.02
N LYS A 722 11.12 -2.76 -15.64
CA LYS A 722 12.39 -2.31 -16.20
C LYS A 722 13.57 -3.16 -15.72
N SER A 723 13.62 -3.53 -14.43
CA SER A 723 14.62 -4.48 -13.91
C SER A 723 14.46 -5.87 -14.52
N CYS A 724 13.22 -6.34 -14.67
CA CYS A 724 12.91 -7.59 -15.37
C CYS A 724 13.45 -7.58 -16.81
N SER A 725 13.22 -6.49 -17.56
CA SER A 725 13.65 -6.32 -18.95
C SER A 725 15.17 -6.24 -19.18
N LEU A 726 15.98 -6.13 -18.11
CA LEU A 726 17.44 -6.17 -18.22
C LEU A 726 17.99 -7.61 -18.17
N ASN A 727 17.20 -8.60 -17.74
CA ASN A 727 17.61 -9.99 -17.68
C ASN A 727 16.98 -10.77 -18.84
N LEU A 728 17.82 -11.22 -19.78
CA LEU A 728 17.42 -11.95 -20.99
C LEU A 728 16.61 -13.23 -20.71
N ASN A 729 16.72 -13.80 -19.51
CA ASN A 729 15.98 -15.01 -19.11
C ASN A 729 14.61 -14.71 -18.46
N CYS A 730 14.20 -13.45 -18.35
CA CYS A 730 13.01 -13.03 -17.61
C CYS A 730 11.97 -12.30 -18.48
N GLN A 731 10.70 -12.37 -18.09
CA GLN A 731 9.58 -11.66 -18.71
C GLN A 731 8.64 -11.08 -17.65
N TRP A 732 8.15 -9.86 -17.89
CA TRP A 732 7.18 -9.20 -17.01
C TRP A 732 5.75 -9.60 -17.34
N ASP A 733 5.02 -10.17 -16.37
CA ASP A 733 3.59 -10.39 -16.47
C ASP A 733 2.83 -9.11 -16.05
N GLN A 734 2.34 -8.37 -17.04
CA GLN A 734 1.57 -7.15 -16.84
C GLN A 734 0.20 -7.38 -16.17
N ARG A 735 -0.32 -8.62 -16.06
CA ARG A 735 -1.53 -8.94 -15.30
C ARG A 735 -1.24 -9.18 -13.82
N GLN A 736 -0.19 -9.93 -13.52
CA GLN A 736 0.21 -10.21 -12.14
C GLN A 736 1.05 -9.09 -11.52
N GLN A 737 1.64 -8.20 -12.32
CA GLN A 737 2.69 -7.23 -11.92
C GLN A 737 3.94 -7.92 -11.34
N GLU A 738 4.30 -9.09 -11.85
CA GLU A 738 5.46 -9.85 -11.37
C GLU A 738 6.43 -10.18 -12.53
N CYS A 739 7.70 -10.36 -12.19
CA CYS A 739 8.73 -10.81 -13.13
C CYS A 739 8.88 -12.33 -13.03
N GLN A 740 8.61 -13.03 -14.12
CA GLN A 740 8.66 -14.49 -14.21
C GLN A 740 9.85 -14.91 -15.08
N ALA A 741 10.35 -16.14 -14.93
CA ALA A 741 11.30 -16.69 -15.89
C ALA A 741 10.61 -17.04 -17.21
N LEU A 742 11.32 -16.82 -18.32
CA LEU A 742 10.87 -17.27 -19.62
C LEU A 742 10.71 -18.80 -19.63
N PRO A 743 9.57 -19.35 -20.10
CA PRO A 743 9.38 -20.80 -20.14
C PRO A 743 10.43 -21.46 -21.04
N ALA A 744 11.04 -22.55 -20.58
CA ALA A 744 12.02 -23.32 -21.36
C ALA A 744 11.50 -23.78 -22.74
N HIS A 745 10.17 -23.81 -22.90
CA HIS A 745 9.46 -24.00 -24.17
C HIS A 745 9.82 -23.02 -25.30
N LEU A 746 10.56 -21.92 -25.05
CA LEU A 746 11.21 -21.12 -26.11
C LEU A 746 12.06 -21.97 -27.06
N CYS A 747 12.63 -23.07 -26.56
CA CYS A 747 13.39 -24.03 -27.34
C CYS A 747 12.55 -25.20 -27.89
N GLY A 748 11.28 -25.31 -27.49
CA GLY A 748 10.45 -26.51 -27.71
C GLY A 748 10.83 -27.68 -26.79
N GLU A 749 10.06 -28.77 -26.88
CA GLU A 749 10.26 -29.94 -26.02
C GLU A 749 11.56 -30.70 -26.37
N GLY A 750 12.26 -31.19 -25.34
CA GLY A 750 13.52 -31.93 -25.48
C GLY A 750 14.77 -31.08 -25.76
N TRP A 751 14.68 -29.76 -25.68
CA TRP A 751 15.81 -28.82 -25.80
C TRP A 751 16.01 -28.03 -24.49
N ASN A 752 17.25 -27.58 -24.23
CA ASN A 752 17.61 -26.77 -23.06
C ASN A 752 18.03 -25.35 -23.49
N HIS A 753 17.61 -24.33 -22.75
CA HIS A 753 17.95 -22.93 -23.02
C HIS A 753 19.26 -22.56 -22.31
N VAL A 754 20.30 -22.18 -23.07
CA VAL A 754 21.66 -21.95 -22.57
C VAL A 754 22.26 -20.72 -23.27
N GLY A 755 22.42 -19.63 -22.52
CA GLY A 755 22.79 -18.33 -23.12
C GLY A 755 21.69 -17.86 -24.08
N ASP A 756 22.10 -17.47 -25.29
CA ASP A 756 21.20 -17.06 -26.38
C ASP A 756 20.85 -18.23 -27.34
N ALA A 757 21.26 -19.46 -26.99
CA ALA A 757 21.11 -20.67 -27.77
C ALA A 757 20.20 -21.72 -27.09
N CYS A 758 19.66 -22.62 -27.90
CA CYS A 758 18.97 -23.83 -27.48
C CYS A 758 19.85 -25.04 -27.76
N LEU A 759 20.31 -25.76 -26.73
CA LEU A 759 21.17 -26.93 -26.86
C LEU A 759 20.43 -28.24 -26.58
N ARG A 760 20.77 -29.29 -27.34
CA ARG A 760 20.24 -30.65 -27.16
C ARG A 760 21.33 -31.69 -27.43
N ILE A 761 21.55 -32.57 -26.45
CA ILE A 761 22.47 -33.71 -26.58
C ILE A 761 21.68 -34.95 -27.00
N ASN A 762 22.28 -35.79 -27.86
CA ASN A 762 21.81 -37.14 -28.16
C ASN A 762 22.98 -38.13 -28.03
N SER A 763 22.74 -39.32 -27.48
CA SER A 763 23.74 -40.40 -27.34
C SER A 763 23.76 -41.37 -28.54
N SER A 764 22.98 -41.10 -29.59
CA SER A 764 23.00 -41.87 -30.84
C SER A 764 24.40 -41.89 -31.47
N ARG A 765 24.92 -43.09 -31.72
CA ARG A 765 26.22 -43.32 -32.34
C ARG A 765 26.15 -43.06 -33.85
N GLU A 766 26.79 -42.00 -34.32
CA GLU A 766 26.65 -41.48 -35.70
C GLU A 766 27.98 -41.02 -36.31
N SER A 767 28.02 -40.93 -37.65
CA SER A 767 29.07 -40.18 -38.36
C SER A 767 28.84 -38.67 -38.24
N TYR A 768 29.84 -37.84 -38.55
CA TYR A 768 29.70 -36.38 -38.45
C TYR A 768 28.62 -35.85 -39.39
N ASP A 769 28.58 -36.33 -40.63
CA ASP A 769 27.59 -35.91 -41.62
C ASP A 769 26.17 -36.35 -41.22
N ASN A 770 26.01 -37.57 -40.69
CA ASN A 770 24.73 -38.01 -40.13
C ASN A 770 24.31 -37.16 -38.92
N ALA A 771 25.24 -36.85 -38.02
CA ALA A 771 24.98 -36.04 -36.83
C ALA A 771 24.56 -34.61 -37.20
N LYS A 772 25.20 -34.01 -38.21
CA LYS A 772 24.78 -32.74 -38.79
C LYS A 772 23.38 -32.81 -39.37
N LEU A 773 23.08 -33.86 -40.14
CA LEU A 773 21.77 -34.06 -40.77
C LEU A 773 20.65 -34.32 -39.74
N TYR A 774 20.96 -35.01 -38.64
CA TYR A 774 20.07 -35.19 -37.49
C TYR A 774 19.73 -33.85 -36.83
N CYS A 775 20.72 -32.99 -36.55
CA CYS A 775 20.45 -31.65 -36.02
C CYS A 775 19.63 -30.80 -37.00
N TYR A 776 19.91 -30.89 -38.30
CA TYR A 776 19.17 -30.17 -39.34
C TYR A 776 17.68 -30.57 -39.38
N ASN A 777 17.37 -31.86 -39.24
CA ASN A 777 16.00 -32.38 -39.12
C ASN A 777 15.27 -31.88 -37.85
N LEU A 778 16.00 -31.43 -36.82
CA LEU A 778 15.43 -30.79 -35.63
C LEU A 778 15.38 -29.25 -35.72
N SER A 779 15.64 -28.67 -36.90
CA SER A 779 15.78 -27.23 -37.14
C SER A 779 16.93 -26.57 -36.38
N GLY A 780 18.11 -27.21 -36.41
CA GLY A 780 19.36 -26.73 -35.81
C GLY A 780 20.61 -27.20 -36.56
N ASN A 781 21.79 -26.93 -36.02
CA ASN A 781 23.10 -27.38 -36.50
C ASN A 781 23.84 -28.19 -35.42
N LEU A 782 25.01 -28.75 -35.74
CA LEU A 782 25.97 -29.20 -34.71
C LEU A 782 26.51 -27.97 -33.96
N ALA A 783 26.61 -28.06 -32.64
CA ALA A 783 26.77 -26.90 -31.77
C ALA A 783 28.13 -26.19 -31.85
N SER A 784 28.08 -24.86 -31.96
CA SER A 784 29.19 -23.92 -31.85
C SER A 784 29.40 -23.52 -30.38
N LEU A 785 30.18 -24.30 -29.63
CA LEU A 785 30.36 -24.11 -28.18
C LEU A 785 31.34 -22.96 -27.88
N THR A 786 30.88 -21.72 -28.06
CA THR A 786 31.72 -20.52 -27.97
C THR A 786 31.74 -19.88 -26.58
N THR A 787 30.63 -19.92 -25.83
CA THR A 787 30.57 -19.36 -24.49
C THR A 787 30.95 -20.40 -23.42
N SER A 788 31.54 -19.93 -22.32
CA SER A 788 31.85 -20.78 -21.16
C SER A 788 30.59 -21.43 -20.55
N LYS A 789 29.42 -20.79 -20.64
CA LYS A 789 28.14 -21.34 -20.14
C LYS A 789 27.65 -22.53 -20.99
N GLU A 790 27.83 -22.48 -22.32
CA GLU A 790 27.52 -23.62 -23.19
C GLU A 790 28.49 -24.79 -22.96
N VAL A 791 29.77 -24.50 -22.78
CA VAL A 791 30.80 -25.51 -22.48
C VAL A 791 30.53 -26.17 -21.11
N GLU A 792 30.30 -25.40 -20.04
CA GLU A 792 29.95 -25.97 -18.73
C GLU A 792 28.67 -26.82 -18.80
N PHE A 793 27.61 -26.32 -19.45
CA PHE A 793 26.37 -27.07 -19.61
C PHE A 793 26.59 -28.42 -20.32
N VAL A 794 27.31 -28.42 -21.45
CA VAL A 794 27.56 -29.67 -22.20
C VAL A 794 28.39 -30.65 -21.39
N LEU A 795 29.42 -30.20 -20.66
CA LEU A 795 30.27 -31.07 -19.86
C LEU A 795 29.53 -31.66 -18.65
N ASP A 796 28.71 -30.87 -17.95
CA ASP A 796 27.87 -31.33 -16.84
C ASP A 796 26.76 -32.28 -17.30
N GLU A 797 26.13 -32.01 -18.44
CA GLU A 797 25.04 -32.84 -18.97
C GLU A 797 25.56 -34.15 -19.58
N ILE A 798 26.78 -34.19 -20.12
CA ILE A 798 27.48 -35.45 -20.46
C ILE A 798 27.75 -36.29 -19.20
N GLN A 799 28.10 -35.69 -18.05
CA GLN A 799 28.37 -36.45 -16.82
C GLN A 799 27.13 -37.19 -16.28
N LYS A 800 25.91 -36.74 -16.60
CA LYS A 800 24.67 -37.40 -16.15
C LYS A 800 24.42 -38.74 -16.87
N PHE A 801 25.07 -39.00 -18.00
CA PHE A 801 25.04 -40.29 -18.71
C PHE A 801 25.91 -41.35 -18.01
N THR A 802 25.49 -41.79 -16.83
CA THR A 802 26.23 -42.74 -15.98
C THR A 802 26.31 -44.18 -16.54
N GLN A 803 25.45 -44.55 -17.51
CA GLN A 803 25.41 -45.90 -18.10
C GLN A 803 26.06 -46.01 -19.50
N GLN A 804 26.30 -44.89 -20.18
CA GLN A 804 26.94 -44.84 -21.51
C GLN A 804 27.98 -43.73 -21.53
N LYS A 805 29.21 -44.06 -21.95
CA LYS A 805 30.20 -43.02 -22.28
C LYS A 805 29.75 -42.30 -23.54
N VAL A 806 29.13 -41.13 -23.37
CA VAL A 806 28.84 -40.20 -24.47
C VAL A 806 30.12 -39.41 -24.75
N SER A 807 30.58 -39.44 -25.99
CA SER A 807 31.77 -38.71 -26.47
C SER A 807 31.41 -37.97 -27.77
N PRO A 808 30.66 -36.86 -27.67
CA PRO A 808 29.81 -36.42 -28.76
C PRO A 808 30.52 -35.57 -29.81
N TRP A 809 30.03 -35.65 -31.05
CA TRP A 809 30.34 -34.68 -32.10
C TRP A 809 29.88 -33.27 -31.71
N VAL A 810 30.70 -32.27 -32.06
CA VAL A 810 30.40 -30.83 -31.92
C VAL A 810 30.66 -30.12 -33.26
N GLY A 811 30.20 -28.87 -33.42
CA GLY A 811 30.26 -28.12 -34.69
C GLY A 811 31.66 -27.70 -35.16
N LEU A 812 32.74 -28.24 -34.60
CA LEU A 812 34.12 -27.82 -34.89
C LEU A 812 34.76 -28.70 -35.98
N ARG A 813 35.22 -28.08 -37.08
CA ARG A 813 35.87 -28.76 -38.20
C ARG A 813 37.07 -28.02 -38.79
N LYS A 814 37.95 -28.75 -39.48
CA LYS A 814 39.18 -28.26 -40.13
C LYS A 814 38.79 -27.61 -41.47
N ILE A 815 38.84 -26.28 -41.52
CA ILE A 815 38.39 -25.46 -42.67
C ILE A 815 39.48 -25.38 -43.75
N ASN A 816 40.75 -25.36 -43.34
CA ASN A 816 41.89 -25.52 -44.25
C ASN A 816 43.02 -26.31 -43.56
N ILE A 817 44.17 -26.44 -44.21
CA ILE A 817 45.33 -27.24 -43.75
C ILE A 817 45.73 -26.93 -42.29
N SER A 818 45.59 -25.68 -41.83
CA SER A 818 46.04 -25.23 -40.50
C SER A 818 44.94 -24.59 -39.63
N TYR A 819 43.71 -24.43 -40.12
CA TYR A 819 42.66 -23.67 -39.42
C TYR A 819 41.43 -24.54 -39.07
N TRP A 820 40.99 -24.45 -37.81
CA TRP A 820 39.74 -25.03 -37.30
C TRP A 820 38.75 -23.92 -36.95
N GLY A 821 37.47 -24.13 -37.27
CA GLY A 821 36.38 -23.21 -36.93
C GLY A 821 35.05 -23.94 -36.80
N TRP A 822 34.08 -23.25 -36.20
CA TRP A 822 32.77 -23.78 -35.86
C TRP A 822 31.77 -23.64 -37.03
N GLU A 823 30.58 -24.27 -36.96
CA GLU A 823 29.59 -24.25 -38.06
C GLU A 823 28.81 -22.92 -38.18
N ASP A 824 28.79 -22.10 -37.13
CA ASP A 824 28.43 -20.66 -37.20
C ASP A 824 29.52 -19.79 -37.85
N MET A 825 30.61 -20.42 -38.34
CA MET A 825 31.82 -19.80 -38.90
C MET A 825 32.69 -19.06 -37.88
N SER A 826 32.46 -19.19 -36.57
CA SER A 826 33.28 -18.54 -35.55
C SER A 826 34.67 -19.19 -35.39
N PRO A 827 35.71 -18.43 -34.98
CA PRO A 827 37.04 -18.95 -34.73
C PRO A 827 37.09 -19.99 -33.60
N PHE A 828 37.92 -21.03 -33.73
CA PHE A 828 38.21 -21.92 -32.61
C PHE A 828 38.78 -21.19 -31.37
N THR A 829 39.46 -20.05 -31.54
CA THR A 829 39.99 -19.25 -30.42
C THR A 829 38.92 -18.63 -29.52
N ASN A 830 37.64 -18.72 -29.90
CA ASN A 830 36.50 -18.12 -29.21
C ASN A 830 35.75 -19.17 -28.37
N THR A 831 36.46 -19.97 -27.56
CA THR A 831 35.92 -21.03 -26.67
C THR A 831 36.85 -21.28 -25.47
N SER A 832 36.34 -21.95 -24.43
CA SER A 832 37.14 -22.46 -23.30
C SER A 832 37.61 -23.91 -23.48
N LEU A 833 37.13 -24.63 -24.50
CA LEU A 833 37.56 -25.99 -24.83
C LEU A 833 39.02 -26.02 -25.34
N GLN A 834 39.74 -27.12 -25.07
CA GLN A 834 41.12 -27.29 -25.50
C GLN A 834 41.34 -28.63 -26.20
N TRP A 835 42.32 -28.69 -27.11
CA TRP A 835 42.78 -29.94 -27.69
C TRP A 835 43.54 -30.78 -26.67
N LEU A 836 43.36 -32.10 -26.71
CA LEU A 836 44.12 -33.03 -25.88
C LEU A 836 45.61 -33.07 -26.28
N PRO A 837 46.53 -33.52 -25.40
CA PRO A 837 47.95 -33.64 -25.76
C PRO A 837 48.16 -34.55 -26.98
N GLY A 838 48.79 -34.00 -28.03
CA GLY A 838 48.98 -34.66 -29.33
C GLY A 838 47.91 -34.36 -30.38
N GLU A 839 46.96 -33.46 -30.09
CA GLU A 839 45.85 -33.09 -30.97
C GLU A 839 45.89 -31.60 -31.36
N PRO A 840 45.24 -31.18 -32.45
CA PRO A 840 44.50 -32.00 -33.42
C PRO A 840 45.44 -32.85 -34.29
N ASN A 841 45.19 -34.15 -34.36
CA ASN A 841 45.96 -35.04 -35.23
C ASN A 841 45.65 -34.80 -36.73
N ASP A 842 46.61 -35.09 -37.61
CA ASP A 842 46.41 -34.96 -39.07
C ASP A 842 45.59 -36.09 -39.71
N SER A 843 45.09 -37.04 -38.91
CA SER A 843 44.17 -38.09 -39.40
C SER A 843 42.71 -37.63 -39.42
N GLY A 844 42.39 -36.45 -38.89
CA GLY A 844 41.02 -35.97 -38.72
C GLY A 844 40.71 -34.59 -39.30
N PHE A 845 39.44 -34.41 -39.67
CA PHE A 845 38.88 -33.14 -40.17
C PHE A 845 37.69 -32.65 -39.33
N CYS A 846 37.16 -33.48 -38.42
CA CYS A 846 36.04 -33.17 -37.54
C CYS A 846 36.42 -33.45 -36.08
N ALA A 847 35.86 -32.68 -35.13
CA ALA A 847 36.22 -32.76 -33.72
C ALA A 847 35.09 -33.32 -32.83
N TYR A 848 35.45 -34.14 -31.86
CA TYR A 848 34.54 -34.65 -30.82
C TYR A 848 35.12 -34.44 -29.41
N LEU A 849 34.24 -34.46 -28.41
CA LEU A 849 34.60 -34.39 -26.98
C LEU A 849 34.89 -35.81 -26.46
N GLU A 850 36.14 -36.14 -26.13
CA GLU A 850 36.47 -37.50 -25.61
C GLU A 850 36.30 -37.61 -24.09
N ARG A 851 36.45 -36.51 -23.33
CA ARG A 851 36.37 -36.52 -21.86
C ARG A 851 35.75 -35.26 -21.27
N ALA A 852 34.57 -35.41 -20.68
CA ALA A 852 33.91 -34.36 -19.90
C ALA A 852 34.79 -33.81 -18.76
N ALA A 853 35.59 -34.67 -18.12
CA ALA A 853 36.42 -34.30 -16.97
C ALA A 853 37.64 -33.40 -17.28
N VAL A 854 37.96 -33.14 -18.57
CA VAL A 854 39.10 -32.28 -18.97
C VAL A 854 38.77 -31.35 -20.15
N ALA A 855 37.49 -31.15 -20.47
CA ALA A 855 37.05 -30.25 -21.56
C ALA A 855 37.77 -30.50 -22.91
N GLY A 856 38.13 -31.77 -23.16
CA GLY A 856 39.16 -32.15 -24.13
C GLY A 856 38.61 -32.59 -25.49
N LEU A 857 38.98 -31.83 -26.52
CA LEU A 857 38.67 -32.08 -27.94
C LEU A 857 39.71 -32.99 -28.60
N LYS A 858 39.26 -33.73 -29.61
CA LYS A 858 40.06 -34.69 -30.37
C LYS A 858 39.64 -34.77 -31.84
N ALA A 859 40.59 -34.91 -32.76
CA ALA A 859 40.32 -34.98 -34.19
C ALA A 859 40.07 -36.42 -34.66
N ASN A 860 39.12 -36.60 -35.58
CA ASN A 860 38.76 -37.89 -36.19
C ASN A 860 38.37 -37.67 -37.67
N PRO A 861 38.45 -38.69 -38.55
CA PRO A 861 37.75 -38.63 -39.83
C PRO A 861 36.26 -38.37 -39.61
N CYS A 862 35.66 -37.50 -40.42
CA CYS A 862 34.22 -37.19 -40.34
C CYS A 862 33.33 -38.42 -40.66
N THR A 863 33.91 -39.42 -41.34
CA THR A 863 33.32 -40.73 -41.63
C THR A 863 33.42 -41.74 -40.49
N SER A 864 34.22 -41.48 -39.45
CA SER A 864 34.24 -42.29 -38.22
C SER A 864 32.92 -42.15 -37.46
N MET A 865 32.56 -43.16 -36.68
CA MET A 865 31.42 -43.07 -35.75
C MET A 865 31.89 -42.49 -34.41
N ALA A 866 31.14 -41.54 -33.83
CA ALA A 866 31.32 -41.10 -32.45
C ALA A 866 30.07 -41.40 -31.62
N ASP A 867 30.26 -41.61 -30.32
CA ASP A 867 29.19 -42.00 -29.39
C ASP A 867 28.41 -40.77 -28.90
N GLY A 868 27.64 -40.16 -29.79
CA GLY A 868 26.72 -39.04 -29.52
C GLY A 868 27.01 -37.78 -30.34
N LEU A 869 26.20 -36.75 -30.11
CA LEU A 869 26.25 -35.45 -30.81
C LEU A 869 25.55 -34.35 -30.01
N VAL A 870 26.00 -33.10 -30.18
CA VAL A 870 25.38 -31.90 -29.59
C VAL A 870 24.77 -31.03 -30.70
N CYS A 871 23.46 -30.83 -30.66
CA CYS A 871 22.74 -29.92 -31.53
C CYS A 871 22.50 -28.56 -30.87
N GLU A 872 22.45 -27.53 -31.70
CA GLU A 872 22.18 -26.13 -31.36
C GLU A 872 21.13 -25.55 -32.31
N LYS A 873 20.28 -24.64 -31.81
CA LYS A 873 19.52 -23.71 -32.65
C LYS A 873 19.35 -22.37 -31.91
N PRO A 874 19.12 -21.25 -32.62
CA PRO A 874 18.82 -19.98 -31.96
C PRO A 874 17.52 -20.04 -31.16
N VAL A 875 17.47 -19.32 -30.04
CA VAL A 875 16.24 -19.14 -29.25
C VAL A 875 15.18 -18.40 -30.09
N VAL A 876 13.93 -18.88 -30.06
CA VAL A 876 12.81 -18.22 -30.73
C VAL A 876 12.47 -16.93 -29.99
N SER A 877 13.15 -15.83 -30.36
CA SER A 877 13.23 -14.63 -29.52
C SER A 877 11.86 -14.03 -29.18
N PRO A 878 11.46 -13.98 -27.89
CA PRO A 878 10.19 -13.39 -27.48
C PRO A 878 10.17 -11.86 -27.65
N ASN A 879 11.33 -11.23 -27.83
CA ASN A 879 11.49 -9.78 -27.83
C ASN A 879 10.87 -9.04 -29.03
N GLN A 880 10.43 -9.75 -30.09
CA GLN A 880 9.59 -9.12 -31.12
C GLN A 880 8.12 -8.95 -30.69
N ASN A 881 7.66 -9.67 -29.65
CA ASN A 881 6.31 -9.55 -29.09
C ASN A 881 6.28 -9.10 -27.62
N ALA A 882 7.44 -8.92 -26.98
CA ALA A 882 7.55 -8.33 -25.65
C ALA A 882 7.04 -6.88 -25.68
N ARG A 883 5.85 -6.63 -25.11
CA ARG A 883 5.29 -5.27 -25.02
C ARG A 883 6.27 -4.37 -24.25
N PRO A 884 6.58 -3.16 -24.75
CA PRO A 884 7.49 -2.25 -24.04
C PRO A 884 6.90 -1.91 -22.67
N CYS A 885 7.76 -1.88 -21.65
CA CYS A 885 7.36 -1.53 -20.29
C CYS A 885 6.62 -0.19 -20.24
N LYS A 886 5.58 -0.12 -19.39
CA LYS A 886 4.91 1.15 -19.08
C LYS A 886 5.93 2.19 -18.62
N LYS A 887 5.64 3.47 -18.91
CA LYS A 887 6.42 4.58 -18.35
C LYS A 887 6.30 4.57 -16.81
N PRO A 888 7.41 4.44 -16.05
CA PRO A 888 7.38 4.46 -14.58
C PRO A 888 6.66 5.70 -14.05
N CYS A 889 5.96 5.56 -12.93
CA CYS A 889 5.17 6.64 -12.32
C CYS A 889 6.01 7.92 -12.15
N SER A 890 7.24 7.79 -11.65
CA SER A 890 8.24 8.86 -11.49
C SER A 890 8.45 9.76 -12.72
N LEU A 891 8.28 9.23 -13.94
CA LEU A 891 8.47 9.98 -15.18
C LEU A 891 7.15 10.59 -15.73
N ARG A 892 6.06 10.56 -14.96
CA ARG A 892 4.76 11.14 -15.32
C ARG A 892 4.60 12.50 -14.62
N THR A 893 4.72 13.57 -15.38
CA THR A 893 4.86 14.95 -14.89
C THR A 893 3.53 15.71 -14.69
N SER A 894 2.39 15.03 -14.72
CA SER A 894 1.08 15.64 -14.46
C SER A 894 0.09 14.64 -13.87
N CYS A 895 -0.86 15.13 -13.07
CA CYS A 895 -1.88 14.30 -12.42
C CYS A 895 -2.64 13.41 -13.43
N ALA A 896 -3.16 13.98 -14.51
CA ALA A 896 -3.95 13.23 -15.49
C ALA A 896 -3.14 12.11 -16.19
N ASN A 897 -1.83 12.28 -16.37
CA ASN A 897 -0.94 11.22 -16.87
C ASN A 897 -0.67 10.16 -15.79
N CYS A 898 -0.47 10.60 -14.54
CA CYS A 898 -0.29 9.74 -13.39
C CYS A 898 -1.51 8.81 -13.15
N THR A 899 -2.71 9.38 -12.99
CA THR A 899 -3.95 8.65 -12.65
C THR A 899 -4.61 7.94 -13.83
N SER A 900 -4.16 8.17 -15.07
CA SER A 900 -4.68 7.54 -16.30
C SER A 900 -4.75 6.00 -16.28
N SER A 901 -3.95 5.36 -15.43
CA SER A 901 -3.69 3.92 -15.44
C SER A 901 -4.38 3.16 -14.30
N GLY A 902 -5.33 3.79 -13.61
CA GLY A 902 -5.89 3.29 -12.36
C GLY A 902 -4.90 3.44 -11.20
N MET A 903 -5.13 2.71 -10.11
CA MET A 903 -4.42 2.84 -8.82
C MET A 903 -2.95 2.37 -8.82
N GLU A 904 -2.32 2.21 -9.99
CA GLU A 904 -0.89 1.88 -10.13
C GLU A 904 0.01 3.00 -9.58
N CYS A 905 -0.34 4.25 -9.89
CA CYS A 905 0.41 5.44 -9.49
C CYS A 905 -0.42 6.37 -8.61
N MET A 906 0.26 7.14 -7.75
CA MET A 906 -0.31 8.18 -6.91
C MET A 906 0.28 9.54 -7.28
N TRP A 907 -0.57 10.53 -7.57
CA TRP A 907 -0.14 11.91 -7.80
C TRP A 907 -0.16 12.69 -6.50
N CYS A 908 0.93 13.37 -6.17
CA CYS A 908 1.02 14.32 -5.07
C CYS A 908 1.02 15.75 -5.60
N SER A 909 0.01 16.55 -5.23
CA SER A 909 -0.12 17.93 -5.71
C SER A 909 0.88 18.89 -5.07
N SER A 910 1.14 18.79 -3.75
CA SER A 910 2.06 19.71 -3.05
C SER A 910 3.49 19.63 -3.58
N THR A 911 3.97 18.42 -3.88
CA THR A 911 5.31 18.18 -4.43
C THR A 911 5.33 18.03 -5.95
N LYS A 912 4.19 18.19 -6.65
CA LYS A 912 4.03 18.05 -8.12
C LYS A 912 4.62 16.75 -8.71
N ARG A 913 4.49 15.62 -8.01
CA ARG A 913 5.14 14.34 -8.35
C ARG A 913 4.17 13.19 -8.48
N CYS A 914 4.48 12.29 -9.40
CA CYS A 914 3.83 10.99 -9.51
C CYS A 914 4.75 9.91 -8.90
N VAL A 915 4.23 9.06 -8.02
CA VAL A 915 4.97 7.94 -7.40
C VAL A 915 4.25 6.62 -7.65
N ASP A 916 4.98 5.51 -7.53
CA ASP A 916 4.38 4.17 -7.48
C ASP A 916 3.60 4.03 -6.15
N SER A 917 2.39 3.47 -6.21
CA SER A 917 1.54 3.28 -5.03
C SER A 917 2.23 2.49 -3.92
N ASN A 918 3.03 1.48 -4.30
CA ASN A 918 3.77 0.62 -3.39
C ASN A 918 5.03 1.29 -2.81
N ALA A 919 5.44 2.43 -3.37
CA ALA A 919 6.57 3.21 -2.91
C ALA A 919 6.14 4.48 -2.14
N TYR A 920 4.85 4.70 -1.88
CA TYR A 920 4.35 5.93 -1.22
C TYR A 920 5.04 6.21 0.13
N ILE A 921 5.04 5.23 1.04
CA ILE A 921 5.61 5.34 2.40
C ILE A 921 7.12 5.67 2.39
N ILE A 922 7.88 5.12 1.43
CA ILE A 922 9.32 5.43 1.29
C ILE A 922 9.58 6.69 0.45
N SER A 923 8.60 7.13 -0.33
CA SER A 923 8.67 8.37 -1.13
C SER A 923 8.35 9.61 -0.29
N PHE A 924 7.53 9.49 0.75
CA PHE A 924 7.14 10.59 1.63
C PHE A 924 7.26 10.22 3.13
N PRO A 925 8.41 9.71 3.61
CA PRO A 925 8.57 9.19 4.97
C PRO A 925 8.55 10.26 6.08
N TYR A 926 8.49 11.55 5.71
CA TYR A 926 8.34 12.69 6.62
C TYR A 926 7.02 13.42 6.35
N GLY A 927 6.05 12.76 5.70
CA GLY A 927 4.77 13.31 5.32
C GLY A 927 4.85 14.44 4.29
N GLN A 928 5.89 14.51 3.45
CA GLN A 928 6.08 15.65 2.53
C GLN A 928 4.95 15.82 1.49
N CYS A 929 4.08 14.83 1.33
CA CYS A 929 2.89 14.90 0.48
C CYS A 929 1.64 15.28 1.26
N LEU A 930 1.12 16.50 1.04
CA LEU A 930 -0.04 17.07 1.75
C LEU A 930 -1.38 16.40 1.40
N GLU A 931 -1.53 16.00 0.13
CA GLU A 931 -2.69 15.29 -0.42
C GLU A 931 -2.23 14.49 -1.63
N TRP A 932 -2.72 13.24 -1.76
CA TRP A 932 -2.49 12.39 -2.92
C TRP A 932 -3.79 12.05 -3.68
N GLN A 933 -3.67 11.76 -4.97
CA GLN A 933 -4.77 11.49 -5.90
C GLN A 933 -4.48 10.28 -6.79
N THR A 934 -5.44 9.35 -6.92
CA THR A 934 -5.31 8.10 -7.72
C THR A 934 -6.26 7.99 -8.91
N ALA A 935 -7.25 8.88 -9.03
CA ALA A 935 -8.23 8.88 -10.13
C ALA A 935 -8.64 10.31 -10.52
N THR A 936 -9.48 10.95 -9.71
CA THR A 936 -9.93 12.34 -9.90
C THR A 936 -8.82 13.33 -9.58
N CYS A 937 -8.42 14.10 -10.57
CA CYS A 937 -7.45 15.19 -10.42
C CYS A 937 -8.16 16.50 -10.08
N SER A 938 -7.86 17.06 -8.90
CA SER A 938 -8.28 18.43 -8.56
C SER A 938 -7.50 19.46 -9.39
N PRO A 939 -8.02 20.69 -9.60
CA PRO A 939 -7.23 21.79 -10.11
C PRO A 939 -5.95 21.99 -9.28
N GLN A 940 -4.80 22.10 -9.96
CA GLN A 940 -3.49 22.19 -9.30
C GLN A 940 -3.13 23.62 -8.86
N ASN A 941 -3.87 24.62 -9.37
CA ASN A 941 -3.80 26.03 -8.99
C ASN A 941 -5.20 26.45 -8.52
N CYS A 942 -5.26 27.39 -7.58
CA CYS A 942 -6.50 27.86 -6.98
C CYS A 942 -7.49 28.42 -8.00
N SER A 943 -6.98 29.10 -9.04
CA SER A 943 -7.79 29.71 -10.12
C SER A 943 -8.64 28.74 -10.96
N GLY A 944 -8.43 27.42 -10.84
CA GLY A 944 -9.32 26.43 -11.45
C GLY A 944 -10.55 26.05 -10.60
N LEU A 945 -10.62 26.50 -9.34
CA LEU A 945 -11.72 26.21 -8.41
C LEU A 945 -12.81 27.28 -8.57
N ARG A 946 -14.00 26.89 -9.05
CA ARG A 946 -15.03 27.84 -9.49
C ARG A 946 -15.91 28.39 -8.36
N THR A 947 -16.10 27.65 -7.28
CA THR A 947 -16.93 28.09 -6.15
C THR A 947 -16.10 28.35 -4.90
N CYS A 948 -16.57 29.22 -4.00
CA CYS A 948 -15.87 29.47 -2.74
C CYS A 948 -15.74 28.19 -1.89
N GLY A 949 -16.73 27.29 -1.89
CA GLY A 949 -16.65 26.00 -1.20
C GLY A 949 -15.46 25.16 -1.66
N GLN A 950 -15.36 24.91 -2.97
CA GLN A 950 -14.22 24.21 -3.58
C GLN A 950 -12.89 24.94 -3.33
N CYS A 951 -12.90 26.27 -3.34
CA CYS A 951 -11.74 27.09 -3.04
C CYS A 951 -11.24 26.85 -1.60
N LEU A 952 -12.13 26.85 -0.61
CA LEU A 952 -11.76 26.71 0.79
C LEU A 952 -11.44 25.26 1.20
N GLU A 953 -11.79 24.24 0.40
CA GLU A 953 -11.28 22.87 0.60
C GLU A 953 -9.75 22.73 0.41
N GLN A 954 -9.12 23.62 -0.36
CA GLN A 954 -7.69 23.57 -0.67
C GLN A 954 -6.90 24.55 0.22
N PRO A 955 -6.08 24.11 1.20
CA PRO A 955 -5.64 24.93 2.34
C PRO A 955 -4.71 26.11 1.99
N GLY A 956 -4.12 26.15 0.80
CA GLY A 956 -3.37 27.30 0.28
C GLY A 956 -4.21 28.33 -0.49
N CYS A 957 -5.50 28.08 -0.69
CA CYS A 957 -6.39 28.93 -1.47
C CYS A 957 -7.30 29.79 -0.57
N GLY A 958 -7.70 30.95 -1.09
CA GLY A 958 -8.76 31.81 -0.55
C GLY A 958 -9.57 32.46 -1.66
N TRP A 959 -10.78 32.90 -1.32
CA TRP A 959 -11.77 33.43 -2.25
C TRP A 959 -11.76 34.96 -2.21
N CYS A 960 -11.54 35.60 -3.35
CA CYS A 960 -11.78 37.02 -3.52
C CYS A 960 -13.19 37.23 -4.07
N ASN A 961 -14.10 37.71 -3.23
CA ASN A 961 -15.49 37.97 -3.57
C ASN A 961 -15.65 39.34 -4.24
N ASP A 962 -16.49 39.41 -5.28
CA ASP A 962 -16.78 40.65 -6.00
C ASP A 962 -17.86 41.49 -5.28
N PRO A 963 -17.93 42.81 -5.52
CA PRO A 963 -18.86 43.70 -4.82
C PRO A 963 -20.33 43.58 -5.27
N SER A 964 -20.72 42.56 -6.07
CA SER A 964 -22.10 42.44 -6.59
C SER A 964 -23.12 41.89 -5.59
N ASN A 965 -22.69 41.35 -4.44
CA ASN A 965 -23.52 40.60 -3.48
C ASN A 965 -24.34 39.46 -4.14
N THR A 966 -23.69 38.71 -5.04
CA THR A 966 -24.25 37.51 -5.69
C THR A 966 -23.45 36.22 -5.39
N GLY A 967 -22.40 36.32 -4.57
CA GLY A 967 -21.44 35.24 -4.30
C GLY A 967 -20.45 34.96 -5.43
N ARG A 968 -20.38 35.84 -6.44
CA ARG A 968 -19.42 35.77 -7.54
C ARG A 968 -18.04 36.26 -7.08
N GLY A 969 -16.97 35.72 -7.66
CA GLY A 969 -15.60 36.05 -7.26
C GLY A 969 -14.57 35.24 -8.03
N TYR A 970 -13.39 35.07 -7.45
CA TYR A 970 -12.34 34.22 -7.98
C TYR A 970 -11.44 33.66 -6.88
N CYS A 971 -11.02 32.40 -7.05
CA CYS A 971 -10.16 31.69 -6.12
C CYS A 971 -8.67 31.96 -6.45
N ILE A 972 -7.85 32.26 -5.43
CA ILE A 972 -6.43 32.59 -5.56
C ILE A 972 -5.64 31.92 -4.44
N GLU A 973 -4.38 31.61 -4.71
CA GLU A 973 -3.34 31.31 -3.73
C GLU A 973 -3.29 32.43 -2.67
N GLY A 974 -3.20 32.09 -1.38
CA GLY A 974 -3.39 33.06 -0.31
C GLY A 974 -3.25 32.57 1.13
N SER A 975 -3.48 33.51 2.04
CA SER A 975 -3.34 33.39 3.50
C SER A 975 -4.53 34.01 4.22
N SER A 976 -4.58 33.92 5.55
CA SER A 976 -5.62 34.62 6.33
C SER A 976 -5.63 36.14 6.07
N ARG A 977 -4.44 36.75 5.88
CA ARG A 977 -4.25 38.19 5.68
C ARG A 977 -4.61 38.68 4.28
N GLY A 978 -4.56 37.80 3.27
CA GLY A 978 -4.80 38.17 1.88
C GLY A 978 -4.19 37.20 0.85
N PRO A 979 -4.41 37.46 -0.45
CA PRO A 979 -3.83 36.69 -1.55
C PRO A 979 -2.29 36.78 -1.60
N MET A 980 -1.68 35.75 -2.16
CA MET A 980 -0.24 35.51 -2.15
C MET A 980 0.32 35.13 -3.53
N LYS A 981 1.62 35.34 -3.71
CA LYS A 981 2.31 35.26 -5.00
C LYS A 981 3.79 34.95 -4.81
N LEU A 982 4.43 34.20 -5.71
CA LEU A 982 5.89 34.00 -5.67
C LEU A 982 6.61 35.34 -5.92
N ALA A 983 7.67 35.59 -5.15
CA ALA A 983 8.49 36.80 -5.28
C ALA A 983 9.32 36.85 -6.59
N GLY A 984 9.51 35.72 -7.29
CA GLY A 984 10.16 35.67 -8.59
C GLY A 984 10.27 34.26 -9.16
N VAL A 985 10.82 34.14 -10.38
CA VAL A 985 10.95 32.84 -11.09
C VAL A 985 11.96 31.89 -10.43
N HIS A 986 12.94 32.43 -9.71
CA HIS A 986 14.02 31.67 -9.07
C HIS A 986 14.00 31.70 -7.53
N ASN A 987 13.00 32.35 -6.91
CA ASN A 987 12.89 32.38 -5.46
C ASN A 987 11.59 31.69 -5.02
N SER A 988 11.70 30.74 -4.09
CA SER A 988 10.57 29.99 -3.54
C SER A 988 9.72 30.80 -2.56
N ASP A 989 10.22 31.95 -2.10
CA ASP A 989 9.51 32.79 -1.13
C ASP A 989 8.20 33.34 -1.72
N VAL A 990 7.13 33.16 -0.94
CA VAL A 990 5.78 33.60 -1.26
C VAL A 990 5.46 34.85 -0.46
N VAL A 991 5.05 35.91 -1.15
CA VAL A 991 4.76 37.23 -0.57
C VAL A 991 3.28 37.60 -0.72
N LEU A 992 2.79 38.46 0.17
CA LEU A 992 1.43 38.99 0.14
C LEU A 992 1.30 40.03 -0.99
N ASP A 993 0.33 39.85 -1.90
CA ASP A 993 0.06 40.79 -3.00
C ASP A 993 -1.42 41.22 -2.98
N THR A 994 -1.73 42.20 -2.13
CA THR A 994 -3.09 42.73 -1.92
C THR A 994 -3.70 43.36 -3.17
N SER A 995 -2.92 43.64 -4.23
CA SER A 995 -3.45 44.15 -5.49
C SER A 995 -4.35 43.13 -6.22
N LEU A 996 -4.17 41.83 -5.93
CA LEU A 996 -4.96 40.73 -6.49
C LEU A 996 -6.39 40.68 -5.93
N CYS A 997 -6.63 41.21 -4.73
CA CYS A 997 -7.95 41.34 -4.13
C CYS A 997 -8.15 42.75 -3.53
N PRO A 998 -8.41 43.75 -4.38
CA PRO A 998 -8.28 45.15 -4.02
C PRO A 998 -9.46 45.65 -3.16
N LYS A 999 -9.23 45.76 -1.85
CA LYS A 999 -10.19 46.31 -0.88
C LYS A 999 -10.71 47.70 -1.25
N GLU A 1000 -9.88 48.52 -1.89
CA GLU A 1000 -10.24 49.86 -2.43
C GLU A 1000 -11.39 49.83 -3.45
N LYS A 1001 -11.64 48.67 -4.09
CA LYS A 1001 -12.73 48.44 -5.04
C LYS A 1001 -13.87 47.61 -4.43
N ASN A 1002 -13.95 47.57 -3.10
CA ASN A 1002 -14.92 46.79 -2.32
C ASN A 1002 -14.88 45.26 -2.57
N TYR A 1003 -13.72 44.71 -3.00
CA TYR A 1003 -13.52 43.26 -3.03
C TYR A 1003 -13.23 42.74 -1.63
N GLU A 1004 -13.83 41.61 -1.27
CA GLU A 1004 -13.74 41.00 0.06
C GLU A 1004 -12.95 39.69 0.01
N TRP A 1005 -11.94 39.56 0.87
CA TRP A 1005 -11.10 38.37 0.96
C TRP A 1005 -11.62 37.40 2.02
N SER A 1006 -11.87 36.16 1.62
CA SER A 1006 -12.42 35.08 2.46
C SER A 1006 -11.48 33.87 2.50
N PHE A 1007 -10.98 33.52 3.69
CA PHE A 1007 -10.00 32.42 3.87
C PHE A 1007 -10.42 31.36 4.90
N ILE A 1008 -11.45 31.58 5.72
CA ILE A 1008 -11.92 30.60 6.72
C ILE A 1008 -13.36 30.17 6.44
N GLN A 1009 -14.26 31.14 6.28
CA GLN A 1009 -15.64 30.92 5.87
C GLN A 1009 -15.87 31.65 4.55
N CYS A 1010 -16.84 31.18 3.77
CA CYS A 1010 -17.25 31.85 2.54
C CYS A 1010 -18.08 33.11 2.84
N PRO A 1011 -18.14 34.07 1.89
CA PRO A 1011 -19.12 35.15 1.94
C PRO A 1011 -20.52 34.57 2.08
N ALA A 1012 -21.33 35.20 2.94
CA ALA A 1012 -22.69 34.76 3.26
C ALA A 1012 -23.54 34.47 2.01
N CYS A 1013 -23.48 35.35 1.01
CA CYS A 1013 -24.17 35.16 -0.25
C CYS A 1013 -23.37 34.27 -1.20
N GLN A 1014 -23.99 33.22 -1.73
CA GLN A 1014 -23.37 32.20 -2.60
C GLN A 1014 -24.22 31.85 -3.83
N CYS A 1015 -24.98 32.82 -4.37
CA CYS A 1015 -25.92 32.59 -5.48
C CYS A 1015 -25.28 32.49 -6.88
N ASN A 1016 -24.01 32.11 -6.97
CA ASN A 1016 -23.26 31.88 -8.21
C ASN A 1016 -23.41 32.99 -9.29
N GLY A 1017 -23.56 34.27 -8.93
CA GLY A 1017 -23.76 35.33 -9.94
C GLY A 1017 -25.16 35.39 -10.56
N HIS A 1018 -26.11 34.60 -10.07
CA HIS A 1018 -27.45 34.40 -10.67
C HIS A 1018 -28.62 34.83 -9.78
N SER A 1019 -28.36 35.26 -8.54
CA SER A 1019 -29.33 35.99 -7.70
C SER A 1019 -28.59 36.90 -6.72
N THR A 1020 -29.30 37.89 -6.18
CA THR A 1020 -28.95 38.59 -4.93
C THR A 1020 -29.50 37.82 -3.72
N CYS A 1021 -28.92 38.03 -2.53
CA CYS A 1021 -29.38 37.40 -1.29
C CYS A 1021 -30.24 38.30 -0.41
N ILE A 1022 -31.37 37.78 0.05
CA ILE A 1022 -32.11 38.28 1.23
C ILE A 1022 -31.42 37.75 2.50
N ASN A 1023 -31.34 38.59 3.54
CA ASN A 1023 -30.77 38.25 4.85
C ASN A 1023 -29.41 37.55 4.75
N ASN A 1024 -28.60 38.03 3.81
CA ASN A 1024 -27.25 37.61 3.42
C ASN A 1024 -27.09 36.15 2.92
N ASN A 1025 -27.95 35.19 3.29
CA ASN A 1025 -27.76 33.76 2.97
C ASN A 1025 -28.75 33.15 1.95
N VAL A 1026 -29.86 33.81 1.62
CA VAL A 1026 -30.95 33.17 0.84
C VAL A 1026 -31.11 33.83 -0.53
N CYS A 1027 -30.89 33.06 -1.61
CA CYS A 1027 -31.11 33.53 -2.98
C CYS A 1027 -32.60 33.86 -3.21
N GLU A 1028 -32.89 35.12 -3.52
CA GLU A 1028 -34.23 35.66 -3.66
C GLU A 1028 -35.04 35.01 -4.79
N GLN A 1029 -34.45 34.94 -5.99
CA GLN A 1029 -34.94 34.14 -7.10
C GLN A 1029 -33.82 33.91 -8.12
N CYS A 1030 -33.53 32.66 -8.46
CA CYS A 1030 -32.50 32.33 -9.45
C CYS A 1030 -32.89 32.80 -10.86
N LYS A 1031 -31.97 33.52 -11.51
CA LYS A 1031 -32.10 34.08 -12.86
C LYS A 1031 -31.28 33.24 -13.86
N ASN A 1032 -31.15 33.71 -15.09
CA ASN A 1032 -30.25 33.14 -16.12
C ASN A 1032 -30.45 31.62 -16.37
N LEU A 1033 -31.68 31.12 -16.24
CA LEU A 1033 -32.05 29.71 -16.49
C LEU A 1033 -31.45 28.72 -15.46
N THR A 1034 -31.22 29.18 -14.22
CA THR A 1034 -30.61 28.40 -13.12
C THR A 1034 -31.59 28.07 -12.00
N THR A 1035 -31.24 27.09 -11.16
CA THR A 1035 -32.04 26.58 -10.05
C THR A 1035 -31.15 26.01 -8.92
N GLY A 1036 -31.77 25.51 -7.86
CA GLY A 1036 -31.10 25.05 -6.64
C GLY A 1036 -30.93 26.16 -5.59
N ARG A 1037 -30.53 25.77 -4.37
CA ARG A 1037 -30.45 26.69 -3.20
C ARG A 1037 -29.45 27.84 -3.37
N GLN A 1038 -28.46 27.65 -4.25
CA GLN A 1038 -27.37 28.59 -4.54
C GLN A 1038 -27.32 28.95 -6.04
N CYS A 1039 -28.41 28.69 -6.77
CA CYS A 1039 -28.48 28.85 -8.23
C CYS A 1039 -27.38 28.06 -8.98
N GLN A 1040 -26.99 26.92 -8.40
CA GLN A 1040 -25.81 26.12 -8.78
C GLN A 1040 -26.07 25.05 -9.85
N GLU A 1041 -27.32 24.88 -10.28
CA GLU A 1041 -27.73 23.91 -11.31
C GLU A 1041 -28.51 24.61 -12.43
N CYS A 1042 -28.51 24.05 -13.64
CA CYS A 1042 -29.39 24.51 -14.71
C CYS A 1042 -30.83 24.07 -14.47
N MET A 1043 -31.80 24.88 -14.89
CA MET A 1043 -33.22 24.50 -14.85
C MET A 1043 -33.47 23.26 -15.74
N PRO A 1044 -34.44 22.38 -15.40
CA PRO A 1044 -34.85 21.28 -16.26
C PRO A 1044 -35.21 21.78 -17.67
N GLY A 1045 -34.63 21.16 -18.71
CA GLY A 1045 -34.71 21.63 -20.09
C GLY A 1045 -33.53 22.51 -20.54
N TYR A 1046 -32.55 22.73 -19.65
CA TYR A 1046 -31.30 23.45 -19.94
C TYR A 1046 -30.09 22.66 -19.40
N TYR A 1047 -28.91 22.93 -19.97
CA TYR A 1047 -27.64 22.30 -19.57
C TYR A 1047 -26.46 23.27 -19.64
N GLY A 1048 -25.42 23.00 -18.85
CA GLY A 1048 -24.19 23.80 -18.80
C GLY A 1048 -23.49 23.69 -17.44
N ASP A 1049 -22.66 24.68 -17.15
CA ASP A 1049 -22.10 24.94 -15.82
C ASP A 1049 -22.44 26.39 -15.46
N PRO A 1050 -23.36 26.61 -14.50
CA PRO A 1050 -23.74 27.95 -14.03
C PRO A 1050 -22.82 28.50 -12.94
N THR A 1051 -21.82 27.75 -12.46
CA THR A 1051 -21.02 28.21 -11.31
C THR A 1051 -20.31 29.53 -11.61
N ASN A 1052 -20.31 30.44 -10.62
CA ASN A 1052 -19.60 31.73 -10.66
C ASN A 1052 -19.98 32.70 -11.82
N GLY A 1053 -21.26 32.72 -12.19
CA GLY A 1053 -21.77 33.51 -13.31
C GLY A 1053 -21.53 32.82 -14.64
N GLY A 1054 -21.69 31.50 -14.66
CA GLY A 1054 -21.65 30.67 -15.86
C GLY A 1054 -22.91 30.83 -16.72
N GLN A 1055 -23.19 29.84 -17.56
CA GLN A 1055 -24.33 29.89 -18.49
C GLN A 1055 -24.99 28.53 -18.70
N CYS A 1056 -26.32 28.53 -18.75
CA CYS A 1056 -27.15 27.40 -19.11
C CYS A 1056 -27.75 27.61 -20.51
N THR A 1057 -27.65 26.59 -21.36
CA THR A 1057 -28.14 26.58 -22.75
C THR A 1057 -29.29 25.59 -22.91
N ALA A 1058 -30.22 25.86 -23.83
CA ALA A 1058 -31.42 25.03 -23.98
C ALA A 1058 -31.11 23.65 -24.57
N CYS A 1059 -31.78 22.60 -24.09
CA CYS A 1059 -31.72 21.25 -24.65
C CYS A 1059 -32.22 21.25 -26.11
N THR A 1060 -31.42 20.73 -27.05
CA THR A 1060 -31.74 20.73 -28.49
C THR A 1060 -32.07 19.33 -28.99
N CYS A 1061 -33.27 18.83 -28.64
CA CYS A 1061 -33.63 17.41 -28.75
C CYS A 1061 -34.56 17.04 -29.93
N GLY A 1062 -34.49 17.77 -31.05
CA GLY A 1062 -35.19 17.42 -32.30
C GLY A 1062 -36.73 17.29 -32.23
N GLY A 1063 -37.37 17.80 -31.17
CA GLY A 1063 -38.81 17.61 -30.89
C GLY A 1063 -39.16 16.32 -30.15
N HIS A 1064 -38.20 15.41 -29.93
CA HIS A 1064 -38.42 14.08 -29.31
C HIS A 1064 -38.05 14.00 -27.83
N ALA A 1065 -37.56 15.10 -27.24
CA ALA A 1065 -37.48 15.29 -25.80
C ALA A 1065 -37.56 16.79 -25.44
N ASN A 1066 -37.85 17.08 -24.17
CA ASN A 1066 -37.79 18.41 -23.57
C ASN A 1066 -36.84 18.48 -22.36
N VAL A 1067 -36.16 17.38 -22.02
CA VAL A 1067 -35.18 17.30 -20.93
C VAL A 1067 -33.91 16.60 -21.44
N CYS A 1068 -32.76 17.09 -21.00
CA CYS A 1068 -31.45 16.55 -21.27
C CYS A 1068 -30.58 16.54 -20.01
N HIS A 1069 -29.45 15.85 -20.06
CA HIS A 1069 -28.53 15.71 -18.94
C HIS A 1069 -27.83 17.04 -18.60
N LEU A 1070 -28.04 17.53 -17.37
CA LEU A 1070 -27.77 18.89 -16.91
C LEU A 1070 -26.34 19.43 -17.19
N HIS A 1071 -25.34 18.56 -17.25
CA HIS A 1071 -23.94 18.97 -17.49
C HIS A 1071 -23.46 18.76 -18.95
N THR A 1072 -24.17 17.98 -19.76
CA THR A 1072 -23.65 17.50 -21.07
C THR A 1072 -24.60 17.68 -22.26
N GLY A 1073 -25.84 18.09 -22.03
CA GLY A 1073 -26.80 18.36 -23.11
C GLY A 1073 -27.43 17.12 -23.76
N LYS A 1074 -27.02 15.91 -23.37
CA LYS A 1074 -27.52 14.64 -23.93
C LYS A 1074 -29.01 14.43 -23.61
N CYS A 1075 -29.85 14.37 -24.64
CA CYS A 1075 -31.30 14.29 -24.53
C CYS A 1075 -31.83 12.93 -24.06
N PHE A 1076 -32.94 12.96 -23.29
CA PHE A 1076 -33.65 11.76 -22.84
C PHE A 1076 -34.87 11.49 -23.73
N CYS A 1077 -34.69 10.71 -24.81
CA CYS A 1077 -35.67 10.55 -25.88
C CYS A 1077 -36.98 9.86 -25.43
N THR A 1078 -38.12 10.52 -25.66
CA THR A 1078 -39.42 10.11 -25.12
C THR A 1078 -40.13 9.00 -25.90
N THR A 1079 -39.75 8.77 -27.15
CA THR A 1079 -40.30 7.68 -27.98
C THR A 1079 -39.30 6.52 -28.04
N LYS A 1080 -39.74 5.30 -27.72
CA LYS A 1080 -38.89 4.10 -27.80
C LYS A 1080 -38.51 3.84 -29.27
N GLY A 1081 -37.21 3.66 -29.52
CA GLY A 1081 -36.65 3.48 -30.86
C GLY A 1081 -36.05 4.74 -31.48
N ILE A 1082 -36.09 5.88 -30.78
CA ILE A 1082 -35.32 7.09 -31.13
C ILE A 1082 -34.07 7.14 -30.25
N LYS A 1083 -32.90 7.40 -30.85
CA LYS A 1083 -31.59 7.47 -30.17
C LYS A 1083 -30.69 8.59 -30.72
N GLY A 1084 -29.49 8.71 -30.16
CA GLY A 1084 -28.54 9.79 -30.43
C GLY A 1084 -28.69 10.95 -29.43
N ASP A 1085 -27.62 11.73 -29.24
CA ASP A 1085 -27.53 12.73 -28.15
C ASP A 1085 -28.53 13.90 -28.29
N GLN A 1086 -29.10 14.10 -29.49
CA GLN A 1086 -30.15 15.07 -29.79
C GLN A 1086 -31.46 14.39 -30.26
N CYS A 1087 -31.61 13.09 -30.00
CA CYS A 1087 -32.75 12.26 -30.47
C CYS A 1087 -32.95 12.28 -31.99
N GLN A 1088 -31.84 12.29 -32.75
CA GLN A 1088 -31.80 12.51 -34.19
C GLN A 1088 -31.68 11.23 -35.05
N LEU A 1089 -31.63 10.04 -34.44
CA LEU A 1089 -31.46 8.75 -35.13
C LEU A 1089 -32.58 7.75 -34.76
N CYS A 1090 -32.91 6.84 -35.67
CA CYS A 1090 -33.68 5.63 -35.31
C CYS A 1090 -32.75 4.51 -34.82
N ASP A 1091 -33.29 3.62 -33.98
CA ASP A 1091 -32.61 2.42 -33.50
C ASP A 1091 -32.72 1.25 -34.50
N SER A 1092 -32.04 1.40 -35.64
CA SER A 1092 -32.05 0.45 -36.76
C SER A 1092 -31.61 -0.97 -36.38
N GLU A 1093 -30.66 -1.08 -35.43
CA GLU A 1093 -30.21 -2.36 -34.85
C GLU A 1093 -31.37 -3.17 -34.24
N ASN A 1094 -32.38 -2.50 -33.68
CA ASN A 1094 -33.58 -3.11 -33.10
C ASN A 1094 -34.82 -3.03 -34.01
N ARG A 1095 -34.63 -2.94 -35.33
CA ARG A 1095 -35.70 -2.88 -36.36
C ARG A 1095 -36.63 -1.67 -36.30
N TYR A 1096 -36.17 -0.54 -35.74
CA TYR A 1096 -36.86 0.73 -35.87
C TYR A 1096 -36.50 1.44 -37.19
N VAL A 1097 -37.51 1.83 -37.97
CA VAL A 1097 -37.38 2.47 -39.28
C VAL A 1097 -38.16 3.78 -39.34
N GLY A 1098 -37.66 4.77 -40.10
CA GLY A 1098 -38.25 6.11 -40.20
C GLY A 1098 -37.19 7.20 -40.18
N ASN A 1099 -37.58 8.42 -39.82
CA ASN A 1099 -36.67 9.56 -39.66
C ASN A 1099 -37.23 10.54 -38.61
N PRO A 1100 -36.61 10.66 -37.42
CA PRO A 1100 -37.14 11.51 -36.35
C PRO A 1100 -37.03 13.00 -36.68
N LEU A 1101 -36.08 13.41 -37.53
CA LEU A 1101 -35.94 14.82 -37.98
C LEU A 1101 -37.04 15.27 -38.95
N ARG A 1102 -37.91 14.35 -39.42
CA ARG A 1102 -39.04 14.62 -40.32
C ARG A 1102 -40.32 13.88 -39.92
N GLY A 1103 -40.41 13.41 -38.68
CA GLY A 1103 -41.48 12.53 -38.23
C GLY A 1103 -41.06 11.76 -36.98
N THR A 1104 -41.11 10.43 -37.03
CA THR A 1104 -40.74 9.55 -35.92
C THR A 1104 -40.11 8.24 -36.44
N CYS A 1105 -39.84 7.31 -35.52
CA CYS A 1105 -39.37 5.96 -35.81
C CYS A 1105 -40.45 4.94 -35.44
N TYR A 1106 -40.66 3.94 -36.31
CA TYR A 1106 -41.68 2.90 -36.19
C TYR A 1106 -41.02 1.53 -36.05
N TYR A 1107 -41.53 0.67 -35.18
CA TYR A 1107 -41.16 -0.74 -35.15
C TYR A 1107 -41.98 -1.52 -36.19
N SER A 1108 -41.31 -2.23 -37.09
CA SER A 1108 -41.99 -3.07 -38.08
C SER A 1108 -42.52 -4.37 -37.45
N LEU A 1109 -43.85 -4.54 -37.47
CA LEU A 1109 -44.55 -5.73 -37.00
C LEU A 1109 -44.73 -6.72 -38.15
N LEU A 1110 -44.46 -7.99 -37.88
CA LEU A 1110 -44.79 -9.10 -38.80
C LEU A 1110 -46.24 -9.54 -38.55
N ILE A 1111 -46.95 -9.86 -39.63
CA ILE A 1111 -48.31 -10.41 -39.58
C ILE A 1111 -48.28 -11.86 -39.03
N ASP A 1112 -49.34 -12.27 -38.35
CA ASP A 1112 -49.49 -13.55 -37.63
C ASP A 1112 -48.52 -13.74 -36.43
N TYR A 1113 -47.78 -12.70 -36.02
CA TYR A 1113 -46.92 -12.73 -34.83
C TYR A 1113 -47.40 -11.78 -33.71
N GLN A 1114 -47.31 -12.24 -32.47
CA GLN A 1114 -47.51 -11.43 -31.26
C GLN A 1114 -46.16 -10.95 -30.71
N PHE A 1115 -46.01 -9.63 -30.60
CA PHE A 1115 -44.85 -8.96 -30.02
C PHE A 1115 -45.14 -8.53 -28.59
N THR A 1116 -44.10 -8.46 -27.75
CA THR A 1116 -44.20 -8.04 -26.35
C THR A 1116 -43.02 -7.15 -25.98
N PHE A 1117 -43.30 -5.88 -25.69
CA PHE A 1117 -42.34 -4.86 -25.28
C PHE A 1117 -42.40 -4.69 -23.77
N SER A 1118 -41.25 -4.73 -23.09
CA SER A 1118 -41.16 -4.64 -21.63
C SER A 1118 -40.23 -3.50 -21.25
N LEU A 1119 -40.81 -2.33 -20.96
CA LEU A 1119 -40.11 -1.12 -20.55
C LEU A 1119 -40.06 -1.08 -19.02
N LEU A 1120 -39.05 -1.74 -18.46
CA LEU A 1120 -38.93 -2.06 -17.04
C LEU A 1120 -37.57 -1.67 -16.43
N GLN A 1121 -36.59 -1.28 -17.25
CA GLN A 1121 -35.27 -0.87 -16.76
C GLN A 1121 -35.28 0.61 -16.38
N GLU A 1122 -34.36 1.03 -15.52
CA GLU A 1122 -34.30 2.42 -15.03
C GLU A 1122 -34.02 3.43 -16.17
N ASP A 1123 -33.27 2.99 -17.20
CA ASP A 1123 -33.06 3.75 -18.44
C ASP A 1123 -34.34 3.93 -19.29
N ASP A 1124 -35.33 3.02 -19.17
CA ASP A 1124 -36.61 3.15 -19.89
C ASP A 1124 -37.50 4.27 -19.34
N ARG A 1125 -37.18 4.83 -18.16
CA ARG A 1125 -38.01 5.77 -17.38
C ARG A 1125 -38.54 6.97 -18.17
N HIS A 1126 -37.80 7.42 -19.17
CA HIS A 1126 -38.12 8.61 -19.97
C HIS A 1126 -39.04 8.31 -21.16
N HIS A 1127 -39.28 7.04 -21.50
CA HIS A 1127 -40.14 6.67 -22.60
C HIS A 1127 -41.62 6.76 -22.21
N THR A 1128 -42.41 7.47 -23.03
CA THR A 1128 -43.87 7.69 -22.87
C THR A 1128 -44.64 7.44 -24.18
N ALA A 1129 -43.94 7.11 -25.26
CA ALA A 1129 -44.51 6.70 -26.53
C ALA A 1129 -43.73 5.55 -27.21
N ILE A 1130 -44.42 4.77 -28.05
CA ILE A 1130 -43.85 3.79 -28.97
C ILE A 1130 -44.78 3.67 -30.18
N ASN A 1131 -44.20 3.65 -31.39
CA ASN A 1131 -44.95 3.65 -32.65
C ASN A 1131 -44.63 2.38 -33.44
N PHE A 1132 -45.64 1.84 -34.11
CA PHE A 1132 -45.55 0.61 -34.90
C PHE A 1132 -46.03 0.83 -36.33
N ILE A 1133 -45.51 0.02 -37.25
CA ILE A 1133 -45.92 -0.05 -38.65
C ILE A 1133 -46.24 -1.52 -38.99
N ALA A 1134 -47.38 -1.75 -39.64
CA ALA A 1134 -47.81 -3.07 -40.11
C ALA A 1134 -48.33 -2.99 -41.55
N ASN A 1135 -47.96 -3.97 -42.36
CA ASN A 1135 -48.36 -4.10 -43.76
C ASN A 1135 -49.02 -5.48 -43.95
N PRO A 1136 -50.33 -5.56 -44.27
CA PRO A 1136 -51.01 -6.84 -44.47
C PRO A 1136 -50.48 -7.54 -45.72
N GLU A 1137 -50.02 -8.79 -45.58
CA GLU A 1137 -49.48 -9.58 -46.70
C GLU A 1137 -50.58 -10.11 -47.63
N GLN A 1138 -51.77 -10.40 -47.09
CA GLN A 1138 -52.84 -11.09 -47.81
C GLN A 1138 -54.00 -10.15 -48.11
N SER A 1139 -54.05 -9.64 -49.35
CA SER A 1139 -55.02 -8.61 -49.80
C SER A 1139 -56.48 -9.10 -49.94
N ASN A 1140 -56.75 -10.35 -49.59
CA ASN A 1140 -58.05 -11.01 -49.67
C ASN A 1140 -58.59 -11.50 -48.31
N LYS A 1141 -58.00 -11.05 -47.19
CA LYS A 1141 -58.43 -11.39 -45.82
C LYS A 1141 -58.50 -10.16 -44.93
N ASN A 1142 -59.39 -10.21 -43.94
CA ASN A 1142 -59.43 -9.21 -42.87
C ASN A 1142 -58.08 -9.15 -42.14
N LEU A 1143 -57.79 -8.00 -41.55
CA LEU A 1143 -56.64 -7.77 -40.70
C LEU A 1143 -57.13 -7.55 -39.26
N ASP A 1144 -57.00 -8.58 -38.42
CA ASP A 1144 -57.35 -8.51 -37.01
C ASP A 1144 -56.22 -7.85 -36.23
N ILE A 1145 -56.55 -6.94 -35.31
CA ILE A 1145 -55.61 -6.31 -34.38
C ILE A 1145 -55.95 -6.67 -32.93
N SER A 1146 -54.93 -6.91 -32.13
CA SER A 1146 -55.05 -6.90 -30.66
C SER A 1146 -53.86 -6.19 -30.02
N ILE A 1147 -54.13 -5.28 -29.10
CA ILE A 1147 -53.13 -4.68 -28.20
C ILE A 1147 -53.62 -4.71 -26.75
N ASN A 1148 -52.73 -5.05 -25.81
CA ASN A 1148 -52.92 -4.82 -24.37
C ASN A 1148 -51.70 -4.10 -23.78
N ALA A 1149 -51.87 -3.52 -22.59
CA ALA A 1149 -50.74 -3.14 -21.75
C ALA A 1149 -51.05 -3.24 -20.24
N SER A 1150 -50.00 -3.29 -19.42
CA SER A 1150 -50.13 -3.33 -17.95
C SER A 1150 -50.76 -2.05 -17.38
N ASN A 1151 -50.41 -0.90 -17.98
CA ASN A 1151 -50.83 0.44 -17.58
C ASN A 1151 -51.69 1.04 -18.70
N ASN A 1152 -52.41 2.12 -18.40
CA ASN A 1152 -53.26 2.76 -19.40
C ASN A 1152 -52.43 3.52 -20.44
N PHE A 1153 -52.93 3.59 -21.68
CA PHE A 1153 -52.31 4.30 -22.80
C PHE A 1153 -53.36 4.99 -23.70
N ASN A 1154 -52.90 5.94 -24.52
CA ASN A 1154 -53.63 6.45 -25.66
C ASN A 1154 -53.24 5.67 -26.92
N LEU A 1155 -54.21 5.45 -27.81
CA LEU A 1155 -54.07 4.68 -29.04
C LEU A 1155 -54.68 5.46 -30.21
N ASN A 1156 -53.84 5.79 -31.20
CA ASN A 1156 -54.30 6.18 -32.53
C ASN A 1156 -53.90 5.09 -33.54
N ILE A 1157 -54.82 4.74 -34.43
CA ILE A 1157 -54.54 3.90 -35.61
C ILE A 1157 -54.94 4.68 -36.85
N THR A 1158 -53.98 4.86 -37.76
CA THR A 1158 -54.18 5.47 -39.07
C THR A 1158 -53.82 4.46 -40.17
N TRP A 1159 -54.20 4.75 -41.39
CA TRP A 1159 -53.66 4.08 -42.58
C TRP A 1159 -53.38 5.07 -43.70
N SER A 1160 -52.47 4.70 -44.59
CA SER A 1160 -52.25 5.37 -45.87
C SER A 1160 -51.96 4.36 -46.98
N VAL A 1161 -52.03 4.85 -48.22
CA VAL A 1161 -51.68 4.09 -49.43
C VAL A 1161 -50.37 4.63 -49.98
N GLY A 1162 -49.42 3.73 -50.27
CA GLY A 1162 -48.22 4.05 -51.05
C GLY A 1162 -46.98 4.48 -50.25
N SER A 1163 -46.88 4.15 -48.96
CA SER A 1163 -45.63 4.42 -48.21
C SER A 1163 -44.54 3.40 -48.53
N THR A 1164 -43.46 3.87 -49.15
CA THR A 1164 -42.26 3.07 -49.45
C THR A 1164 -41.09 3.53 -48.58
N GLY A 1165 -40.54 2.63 -47.76
CA GLY A 1165 -39.29 2.87 -47.03
C GLY A 1165 -39.39 3.72 -45.75
N GLY A 1166 -40.59 3.88 -45.18
CA GLY A 1166 -40.77 4.60 -43.89
C GLY A 1166 -40.79 6.12 -43.98
N THR A 1167 -40.70 6.72 -45.17
CA THR A 1167 -41.06 8.13 -45.39
C THR A 1167 -42.54 8.24 -45.77
N ILE A 1168 -43.26 9.12 -45.06
CA ILE A 1168 -44.70 9.34 -45.28
C ILE A 1168 -44.88 10.12 -46.59
N SER A 1169 -45.41 9.45 -47.61
CA SER A 1169 -45.65 9.97 -48.97
C SER A 1169 -47.11 10.29 -49.26
N GLY A 1170 -48.03 9.78 -48.44
CA GLY A 1170 -49.47 9.98 -48.57
C GLY A 1170 -50.11 10.39 -47.24
N GLU A 1171 -51.23 11.10 -47.32
CA GLU A 1171 -51.97 11.62 -46.17
C GLU A 1171 -52.51 10.45 -45.30
N GLU A 1172 -52.20 10.49 -44.00
CA GLU A 1172 -52.66 9.47 -43.04
C GLU A 1172 -54.11 9.71 -42.65
N THR A 1173 -54.99 8.73 -42.93
CA THR A 1173 -56.40 8.81 -42.54
C THR A 1173 -56.65 8.04 -41.23
N PRO A 1174 -57.25 8.68 -40.20
CA PRO A 1174 -57.48 8.04 -38.91
C PRO A 1174 -58.66 7.05 -38.95
N ILE A 1175 -58.45 5.87 -38.37
CA ILE A 1175 -59.44 4.79 -38.24
C ILE A 1175 -59.95 4.70 -36.81
N VAL A 1176 -59.02 4.72 -35.85
CA VAL A 1176 -59.29 4.53 -34.42
C VAL A 1176 -58.59 5.62 -33.64
N SER A 1177 -59.32 6.25 -32.74
CA SER A 1177 -58.74 7.08 -31.68
C SER A 1177 -59.38 6.70 -30.35
N LYS A 1178 -58.54 6.35 -29.37
CA LYS A 1178 -58.93 5.96 -28.01
C LYS A 1178 -57.94 6.57 -27.01
N THR A 1179 -58.43 7.02 -25.87
CA THR A 1179 -57.59 7.57 -24.79
C THR A 1179 -57.78 6.79 -23.50
N ASN A 1180 -56.72 6.69 -22.71
CA ASN A 1180 -56.72 6.10 -21.36
C ASN A 1180 -57.27 4.65 -21.29
N ILE A 1181 -56.95 3.80 -22.26
CA ILE A 1181 -57.39 2.39 -22.36
C ILE A 1181 -56.30 1.41 -21.88
N LYS A 1182 -56.68 0.16 -21.55
CA LYS A 1182 -55.75 -0.96 -21.27
C LYS A 1182 -55.66 -2.01 -22.37
N GLU A 1183 -56.69 -2.15 -23.19
CA GLU A 1183 -56.71 -3.07 -24.32
C GLU A 1183 -57.57 -2.53 -25.46
N TYR A 1184 -57.26 -2.99 -26.68
CA TYR A 1184 -58.06 -2.77 -27.88
C TYR A 1184 -58.02 -4.02 -28.76
N ARG A 1185 -59.16 -4.37 -29.36
CA ARG A 1185 -59.30 -5.52 -30.26
C ARG A 1185 -60.34 -5.20 -31.32
N ASP A 1186 -60.02 -5.43 -32.59
CA ASP A 1186 -60.84 -5.03 -33.74
C ASP A 1186 -60.47 -5.84 -34.99
N SER A 1187 -61.31 -5.79 -36.03
CA SER A 1187 -61.11 -6.52 -37.30
C SER A 1187 -61.32 -5.59 -38.50
N PHE A 1188 -60.23 -5.29 -39.21
CA PHE A 1188 -60.27 -4.42 -40.38
C PHE A 1188 -60.62 -5.23 -41.64
N SER A 1189 -61.87 -5.12 -42.09
CA SER A 1189 -62.40 -5.84 -43.26
C SER A 1189 -61.68 -5.48 -44.57
N TYR A 1190 -61.28 -6.50 -45.34
CA TYR A 1190 -60.61 -6.30 -46.64
C TYR A 1190 -61.47 -5.56 -47.67
N GLU A 1191 -62.79 -5.59 -47.51
CA GLU A 1191 -63.76 -4.90 -48.37
C GLU A 1191 -63.86 -3.42 -47.98
N LYS A 1192 -63.97 -3.14 -46.67
CA LYS A 1192 -64.09 -1.78 -46.13
C LYS A 1192 -62.85 -0.92 -46.39
N PHE A 1193 -61.67 -1.53 -46.36
CA PHE A 1193 -60.38 -0.88 -46.63
C PHE A 1193 -59.81 -1.23 -48.02
N ASN A 1194 -60.57 -1.97 -48.83
CA ASN A 1194 -60.34 -2.28 -50.24
C ASN A 1194 -58.92 -2.79 -50.58
N PHE A 1195 -58.40 -3.71 -49.77
CA PHE A 1195 -57.01 -4.21 -49.83
C PHE A 1195 -56.58 -4.73 -51.21
N ARG A 1196 -57.50 -5.29 -52.00
CA ARG A 1196 -57.20 -5.80 -53.36
C ARG A 1196 -56.78 -4.71 -54.35
N SER A 1197 -57.26 -3.48 -54.16
CA SER A 1197 -56.98 -2.35 -55.06
C SER A 1197 -55.70 -1.59 -54.73
N ASN A 1198 -55.21 -1.72 -53.48
CA ASN A 1198 -54.08 -0.97 -52.95
C ASN A 1198 -53.09 -1.92 -52.24
N PRO A 1199 -52.21 -2.63 -52.98
CA PRO A 1199 -51.29 -3.61 -52.37
C PRO A 1199 -50.28 -2.99 -51.40
N ASN A 1200 -49.98 -1.70 -51.53
CA ASN A 1200 -49.10 -0.95 -50.63
C ASN A 1200 -49.91 -0.18 -49.58
N ILE A 1201 -50.83 -0.86 -48.87
CA ILE A 1201 -51.48 -0.32 -47.68
C ILE A 1201 -50.57 -0.48 -46.47
N THR A 1202 -50.50 0.58 -45.67
CA THR A 1202 -49.74 0.63 -44.43
C THR A 1202 -50.64 1.09 -43.28
N PHE A 1203 -50.68 0.33 -42.20
CA PHE A 1203 -51.29 0.72 -40.93
C PHE A 1203 -50.20 1.24 -39.99
N TYR A 1204 -50.43 2.41 -39.40
CA TYR A 1204 -49.58 2.97 -38.34
C TYR A 1204 -50.33 2.93 -37.02
N VAL A 1205 -49.64 2.50 -35.97
CA VAL A 1205 -50.21 2.38 -34.62
C VAL A 1205 -49.36 3.21 -33.66
N TYR A 1206 -49.94 4.29 -33.15
CA TYR A 1206 -49.31 5.21 -32.21
C TYR A 1206 -49.79 4.91 -30.80
N VAL A 1207 -48.88 4.46 -29.93
CA VAL A 1207 -49.17 4.18 -28.51
C VAL A 1207 -48.42 5.19 -27.66
N SER A 1208 -49.16 6.05 -26.96
CA SER A 1208 -48.60 7.23 -26.29
C SER A 1208 -49.24 7.51 -24.94
N ASN A 1209 -48.67 8.48 -24.20
CA ASN A 1209 -49.16 8.94 -22.90
C ASN A 1209 -49.29 7.80 -21.87
N PHE A 1210 -48.34 6.88 -21.87
CA PHE A 1210 -48.22 5.84 -20.85
C PHE A 1210 -47.16 6.20 -19.80
N SER A 1211 -47.29 5.62 -18.60
CA SER A 1211 -46.30 5.73 -17.51
C SER A 1211 -45.39 4.50 -17.44
N TRP A 1212 -44.10 4.72 -17.25
CA TRP A 1212 -43.15 3.68 -16.82
C TRP A 1212 -43.40 3.26 -15.37
N PRO A 1213 -43.17 1.99 -14.98
CA PRO A 1213 -42.80 0.85 -15.82
C PRO A 1213 -44.02 0.25 -16.53
N ILE A 1214 -43.87 -0.16 -17.80
CA ILE A 1214 -44.96 -0.72 -18.60
C ILE A 1214 -44.56 -1.96 -19.39
N LYS A 1215 -45.51 -2.88 -19.56
CA LYS A 1215 -45.42 -3.98 -20.51
C LYS A 1215 -46.56 -3.86 -21.52
N ILE A 1216 -46.25 -3.91 -22.81
CA ILE A 1216 -47.19 -3.75 -23.94
C ILE A 1216 -47.13 -5.03 -24.78
N GLN A 1217 -48.27 -5.58 -25.17
CA GLN A 1217 -48.36 -6.69 -26.10
C GLN A 1217 -49.19 -6.28 -27.31
N ILE A 1218 -48.70 -6.50 -28.54
CA ILE A 1218 -49.39 -6.15 -29.78
C ILE A 1218 -49.25 -7.28 -30.80
N ALA A 1219 -50.33 -7.56 -31.53
CA ALA A 1219 -50.38 -8.53 -32.62
C ALA A 1219 -51.30 -8.03 -33.75
N PHE A 1220 -50.95 -8.41 -34.98
CA PHE A 1220 -51.79 -8.34 -36.15
C PHE A 1220 -51.89 -9.74 -36.76
N SER A 1221 -53.08 -10.19 -37.21
CA SER A 1221 -53.23 -11.51 -37.83
C SER A 1221 -54.19 -11.54 -39.01
N GLN A 1222 -53.96 -12.49 -39.91
CA GLN A 1222 -54.80 -12.84 -41.06
C GLN A 1222 -55.05 -14.36 -41.13
N HIS A 1223 -55.04 -15.06 -39.99
CA HIS A 1223 -55.18 -16.52 -39.93
C HIS A 1223 -56.62 -16.98 -39.70
N ASN A 1224 -57.07 -18.01 -40.45
CA ASN A 1224 -58.36 -18.64 -40.22
C ASN A 1224 -58.31 -19.58 -39.01
N THR A 1225 -59.34 -19.53 -38.18
CA THR A 1225 -59.46 -20.33 -36.95
C THR A 1225 -59.94 -21.77 -37.21
N ILE A 1226 -59.11 -22.63 -37.80
CA ILE A 1226 -59.20 -24.10 -37.61
C ILE A 1226 -57.88 -24.84 -37.97
N MET A 1227 -57.36 -25.54 -36.97
CA MET A 1227 -56.42 -26.69 -36.99
C MET A 1227 -55.24 -26.74 -37.98
N ASP A 1228 -54.03 -26.67 -37.42
CA ASP A 1228 -53.21 -27.89 -37.34
C ASP A 1228 -52.74 -28.15 -35.90
N LEU A 1229 -53.49 -29.01 -35.20
CA LEU A 1229 -53.19 -29.41 -33.82
C LEU A 1229 -52.00 -30.38 -33.74
N VAL A 1230 -51.72 -31.14 -34.82
CA VAL A 1230 -50.68 -32.17 -34.86
C VAL A 1230 -49.32 -31.52 -35.10
N GLN A 1231 -49.22 -30.63 -36.09
CA GLN A 1231 -47.99 -29.84 -36.28
C GLN A 1231 -47.76 -28.89 -35.10
N PHE A 1232 -48.82 -28.34 -34.48
CA PHE A 1232 -48.67 -27.64 -33.19
C PHE A 1232 -48.04 -28.56 -32.13
N PHE A 1233 -48.59 -29.75 -31.85
CA PHE A 1233 -48.01 -30.62 -30.83
C PHE A 1233 -46.61 -31.13 -31.18
N VAL A 1234 -46.32 -31.50 -32.43
CA VAL A 1234 -44.97 -31.98 -32.82
C VAL A 1234 -43.94 -30.87 -32.70
N THR A 1235 -44.22 -29.66 -33.23
CA THR A 1235 -43.30 -28.52 -33.12
C THR A 1235 -43.20 -28.00 -31.68
N PHE A 1236 -44.30 -28.02 -30.92
CA PHE A 1236 -44.28 -27.65 -29.50
C PHE A 1236 -43.47 -28.64 -28.67
N PHE A 1237 -43.63 -29.96 -28.86
CA PHE A 1237 -42.80 -30.95 -28.16
C PHE A 1237 -41.32 -30.89 -28.58
N SER A 1238 -41.00 -30.71 -29.86
CA SER A 1238 -39.60 -30.58 -30.30
C SER A 1238 -38.94 -29.30 -29.76
N CYS A 1239 -39.65 -28.17 -29.80
CA CYS A 1239 -39.18 -26.92 -29.21
C CYS A 1239 -39.14 -26.98 -27.68
N PHE A 1240 -40.09 -27.64 -27.02
CA PHE A 1240 -40.11 -27.81 -25.56
C PHE A 1240 -38.98 -28.71 -25.07
N LEU A 1241 -38.69 -29.83 -25.76
CA LEU A 1241 -37.52 -30.67 -25.47
C LEU A 1241 -36.20 -29.93 -25.77
N SER A 1242 -36.14 -29.16 -26.86
CA SER A 1242 -34.96 -28.34 -27.18
C SER A 1242 -34.75 -27.22 -26.15
N LEU A 1243 -35.83 -26.55 -25.72
CA LEU A 1243 -35.80 -25.54 -24.68
C LEU A 1243 -35.53 -26.13 -23.30
N LEU A 1244 -35.98 -27.35 -22.99
CA LEU A 1244 -35.58 -28.06 -21.78
C LEU A 1244 -34.10 -28.46 -21.82
N LEU A 1245 -33.56 -28.88 -22.97
CA LEU A 1245 -32.15 -29.21 -23.11
C LEU A 1245 -31.28 -27.95 -23.04
N VAL A 1246 -31.64 -26.88 -23.75
CA VAL A 1246 -30.98 -25.57 -23.65
C VAL A 1246 -31.13 -24.98 -22.25
N ALA A 1247 -32.30 -25.08 -21.61
CA ALA A 1247 -32.48 -24.64 -20.22
C ALA A 1247 -31.68 -25.52 -19.25
N ALA A 1248 -31.54 -26.82 -19.47
CA ALA A 1248 -30.68 -27.70 -18.66
C ALA A 1248 -29.19 -27.40 -18.86
N VAL A 1249 -28.76 -27.08 -20.08
CA VAL A 1249 -27.39 -26.66 -20.41
C VAL A 1249 -27.09 -25.27 -19.85
N VAL A 1250 -27.97 -24.29 -20.05
CA VAL A 1250 -27.87 -22.93 -19.49
C VAL A 1250 -28.00 -22.97 -17.97
N TRP A 1251 -28.81 -23.86 -17.39
CA TRP A 1251 -28.87 -24.10 -15.95
C TRP A 1251 -27.58 -24.75 -15.45
N LYS A 1252 -26.98 -25.72 -16.16
CA LYS A 1252 -25.65 -26.25 -15.82
C LYS A 1252 -24.55 -25.19 -15.95
N ILE A 1253 -24.56 -24.37 -16.99
CA ILE A 1253 -23.60 -23.27 -17.17
C ILE A 1253 -23.82 -22.22 -16.08
N LYS A 1254 -25.06 -21.84 -15.76
CA LYS A 1254 -25.41 -20.94 -14.66
C LYS A 1254 -25.04 -21.53 -13.31
N GLN A 1255 -25.21 -22.83 -13.09
CA GLN A 1255 -24.84 -23.54 -11.87
C GLN A 1255 -23.32 -23.68 -11.73
N THR A 1256 -22.60 -23.87 -12.85
CA THR A 1256 -21.13 -23.92 -12.90
C THR A 1256 -20.53 -22.52 -12.76
N CYS A 1257 -21.13 -21.49 -13.35
CA CYS A 1257 -20.73 -20.09 -13.25
C CYS A 1257 -21.10 -19.50 -11.88
N TRP A 1258 -22.25 -19.86 -11.30
CA TRP A 1258 -22.56 -19.58 -9.89
C TRP A 1258 -21.64 -20.36 -8.95
N ALA A 1259 -21.29 -21.61 -9.24
CA ALA A 1259 -20.29 -22.33 -8.45
C ALA A 1259 -18.90 -21.71 -8.60
N SER A 1260 -18.53 -21.19 -9.78
CA SER A 1260 -17.28 -20.47 -10.01
C SER A 1260 -17.26 -19.14 -9.29
N ARG A 1261 -18.25 -18.26 -9.51
CA ARG A 1261 -18.39 -16.99 -8.77
C ARG A 1261 -18.48 -17.20 -7.27
N ARG A 1262 -19.18 -18.24 -6.79
CA ARG A 1262 -19.26 -18.56 -5.36
C ARG A 1262 -17.97 -19.17 -4.82
N ARG A 1263 -17.15 -19.83 -5.65
CA ARG A 1263 -15.76 -20.21 -5.31
C ARG A 1263 -14.82 -19.01 -5.33
N GLU A 1264 -14.89 -18.11 -6.30
CA GLU A 1264 -14.12 -16.87 -6.35
C GLU A 1264 -14.48 -15.94 -5.19
N GLN A 1265 -15.77 -15.83 -4.87
CA GLN A 1265 -16.26 -15.06 -3.76
C GLN A 1265 -15.86 -15.72 -2.43
N LEU A 1266 -15.99 -17.05 -2.27
CA LEU A 1266 -15.42 -17.77 -1.12
C LEU A 1266 -13.88 -17.68 -1.08
N LEU A 1267 -13.18 -17.52 -2.21
CA LEU A 1267 -11.73 -17.34 -2.26
C LEU A 1267 -11.35 -15.91 -1.85
N ARG A 1268 -12.10 -14.89 -2.26
CA ARG A 1268 -11.92 -13.50 -1.82
C ARG A 1268 -12.31 -13.33 -0.35
N GLU A 1269 -13.41 -13.94 0.09
CA GLU A 1269 -13.82 -13.98 1.50
C GLU A 1269 -12.81 -14.76 2.34
N ARG A 1270 -12.25 -15.89 1.84
CA ARG A 1270 -11.13 -16.60 2.49
C ARG A 1270 -9.82 -15.81 2.46
N GLN A 1271 -9.53 -15.06 1.40
CA GLN A 1271 -8.36 -14.18 1.34
C GLN A 1271 -8.53 -13.00 2.31
N GLN A 1272 -9.73 -12.43 2.45
CA GLN A 1272 -10.04 -11.41 3.47
C GLN A 1272 -10.07 -11.98 4.90
N MET A 1273 -10.46 -13.24 5.09
CA MET A 1273 -10.36 -13.92 6.39
C MET A 1273 -8.91 -14.33 6.70
N ALA A 1274 -8.08 -14.66 5.72
CA ALA A 1274 -6.66 -14.99 5.89
C ALA A 1274 -5.73 -13.75 5.87
N SER A 1275 -6.20 -12.60 5.39
CA SER A 1275 -5.53 -11.31 5.52
C SER A 1275 -5.97 -10.54 6.77
N ARG A 1276 -7.04 -10.99 7.45
CA ARG A 1276 -7.25 -10.68 8.86
C ARG A 1276 -6.27 -11.52 9.66
N PRO A 1277 -5.49 -10.94 10.58
CA PRO A 1277 -4.70 -11.73 11.50
C PRO A 1277 -5.64 -12.46 12.46
N PHE A 1278 -5.94 -13.73 12.17
CA PHE A 1278 -6.15 -14.70 13.24
C PHE A 1278 -4.84 -14.73 14.03
N ALA A 1279 -4.82 -14.00 15.15
CA ALA A 1279 -3.65 -13.97 16.02
C ALA A 1279 -3.39 -15.39 16.52
N SER A 1280 -2.24 -15.95 16.17
CA SER A 1280 -1.73 -17.19 16.77
C SER A 1280 -1.36 -16.89 18.22
N VAL A 1281 -2.36 -16.92 19.11
CA VAL A 1281 -2.16 -16.81 20.54
C VAL A 1281 -1.55 -18.13 21.00
N ASP A 1282 -0.24 -18.13 21.23
CA ASP A 1282 0.44 -19.25 21.89
C ASP A 1282 -0.05 -19.33 23.34
N VAL A 1283 -1.02 -20.21 23.60
CA VAL A 1283 -1.61 -20.39 24.93
C VAL A 1283 -0.66 -21.22 25.79
N ALA A 1284 0.37 -20.56 26.30
CA ALA A 1284 1.24 -21.10 27.34
C ALA A 1284 0.42 -21.31 28.62
N LEU A 1285 -0.09 -22.54 28.80
CA LEU A 1285 -0.73 -22.97 30.04
C LEU A 1285 0.32 -23.08 31.14
N GLU A 1286 0.28 -22.18 32.14
CA GLU A 1286 1.09 -22.31 33.35
C GLU A 1286 0.66 -23.55 34.15
N VAL A 1287 1.34 -24.67 33.91
CA VAL A 1287 1.33 -25.83 34.82
C VAL A 1287 2.37 -25.61 35.93
N GLY A 1288 2.19 -24.50 36.66
CA GLY A 1288 2.96 -24.15 37.85
C GLY A 1288 2.12 -24.39 39.12
N ALA A 1289 2.65 -24.97 40.20
CA ALA A 1289 3.94 -25.63 40.36
C ALA A 1289 3.85 -26.61 41.55
N GLU A 1290 4.98 -27.15 42.03
CA GLU A 1290 5.03 -27.90 43.29
C GLU A 1290 4.68 -27.01 44.50
N GLN A 1291 3.51 -27.20 45.12
CA GLN A 1291 3.35 -27.12 46.58
C GLN A 1291 2.01 -27.69 47.10
N THR A 1292 2.13 -28.83 47.78
CA THR A 1292 1.38 -29.28 48.98
C THR A 1292 -0.10 -28.89 49.17
N ASP A 1293 -0.94 -29.93 49.17
CA ASP A 1293 -2.11 -30.15 50.04
C ASP A 1293 -3.15 -29.01 50.20
N PHE A 1294 -4.32 -29.15 49.56
CA PHE A 1294 -5.51 -29.74 50.22
C PHE A 1294 -6.69 -29.90 49.22
N LEU A 1295 -7.55 -30.90 49.49
CA LEU A 1295 -8.79 -31.27 48.77
C LEU A 1295 -8.64 -31.96 47.39
N ARG A 1296 -9.37 -33.07 47.23
CA ARG A 1296 -9.21 -34.06 46.15
C ARG A 1296 -9.98 -33.72 44.86
N GLY A 1297 -9.33 -33.89 43.71
CA GLY A 1297 -10.00 -34.08 42.42
C GLY A 1297 -9.02 -34.08 41.24
N PRO A 1298 -8.89 -35.15 40.44
CA PRO A 1298 -8.02 -35.16 39.26
C PRO A 1298 -8.65 -34.34 38.13
N LEU A 1299 -8.07 -33.16 37.85
CA LEU A 1299 -8.51 -32.23 36.80
C LEU A 1299 -7.49 -32.09 35.65
N GLU A 1300 -6.81 -33.18 35.31
CA GLU A 1300 -6.18 -33.34 33.98
C GLU A 1300 -7.26 -33.51 32.90
N GLY A 1301 -7.95 -32.42 32.58
CA GLY A 1301 -9.00 -32.37 31.56
C GLY A 1301 -8.77 -31.21 30.61
N ALA A 1302 -8.88 -31.48 29.30
CA ALA A 1302 -8.83 -30.44 28.28
C ALA A 1302 -9.90 -29.35 28.55
N PRO A 1303 -9.60 -28.06 28.28
CA PRO A 1303 -10.51 -26.96 28.59
C PRO A 1303 -11.85 -27.15 27.86
N LYS A 1304 -12.95 -27.10 28.63
CA LYS A 1304 -14.29 -27.24 28.08
C LYS A 1304 -14.73 -25.93 27.41
N PRO A 1305 -15.32 -25.97 26.19
CA PRO A 1305 -15.93 -24.80 25.59
C PRO A 1305 -17.11 -24.29 26.42
N ILE A 1306 -17.26 -22.97 26.44
CA ILE A 1306 -18.47 -22.27 26.91
C ILE A 1306 -19.54 -22.37 25.81
N ALA A 1307 -19.11 -22.22 24.56
CA ALA A 1307 -19.95 -22.32 23.37
C ALA A 1307 -19.21 -23.02 22.22
N ILE A 1308 -19.97 -23.73 21.39
CA ILE A 1308 -19.58 -24.18 20.05
C ILE A 1308 -20.71 -23.75 19.12
N GLU A 1309 -20.42 -22.92 18.12
CA GLU A 1309 -21.38 -22.53 17.07
C GLU A 1309 -20.98 -23.16 15.73
N PRO A 1310 -21.71 -24.19 15.24
CA PRO A 1310 -21.39 -24.86 13.98
C PRO A 1310 -21.57 -23.93 12.77
N CYS A 1311 -20.52 -23.82 11.95
CA CYS A 1311 -20.57 -23.07 10.70
C CYS A 1311 -21.44 -23.80 9.66
N ALA A 1312 -22.07 -23.04 8.76
CA ALA A 1312 -22.95 -23.56 7.72
C ALA A 1312 -22.30 -24.71 6.91
N GLY A 1313 -22.80 -25.93 7.09
CA GLY A 1313 -22.28 -27.15 6.47
C GLY A 1313 -21.58 -28.13 7.43
N ASN A 1314 -21.52 -27.84 8.74
CA ASN A 1314 -21.09 -28.75 9.82
C ASN A 1314 -19.69 -29.37 9.62
N ARG A 1315 -18.77 -28.64 8.98
CA ARG A 1315 -17.35 -29.03 8.86
C ARG A 1315 -16.40 -28.20 9.72
N ALA A 1316 -16.83 -27.01 10.13
CA ALA A 1316 -16.12 -26.17 11.08
C ALA A 1316 -17.11 -25.62 12.11
N ALA A 1317 -16.61 -25.14 13.25
CA ALA A 1317 -17.38 -24.45 14.26
C ALA A 1317 -16.54 -23.37 14.96
N VAL A 1318 -17.18 -22.34 15.49
CA VAL A 1318 -16.53 -21.38 16.38
C VAL A 1318 -16.55 -21.95 17.80
N LEU A 1319 -15.38 -22.29 18.34
CA LEU A 1319 -15.16 -22.75 19.71
C LEU A 1319 -14.83 -21.54 20.58
N THR A 1320 -15.60 -21.26 21.64
CA THR A 1320 -15.27 -20.18 22.60
C THR A 1320 -14.98 -20.70 24.01
N VAL A 1321 -13.91 -20.19 24.62
CA VAL A 1321 -13.33 -20.61 25.90
C VAL A 1321 -13.01 -19.42 26.80
N PHE A 1322 -13.01 -19.64 28.12
CA PHE A 1322 -12.44 -18.70 29.08
C PHE A 1322 -10.93 -18.93 29.19
N LEU A 1323 -10.16 -17.84 29.16
CA LEU A 1323 -8.73 -17.82 29.47
C LEU A 1323 -8.52 -17.03 30.76
N CYS A 1324 -7.65 -17.53 31.63
CA CYS A 1324 -7.05 -16.67 32.65
C CYS A 1324 -5.95 -15.83 31.98
N LEU A 1325 -5.93 -14.53 32.23
CA LEU A 1325 -4.81 -13.70 31.79
C LEU A 1325 -3.63 -13.83 32.77
N PRO A 1326 -2.38 -13.61 32.32
CA PRO A 1326 -1.19 -13.65 33.18
C PRO A 1326 -1.35 -12.73 34.38
N ARG A 1327 -0.88 -13.18 35.54
CA ARG A 1327 -0.98 -12.44 36.80
C ARG A 1327 0.42 -12.10 37.32
N GLY A 1328 0.52 -11.05 38.12
CA GLY A 1328 1.76 -10.77 38.84
C GLY A 1328 2.05 -11.86 39.89
N SER A 1329 3.23 -11.80 40.51
CA SER A 1329 3.65 -12.71 41.60
C SER A 1329 2.73 -12.71 42.83
N SER A 1330 1.76 -11.80 42.90
CA SER A 1330 0.68 -11.75 43.90
C SER A 1330 -0.52 -12.67 43.59
N GLY A 1331 -0.56 -13.33 42.43
CA GLY A 1331 -1.68 -14.18 42.02
C GLY A 1331 -2.97 -13.44 41.65
N ALA A 1332 -2.92 -12.10 41.56
CA ALA A 1332 -4.03 -11.22 41.22
C ALA A 1332 -3.72 -10.38 39.94
N PRO A 1333 -4.74 -10.02 39.14
CA PRO A 1333 -4.56 -9.06 38.06
C PRO A 1333 -4.28 -7.64 38.61
N PRO A 1334 -3.54 -6.79 37.87
CA PRO A 1334 -3.32 -5.39 38.26
C PRO A 1334 -4.64 -4.60 38.41
N PRO A 1335 -4.70 -3.60 39.32
CA PRO A 1335 -5.87 -2.73 39.45
C PRO A 1335 -6.26 -2.08 38.11
N GLY A 1336 -7.52 -2.24 37.71
CA GLY A 1336 -8.04 -1.76 36.43
C GLY A 1336 -7.89 -2.72 35.24
N GLN A 1337 -7.38 -3.94 35.46
CA GLN A 1337 -7.35 -5.01 34.44
C GLN A 1337 -8.24 -6.20 34.84
N SER A 1338 -8.74 -6.93 33.83
CA SER A 1338 -9.45 -8.21 34.06
C SER A 1338 -8.46 -9.35 34.25
N GLY A 1339 -8.73 -10.26 35.18
CA GLY A 1339 -8.01 -11.54 35.28
C GLY A 1339 -8.52 -12.64 34.34
N LEU A 1340 -9.58 -12.35 33.57
CA LEU A 1340 -10.28 -13.28 32.68
C LEU A 1340 -10.51 -12.65 31.31
N ALA A 1341 -10.29 -13.44 30.26
CA ALA A 1341 -10.62 -13.12 28.88
C ALA A 1341 -11.50 -14.21 28.27
N ILE A 1342 -12.19 -13.88 27.17
CA ILE A 1342 -12.90 -14.84 26.32
C ILE A 1342 -12.17 -14.90 24.99
N ALA A 1343 -11.77 -16.09 24.56
CA ALA A 1343 -11.17 -16.34 23.25
C ALA A 1343 -12.11 -17.19 22.39
N SER A 1344 -12.02 -17.02 21.06
CA SER A 1344 -12.77 -17.82 20.08
C SER A 1344 -11.86 -18.25 18.93
N ALA A 1345 -11.92 -19.53 18.55
CA ALA A 1345 -11.12 -20.13 17.46
C ALA A 1345 -12.02 -20.90 16.48
N LEU A 1346 -11.56 -21.16 15.25
CA LEU A 1346 -12.34 -21.80 14.19
C LEU A 1346 -11.92 -23.26 14.00
N ILE A 1347 -12.49 -24.15 14.82
CA ILE A 1347 -12.13 -25.57 14.82
C ILE A 1347 -12.73 -26.35 13.65
N ASP A 1348 -11.98 -27.33 13.13
CA ASP A 1348 -12.51 -28.39 12.26
C ASP A 1348 -13.30 -29.41 13.10
N ILE A 1349 -14.55 -29.68 12.69
CA ILE A 1349 -15.44 -30.70 13.31
C ILE A 1349 -15.78 -31.84 12.35
N SER A 1350 -15.24 -31.85 11.14
CA SER A 1350 -15.57 -32.79 10.05
C SER A 1350 -15.24 -34.26 10.36
N GLN A 1351 -14.42 -34.52 11.39
CA GLN A 1351 -14.08 -35.88 11.84
C GLN A 1351 -15.02 -36.40 12.95
N GLN A 1352 -16.00 -35.63 13.44
CA GLN A 1352 -17.10 -36.18 14.24
C GLN A 1352 -18.04 -36.98 13.34
N LYS A 1353 -17.71 -38.26 13.11
CA LYS A 1353 -18.66 -39.24 12.57
C LYS A 1353 -19.93 -39.22 13.43
N PRO A 1354 -21.14 -39.18 12.83
CA PRO A 1354 -22.33 -39.54 13.58
C PRO A 1354 -22.18 -41.00 14.03
N SER A 1355 -22.13 -41.23 15.34
CA SER A 1355 -22.15 -42.58 15.90
C SER A 1355 -23.57 -43.12 15.78
N ASP A 1356 -23.74 -44.22 15.05
CA ASP A 1356 -25.05 -44.74 14.67
C ASP A 1356 -25.92 -45.04 15.89
N ASN A 1357 -27.05 -44.33 15.98
CA ASN A 1357 -28.00 -44.49 17.07
C ASN A 1357 -29.02 -45.60 16.75
N LYS A 1358 -28.58 -46.88 16.73
CA LYS A 1358 -29.48 -48.05 16.80
C LYS A 1358 -28.83 -49.38 17.21
N ASP A 1359 -29.33 -49.90 18.33
CA ASP A 1359 -29.48 -51.32 18.72
C ASP A 1359 -28.29 -52.33 18.72
N LYS A 1360 -27.81 -52.57 19.94
CA LYS A 1360 -27.74 -53.89 20.65
C LYS A 1360 -26.57 -54.88 20.47
N THR A 1361 -26.12 -55.33 21.66
CA THR A 1361 -25.58 -56.67 22.06
C THR A 1361 -24.17 -57.14 21.65
N SER A 1362 -23.27 -57.05 22.63
CA SER A 1362 -22.46 -58.18 23.16
C SER A 1362 -21.40 -58.88 22.29
N GLY A 1363 -20.10 -58.60 22.53
CA GLY A 1363 -18.98 -59.44 22.08
C GLY A 1363 -17.59 -58.88 22.45
N VAL A 1364 -16.72 -59.68 23.07
CA VAL A 1364 -15.44 -59.21 23.68
C VAL A 1364 -14.19 -59.87 23.04
N ARG A 1365 -13.29 -59.08 22.40
CA ARG A 1365 -11.81 -59.09 22.64
C ARG A 1365 -10.94 -58.18 21.73
N ASN A 1366 -10.17 -57.31 22.40
CA ASN A 1366 -8.73 -56.97 22.23
C ASN A 1366 -8.12 -56.27 20.97
N ARG A 1367 -7.18 -55.34 21.30
CA ARG A 1367 -6.02 -54.80 20.54
C ARG A 1367 -6.32 -53.95 19.28
N LYS A 1368 -6.00 -52.64 19.26
CA LYS A 1368 -4.64 -52.06 19.39
C LYS A 1368 -4.65 -50.57 19.84
N HIS A 1369 -3.47 -50.05 20.19
CA HIS A 1369 -3.20 -48.61 20.27
C HIS A 1369 -3.50 -47.89 18.94
N LEU A 1370 -4.08 -46.69 19.02
CA LEU A 1370 -3.69 -45.58 18.15
C LEU A 1370 -3.98 -44.24 18.83
N SER A 1371 -2.92 -43.58 19.32
CA SER A 1371 -3.00 -42.24 19.92
C SER A 1371 -2.94 -41.17 18.83
N THR A 1372 -4.03 -41.01 18.07
CA THR A 1372 -4.13 -39.94 17.07
C THR A 1372 -4.27 -38.58 17.76
N ARG A 1373 -3.15 -37.88 17.93
CA ARG A 1373 -3.13 -36.42 18.03
C ARG A 1373 -3.83 -35.86 16.78
N GLN A 1374 -5.09 -35.46 16.90
CA GLN A 1374 -5.70 -34.58 15.90
C GLN A 1374 -5.07 -33.20 16.10
N GLY A 1375 -4.28 -32.75 15.13
CA GLY A 1375 -3.67 -31.43 15.17
C GLY A 1375 -4.75 -30.36 14.99
N THR A 1376 -4.94 -29.54 16.02
CA THR A 1376 -5.66 -28.27 15.91
C THR A 1376 -4.81 -27.29 15.11
N CYS A 1377 -5.31 -26.84 13.96
CA CYS A 1377 -4.80 -25.69 13.23
C CYS A 1377 -5.90 -24.63 13.16
N VAL A 1378 -5.50 -23.35 13.24
CA VAL A 1378 -6.33 -22.13 13.31
C VAL A 1378 -7.02 -21.91 14.65
#